data_AF-A0A7D5JX92-F1
#
_entry.id   AF-A0A7D5JX92-F1
#
_cell.length_a   1.000
_cell.length_b   1.000
_cell.length_c   1.000
_cell.angle_alpha   90.00
_cell.angle_beta   90.00
_cell.angle_gamma   90.00
#
_symmetry.space_group_name_H-M   'P 1'
#
loop_
_entity.id
_entity.type
_entity.pdbx_description
1 polymer ?
#
loop_
_entity_poly.entity_id
_entity_poly.type
_entity_poly.pdbx_seq_one_letter_code
_entity_poly.pdbx_strand_id
1 'polypeptide(L)'
;MQIAARHRTRTLVAIVTAAVIGLAGGSVAAPPAVAAEAPPPPALVRTVSESGFSHPGVGFTGDHLENMRAQVQAGAEPWASYYEAMTATRYAARDFRAENAQTDSDTPKDDAYASVGMRSVALRDGIGAMTQALEYFVTGDEQYRANALHVVRTWSSLDPEKYAYFSDAHIHTGVPLYYILIAAELLRSTEPASAALDGYDLAWTDTDEQRLETNLIRPVLETFLASNNRLWNQHLYGVIGMVAAAIYLDDADLYAERVEWFTVNAGYESEHDLFGGDVNGALAAIFREIPADDPRNTTGAPFVQHMEMLRDQAHGQGDVDLLIALARLVDNQGTTLDPDAGTVSDAADAVSPYRFLDNRILAGADTFYAFMTGDEVPYVPATEGGAISQAYRGRLVDPLSETYLQYRYRAGVDVAAEAPHVAELYENRDGAMFYSGATVQNFWNDRGSDYTGAEYWVAFPEELAAVPGAAAPLPPTAELAVDTFGTPIGAGAVRGGDADGPAYVRLDAGAEESRVAVRRAVWSDRTQAAPVGIRVRSDGTARLELARSAIDAPFASITVPDTHGQWRYVWADLNVDETRGPVGDNIVVISATGSDAQVDVASVLAQASGVLSPPTFADAPALAVVAVAGEPWAREFSVEGADELTLEDAPPGAELNDGTVTWTPTQTGDTEMLVVASDGTTITALPVTVSVAADRPGAIAQTLSGVGEPATYTSESWARVDAARTAAEAGQGAAPEEFAVLLEQLTAAVAQLAPLNPLLPDGALDVGAIATAPALTTAQLRALIDADNQSHWGDQRISEVVFDLGPSFRVRADAFGIQARDGFANRSQGTNVYGSNDGVTWTLLTESPNAGQDAAIERLEVVAELRDERFRFVKLRVDEPGVPSDPAFPGIWSIAEFRIHGERTEAVGSMNGVSVASPDGSAGRVVPGDRVELTLTGPAGNTDVRVSMLGQEATVTSAGPGEWVAAAAVPEGAGVGAPVSFRVDFTTAAGVAADPIVATTDGSSLYVSTDAGSLADALRDAVVLRPDGTVDAAWTAHALRMTDGDAATHSDNRLNAGTYGHVWDFGADTTVSVTGAEILVRQDGYGISRIADLRLEGSDDGQTWTRLTPAAPGKTLAWQQWPVADAAADAAYRYIRIANGQILGVAEFRLFGEVRTAPSADPAWEAERVYEAGDRVSSQGRAFVAQWWTRGEVPGATTTGSWMEEGAPAPAAGTDVRSWTASWVYDADDVVTFADQAWRARWWTRGQQPGDAHGPWEPVAGG
;
A
#
# COMPACT_ATOMS: atom_id res chain seq x y z
N MET A 1 -2.07 -41.89 18.21
CA MET A 1 -2.58 -41.86 19.61
C MET A 1 -3.56 -40.69 19.69
N GLN A 2 -4.83 -41.03 19.94
CA GLN A 2 -6.09 -40.26 20.14
C GLN A 2 -6.00 -38.71 20.07
N ILE A 3 -6.61 -37.98 19.12
CA ILE A 3 -8.04 -37.83 18.68
C ILE A 3 -8.94 -37.05 19.67
N ALA A 4 -9.64 -36.05 19.09
CA ALA A 4 -10.84 -35.30 19.52
C ALA A 4 -10.59 -33.98 20.27
N ALA A 5 -10.90 -32.78 19.76
CA ALA A 5 -12.10 -32.21 19.09
C ALA A 5 -13.10 -31.53 20.05
N ARG A 6 -13.27 -30.22 19.79
CA ARG A 6 -14.52 -29.45 19.66
C ARG A 6 -15.41 -29.12 20.89
N HIS A 7 -15.60 -27.80 21.01
CA HIS A 7 -16.86 -27.03 21.04
C HIS A 7 -17.60 -26.68 22.36
N ARG A 8 -17.80 -25.36 22.48
CA ARG A 8 -19.02 -24.59 22.82
C ARG A 8 -19.70 -24.87 24.17
N THR A 9 -19.84 -23.82 24.99
CA THR A 9 -21.12 -23.11 25.15
C THR A 9 -20.96 -21.76 25.88
N ARG A 10 -21.47 -20.70 25.23
CA ARG A 10 -21.93 -19.46 25.87
C ARG A 10 -23.19 -19.77 26.70
N THR A 11 -23.50 -18.97 27.71
CA THR A 11 -24.70 -18.09 27.75
C THR A 11 -24.91 -17.47 29.14
N LEU A 12 -25.11 -16.15 29.12
CA LEU A 12 -25.56 -15.24 30.18
C LEU A 12 -26.83 -15.71 30.90
N VAL A 13 -27.02 -15.30 32.16
CA VAL A 13 -28.29 -14.69 32.64
C VAL A 13 -27.97 -13.73 33.81
N ALA A 14 -28.38 -12.47 33.65
CA ALA A 14 -28.57 -11.51 34.73
C ALA A 14 -29.98 -11.64 35.32
N ILE A 15 -30.16 -11.37 36.63
CA ILE A 15 -31.27 -10.59 37.24
C ILE A 15 -31.28 -10.77 38.79
N VAL A 16 -31.10 -9.64 39.48
CA VAL A 16 -31.68 -9.13 40.75
C VAL A 16 -32.25 -10.12 41.78
N THR A 17 -31.80 -10.05 43.05
CA THR A 17 -32.62 -9.82 44.28
C THR A 17 -31.74 -9.59 45.52
N ALA A 18 -32.12 -8.61 46.33
CA ALA A 18 -31.49 -8.20 47.59
C ALA A 18 -31.75 -9.16 48.78
N ALA A 19 -30.87 -9.06 49.80
CA ALA A 19 -31.10 -9.19 51.25
C ALA A 19 -30.33 -10.27 52.05
N VAL A 20 -29.28 -9.79 52.75
CA VAL A 20 -28.87 -9.93 54.18
C VAL A 20 -28.59 -11.32 54.82
N ILE A 21 -27.54 -11.29 55.67
CA ILE A 21 -27.06 -12.17 56.76
C ILE A 21 -25.92 -13.10 56.30
N GLY A 22 -24.68 -13.06 56.80
CA GLY A 22 -24.06 -12.45 57.98
C GLY A 22 -22.97 -13.39 58.51
N LEU A 23 -21.92 -12.82 59.13
CA LEU A 23 -20.76 -13.42 59.85
C LEU A 23 -19.42 -13.32 59.08
N ALA A 24 -18.66 -12.24 59.27
CA ALA A 24 -17.74 -11.98 60.39
C ALA A 24 -16.38 -12.69 60.24
N GLY A 25 -15.44 -11.99 59.59
CA GLY A 25 -14.00 -12.23 59.67
C GLY A 25 -13.31 -10.88 59.63
N GLY A 26 -12.86 -10.39 60.78
CA GLY A 26 -12.27 -9.06 60.92
C GLY A 26 -10.89 -8.98 60.27
N SER A 27 -10.77 -8.19 59.21
CA SER A 27 -9.54 -7.52 58.82
C SER A 27 -9.65 -6.05 59.24
N VAL A 28 -8.67 -5.59 59.99
CA VAL A 28 -8.57 -4.19 60.40
C VAL A 28 -8.26 -3.39 59.14
N ALA A 29 -9.27 -2.70 58.60
CA ALA A 29 -9.09 -1.74 57.53
C ALA A 29 -8.21 -0.61 58.05
N ALA A 30 -7.10 -0.34 57.35
CA ALA A 30 -6.40 0.93 57.47
C ALA A 30 -7.40 2.06 57.17
N PRO A 31 -7.29 3.24 57.81
CA PRO A 31 -8.11 4.38 57.45
C PRO A 31 -7.92 4.67 55.95
N PRO A 32 -8.96 5.13 55.23
CA PRO A 32 -8.78 5.58 53.86
C PRO A 32 -7.67 6.62 53.86
N ALA A 33 -6.68 6.45 52.97
CA ALA A 33 -5.75 7.51 52.67
C ALA A 33 -6.60 8.75 52.35
N VAL A 34 -6.41 9.81 53.12
CA VAL A 34 -6.98 11.11 52.80
C VAL A 34 -6.48 11.44 51.40
N ALA A 35 -7.37 11.47 50.42
CA ALA A 35 -7.04 11.97 49.09
C ALA A 35 -6.44 13.36 49.31
N ALA A 36 -5.17 13.54 48.90
CA ALA A 36 -4.59 14.87 48.85
C ALA A 36 -5.54 15.73 48.01
N GLU A 37 -5.97 16.85 48.57
CA GLU A 37 -6.81 17.81 47.87
C GLU A 37 -6.02 18.26 46.63
N ALA A 38 -6.61 18.09 45.43
CA ALA A 38 -5.96 18.49 44.19
C ALA A 38 -5.60 19.98 44.28
N PRO A 39 -4.41 20.40 43.81
CA PRO A 39 -4.05 21.81 43.80
C PRO A 39 -5.09 22.62 43.01
N PRO A 40 -5.34 23.89 43.40
CA PRO A 40 -6.26 24.72 42.63
C PRO A 40 -5.70 24.93 41.21
N PRO A 41 -6.55 24.96 40.17
CA PRO A 41 -6.13 25.30 38.82
C PRO A 41 -5.40 26.66 38.77
N PRO A 42 -4.42 26.84 37.88
CA PRO A 42 -3.64 28.07 37.79
C PRO A 42 -4.49 29.26 37.34
N ALA A 43 -4.17 30.46 37.84
CA ALA A 43 -4.77 31.69 37.33
C ALA A 43 -4.21 32.04 35.95
N LEU A 44 -5.07 32.48 35.04
CA LEU A 44 -4.68 32.92 33.70
C LEU A 44 -4.37 34.42 33.69
N VAL A 45 -3.18 34.77 33.21
CA VAL A 45 -2.77 36.15 32.96
C VAL A 45 -3.10 36.52 31.52
N ARG A 46 -3.82 37.64 31.33
CA ARG A 46 -4.15 38.20 30.01
C ARG A 46 -3.36 39.49 29.79
N THR A 47 -2.74 39.64 28.64
CA THR A 47 -2.01 40.85 28.25
C THR A 47 -2.37 41.27 26.84
N VAL A 48 -2.11 42.55 26.52
CA VAL A 48 -2.12 43.07 25.15
C VAL A 48 -0.76 43.70 24.92
N SER A 49 -0.06 43.30 23.86
CA SER A 49 1.28 43.81 23.56
C SER A 49 1.25 45.25 23.02
N GLU A 50 2.41 45.89 22.90
CA GLU A 50 2.50 47.24 22.31
C GLU A 50 2.08 47.24 20.83
N SER A 51 2.26 46.11 20.15
CA SER A 51 1.80 45.87 18.77
C SER A 51 0.29 45.59 18.67
N GLY A 52 -0.41 45.44 19.82
CA GLY A 52 -1.86 45.26 19.88
C GLY A 52 -2.34 43.80 19.91
N PHE A 53 -1.43 42.82 19.95
CA PHE A 53 -1.81 41.41 20.03
C PHE A 53 -2.28 41.04 21.43
N SER A 54 -3.36 40.26 21.51
CA SER A 54 -3.89 39.73 22.77
C SER A 54 -3.23 38.41 23.10
N HIS A 55 -2.81 38.24 24.37
CA HIS A 55 -2.21 37.01 24.89
C HIS A 55 -2.94 36.49 26.14
N PRO A 56 -3.18 35.18 26.28
CA PRO A 56 -2.97 34.17 25.24
C PRO A 56 -3.86 34.44 24.01
N GLY A 57 -3.29 34.26 22.82
CA GLY A 57 -3.96 34.49 21.54
C GLY A 57 -3.46 33.64 20.38
N VAL A 58 -2.46 32.80 20.61
CA VAL A 58 -2.05 31.74 19.66
C VAL A 58 -3.03 30.57 19.78
N GLY A 59 -3.83 30.35 18.73
CA GLY A 59 -4.87 29.32 18.68
C GLY A 59 -6.14 29.66 19.47
N PHE A 60 -6.00 30.07 20.73
CA PHE A 60 -7.09 30.36 21.66
C PHE A 60 -6.92 31.68 22.39
N THR A 61 -8.05 32.34 22.67
CA THR A 61 -8.09 33.48 23.59
C THR A 61 -8.16 33.02 25.03
N GLY A 62 -7.85 33.92 25.97
CA GLY A 62 -8.02 33.61 27.39
C GLY A 62 -9.46 33.28 27.79
N ASP A 63 -10.45 33.80 27.05
CA ASP A 63 -11.87 33.55 27.30
C ASP A 63 -12.28 32.16 26.82
N HIS A 64 -11.73 31.68 25.69
CA HIS A 64 -11.91 30.29 25.26
C HIS A 64 -11.41 29.32 26.34
N LEU A 65 -10.20 29.56 26.84
CA LEU A 65 -9.58 28.71 27.87
C LEU A 65 -10.42 28.69 29.16
N GLU A 66 -10.79 29.85 29.70
CA GLU A 66 -11.61 29.93 30.91
C GLU A 66 -12.98 29.27 30.74
N ASN A 67 -13.64 29.49 29.60
CA ASN A 67 -14.90 28.81 29.30
C ASN A 67 -14.71 27.29 29.26
N MET A 68 -13.76 26.79 28.46
CA MET A 68 -13.46 25.36 28.38
C MET A 68 -13.23 24.76 29.77
N ARG A 69 -12.37 25.38 30.60
CA ARG A 69 -12.11 24.88 31.96
C ARG A 69 -13.36 24.86 32.82
N ALA A 70 -14.16 25.93 32.79
CA ALA A 70 -15.39 26.01 33.55
C ALA A 70 -16.39 24.93 33.15
N GLN A 71 -16.57 24.68 31.84
CA GLN A 71 -17.47 23.67 31.31
C GLN A 71 -16.99 22.24 31.60
N VAL A 72 -15.69 21.97 31.45
CA VAL A 72 -15.07 20.68 31.84
C VAL A 72 -15.28 20.40 33.32
N GLN A 73 -15.01 21.37 34.19
CA GLN A 73 -15.20 21.22 35.65
C GLN A 73 -16.68 21.06 36.02
N ALA A 74 -17.59 21.64 35.25
CA ALA A 74 -19.03 21.47 35.41
C ALA A 74 -19.56 20.14 34.86
N GLY A 75 -18.76 19.39 34.09
CA GLY A 75 -19.21 18.20 33.37
C GLY A 75 -20.23 18.52 32.27
N ALA A 76 -20.13 19.70 31.65
CA ALA A 76 -21.05 20.16 30.61
C ALA A 76 -20.65 19.64 29.23
N GLU A 77 -21.64 19.13 28.48
CA GLU A 77 -21.44 18.74 27.09
C GLU A 77 -21.44 19.97 26.15
N PRO A 78 -20.63 19.97 25.08
CA PRO A 78 -19.77 18.87 24.61
C PRO A 78 -18.37 18.81 25.23
N TRP A 79 -17.95 19.81 26.03
CA TRP A 79 -16.58 19.86 26.58
C TRP A 79 -16.20 18.63 27.40
N ALA A 80 -17.13 18.09 28.19
CA ALA A 80 -16.89 16.91 29.02
C ALA A 80 -16.45 15.69 28.19
N SER A 81 -17.20 15.34 27.14
CA SER A 81 -16.89 14.20 26.27
C SER A 81 -15.57 14.39 25.50
N TYR A 82 -15.31 15.60 24.99
CA TYR A 82 -14.07 15.89 24.25
C TYR A 82 -12.84 15.89 25.17
N TYR A 83 -12.96 16.43 26.39
CA TYR A 83 -11.90 16.36 27.39
C TYR A 83 -11.63 14.92 27.82
N GLU A 84 -12.67 14.11 28.08
CA GLU A 84 -12.50 12.68 28.42
C GLU A 84 -11.77 11.93 27.30
N ALA A 85 -12.17 12.11 26.04
CA ALA A 85 -11.49 11.48 24.91
C ALA A 85 -10.03 11.94 24.78
N MET A 86 -9.73 13.23 24.91
CA MET A 86 -8.35 13.73 24.92
C MET A 86 -7.50 13.07 26.02
N THR A 87 -8.04 13.00 27.25
CA THR A 87 -7.36 12.43 28.41
C THR A 87 -7.08 10.93 28.29
N ALA A 88 -7.85 10.21 27.47
CA ALA A 88 -7.67 8.79 27.19
C ALA A 88 -6.47 8.48 26.27
N THR A 89 -5.82 9.51 25.72
CA THR A 89 -4.70 9.35 24.78
C THR A 89 -3.36 9.31 25.52
N ARG A 90 -2.30 8.82 24.85
CA ARG A 90 -0.93 8.85 25.40
C ARG A 90 -0.42 10.26 25.67
N TYR A 91 -1.00 11.28 25.02
CA TYR A 91 -0.57 12.67 25.15
C TYR A 91 -0.98 13.31 26.46
N ALA A 92 -2.00 12.79 27.13
CA ALA A 92 -2.42 13.22 28.46
C ALA A 92 -1.84 12.34 29.58
N ALA A 93 -0.95 11.38 29.24
CA ALA A 93 -0.30 10.56 30.24
C ALA A 93 0.55 11.42 31.17
N ARG A 94 0.45 11.20 32.48
CA ARG A 94 1.21 11.94 33.49
C ARG A 94 2.73 11.70 33.38
N ASP A 95 3.14 10.57 32.81
CA ASP A 95 4.52 10.20 32.50
C ASP A 95 4.91 10.47 31.04
N PHE A 96 4.17 11.31 30.32
CA PHE A 96 4.50 11.71 28.95
C PHE A 96 5.92 12.30 28.86
N ARG A 97 6.66 11.94 27.80
CA ARG A 97 8.02 12.42 27.54
C ARG A 97 8.16 12.75 26.06
N ALA A 98 8.88 13.83 25.76
CA ALA A 98 9.23 14.20 24.39
C ALA A 98 10.01 13.07 23.71
N GLU A 99 9.60 12.69 22.50
CA GLU A 99 10.29 11.71 21.67
C GLU A 99 11.69 12.22 21.30
N ASN A 100 11.88 13.52 21.07
CA ASN A 100 13.21 14.07 20.80
C ASN A 100 14.08 14.29 22.06
N ALA A 101 13.59 14.13 23.29
CA ALA A 101 14.40 14.35 24.48
C ALA A 101 15.33 13.16 24.80
N GLN A 102 16.56 13.45 25.26
CA GLN A 102 17.41 12.48 25.95
C GLN A 102 16.80 12.11 27.31
N THR A 103 17.15 10.92 27.83
CA THR A 103 16.63 10.45 29.13
C THR A 103 16.97 11.44 30.25
N ASP A 104 15.96 11.84 31.01
CA ASP A 104 16.06 12.76 32.15
C ASP A 104 16.71 14.11 31.83
N SER A 105 16.54 14.62 30.61
CA SER A 105 17.14 15.88 30.15
C SER A 105 16.25 16.63 29.16
N ASP A 106 16.43 17.95 29.10
CA ASP A 106 15.91 18.81 28.02
C ASP A 106 16.85 18.86 26.80
N THR A 107 17.89 18.02 26.77
CA THR A 107 18.81 17.94 25.63
C THR A 107 18.19 17.09 24.52
N PRO A 108 18.17 17.55 23.26
CA PRO A 108 17.64 16.77 22.16
C PRO A 108 18.51 15.54 21.84
N LYS A 109 17.88 14.48 21.32
CA LYS A 109 18.53 13.31 20.73
C LYS A 109 19.13 13.66 19.37
N ASP A 110 18.38 14.42 18.57
CA ASP A 110 18.82 15.02 17.33
C ASP A 110 18.67 16.54 17.45
N ASP A 111 19.81 17.24 17.41
CA ASP A 111 19.87 18.70 17.50
C ASP A 111 19.81 19.38 16.13
N ALA A 112 19.65 18.61 15.04
CA ALA A 112 19.52 19.07 13.68
C ALA A 112 18.11 18.85 13.11
N TYR A 113 17.38 19.92 12.83
CA TYR A 113 16.11 19.80 12.10
C TYR A 113 16.38 19.73 10.59
N ALA A 114 16.81 18.56 10.11
CA ALA A 114 17.38 18.42 8.76
C ALA A 114 16.92 17.16 7.99
N SER A 115 15.95 16.39 8.51
CA SER A 115 15.58 15.11 7.92
C SER A 115 14.09 14.80 7.98
N VAL A 116 13.62 13.96 7.05
CA VAL A 116 12.23 13.46 7.01
C VAL A 116 11.84 12.75 8.30
N GLY A 117 12.80 12.11 9.00
CA GLY A 117 12.54 11.45 10.29
C GLY A 117 12.09 12.40 11.39
N MET A 118 12.48 13.68 11.33
CA MET A 118 12.11 14.68 12.34
C MET A 118 10.64 15.12 12.25
N ARG A 119 9.99 15.00 11.08
CA ARG A 119 8.56 15.35 10.88
C ARG A 119 7.66 14.72 11.93
N SER A 120 7.68 13.39 12.04
CA SER A 120 6.73 12.66 12.90
C SER A 120 7.02 12.90 14.38
N VAL A 121 8.28 13.14 14.73
CA VAL A 121 8.70 13.46 16.10
C VAL A 121 8.18 14.85 16.48
N ALA A 122 8.37 15.86 15.62
CA ALA A 122 7.87 17.22 15.85
C ALA A 122 6.35 17.25 16.04
N LEU A 123 5.60 16.56 15.19
CA LEU A 123 4.13 16.50 15.31
C LEU A 123 3.69 15.90 16.65
N ARG A 124 4.25 14.73 17.03
CA ARG A 124 3.87 14.00 18.25
C ARG A 124 4.29 14.72 19.52
N ASP A 125 5.44 15.38 19.49
CA ASP A 125 5.89 16.22 20.61
C ASP A 125 5.06 17.50 20.70
N GLY A 126 4.73 18.14 19.58
CA GLY A 126 3.91 19.35 19.54
C GLY A 126 2.50 19.13 20.10
N ILE A 127 1.77 18.11 19.61
CA ILE A 127 0.45 17.76 20.17
C ILE A 127 0.55 17.35 21.64
N GLY A 128 1.62 16.65 22.01
CA GLY A 128 1.93 16.30 23.39
C GLY A 128 2.11 17.53 24.29
N ALA A 129 2.91 18.50 23.87
CA ALA A 129 3.14 19.74 24.61
C ALA A 129 1.84 20.51 24.82
N MET A 130 1.02 20.67 23.77
CA MET A 130 -0.28 21.31 23.85
C MET A 130 -1.20 20.57 24.83
N THR A 131 -1.30 19.25 24.72
CA THR A 131 -2.14 18.41 25.61
C THR A 131 -1.72 18.56 27.07
N GLN A 132 -0.42 18.50 27.36
CA GLN A 132 0.12 18.64 28.71
C GLN A 132 -0.11 20.05 29.27
N ALA A 133 0.00 21.10 28.44
CA ALA A 133 -0.31 22.46 28.86
C ALA A 133 -1.81 22.65 29.18
N LEU A 134 -2.70 22.05 28.38
CA LEU A 134 -4.15 22.05 28.63
C LEU A 134 -4.50 21.27 29.91
N GLU A 135 -3.91 20.10 30.13
CA GLU A 135 -4.07 19.31 31.37
C GLU A 135 -3.63 20.12 32.60
N TYR A 136 -2.49 20.79 32.52
CA TYR A 136 -2.04 21.67 33.60
C TYR A 136 -3.05 22.79 33.88
N PHE A 137 -3.57 23.43 32.83
CA PHE A 137 -4.53 24.52 32.97
C PHE A 137 -5.85 24.09 33.62
N VAL A 138 -6.33 22.87 33.31
CA VAL A 138 -7.56 22.31 33.87
C VAL A 138 -7.37 21.79 35.29
N THR A 139 -6.28 21.05 35.54
CA THR A 139 -6.08 20.26 36.78
C THR A 139 -5.21 20.94 37.84
N GLY A 140 -4.28 21.81 37.43
CA GLY A 140 -3.25 22.36 38.30
C GLY A 140 -2.13 21.38 38.70
N ASP A 141 -2.10 20.14 38.18
CA ASP A 141 -1.01 19.20 38.50
C ASP A 141 0.30 19.62 37.79
N GLU A 142 1.29 19.98 38.60
CA GLU A 142 2.59 20.51 38.17
C GLU A 142 3.39 19.53 37.30
N GLN A 143 3.08 18.23 37.34
CA GLN A 143 3.73 17.27 36.45
C GLN A 143 3.38 17.52 34.99
N TYR A 144 2.14 17.91 34.69
CA TYR A 144 1.74 18.27 33.32
C TYR A 144 2.49 19.50 32.83
N ARG A 145 2.65 20.51 33.69
CA ARG A 145 3.49 21.69 33.39
C ARG A 145 4.94 21.30 33.13
N ALA A 146 5.52 20.46 33.98
CA ALA A 146 6.89 19.97 33.82
C ALA A 146 7.07 19.26 32.47
N ASN A 147 6.15 18.37 32.11
CA ASN A 147 6.19 17.64 30.84
C ASN A 147 6.09 18.59 29.63
N ALA A 148 5.22 19.61 29.67
CA ALA A 148 5.12 20.62 28.62
C ALA A 148 6.42 21.44 28.50
N LEU A 149 7.01 21.88 29.63
CA LEU A 149 8.29 22.58 29.66
C LEU A 149 9.43 21.72 29.10
N HIS A 150 9.50 20.42 29.44
CA HIS A 150 10.48 19.51 28.90
C HIS A 150 10.45 19.49 27.36
N VAL A 151 9.27 19.40 26.77
CA VAL A 151 9.11 19.43 25.29
C VAL A 151 9.59 20.76 24.73
N VAL A 152 9.06 21.89 25.23
CA VAL A 152 9.39 23.23 24.72
C VAL A 152 10.88 23.51 24.86
N ARG A 153 11.50 23.13 25.98
CA ARG A 153 12.95 23.29 26.22
C ARG A 153 13.80 22.37 25.36
N THR A 154 13.35 21.15 25.07
CA THR A 154 14.04 20.25 24.12
C THR A 154 14.06 20.84 22.71
N TRP A 155 12.90 21.27 22.20
CA TRP A 155 12.81 21.83 20.85
C TRP A 155 13.45 23.22 20.72
N SER A 156 13.46 24.02 21.78
CA SER A 156 14.22 25.28 21.83
C SER A 156 15.71 25.09 22.14
N SER A 157 16.19 23.86 22.32
CA SER A 157 17.61 23.53 22.47
C SER A 157 18.23 22.96 21.19
N LEU A 158 17.51 22.97 20.06
CA LEU A 158 18.06 22.66 18.75
C LEU A 158 19.16 23.67 18.35
N ASP A 159 20.07 23.24 17.48
CA ASP A 159 21.12 24.11 16.96
C ASP A 159 20.58 24.93 15.77
N PRO A 160 20.46 26.27 15.87
CA PRO A 160 19.93 27.10 14.79
C PRO A 160 20.77 27.04 13.51
N GLU A 161 22.04 26.59 13.56
CA GLU A 161 22.89 26.43 12.37
C GLU A 161 22.66 25.09 11.65
N LYS A 162 21.88 24.16 12.22
CA LYS A 162 21.67 22.79 11.69
C LYS A 162 20.28 22.55 11.09
N TYR A 163 19.57 23.62 10.75
CA TYR A 163 18.33 23.52 9.98
C TYR A 163 18.65 23.33 8.50
N ALA A 164 18.07 22.30 7.89
CA ALA A 164 18.24 22.05 6.46
C ALA A 164 16.94 21.58 5.83
N TYR A 165 16.59 22.16 4.69
CA TYR A 165 15.38 21.81 3.97
C TYR A 165 15.41 20.32 3.55
N PHE A 166 14.37 19.58 3.91
CA PHE A 166 14.15 18.20 3.52
C PHE A 166 12.86 18.08 2.70
N SER A 167 12.65 16.94 2.02
CA SER A 167 11.44 16.68 1.23
C SER A 167 10.19 17.00 2.04
N ASP A 168 9.31 17.84 1.47
CA ASP A 168 8.04 18.26 2.06
C ASP A 168 8.15 18.99 3.41
N ALA A 169 9.30 19.59 3.75
CA ALA A 169 9.48 20.29 5.03
C ALA A 169 8.44 21.40 5.28
N HIS A 170 8.03 22.13 4.24
CA HIS A 170 7.09 23.24 4.34
C HIS A 170 5.66 22.83 4.79
N ILE A 171 5.20 21.62 4.45
CA ILE A 171 3.90 21.10 4.91
C ILE A 171 3.95 20.42 6.27
N HIS A 172 5.15 20.22 6.83
CA HIS A 172 5.36 19.37 8.00
C HIS A 172 5.97 20.08 9.20
N THR A 173 6.20 21.39 9.10
CA THR A 173 6.88 22.18 10.12
C THR A 173 6.00 23.28 10.70
N GLY A 174 5.03 23.82 9.93
CA GLY A 174 4.11 24.85 10.39
C GLY A 174 3.12 24.38 11.48
N VAL A 175 2.48 23.22 11.28
CA VAL A 175 1.52 22.66 12.26
C VAL A 175 2.17 22.27 13.59
N PRO A 176 3.32 21.56 13.61
CA PRO A 176 4.03 21.30 14.87
C PRO A 176 4.45 22.59 15.59
N LEU A 177 4.92 23.60 14.84
CA LEU A 177 5.27 24.90 15.41
C LEU A 177 4.04 25.53 16.08
N TYR A 178 2.89 25.57 15.40
CA TYR A 178 1.62 26.06 15.94
C TYR A 178 1.25 25.39 17.28
N TYR A 179 1.31 24.06 17.38
CA TYR A 179 1.01 23.36 18.64
C TYR A 179 2.01 23.65 19.77
N ILE A 180 3.30 23.73 19.45
CA ILE A 180 4.34 24.12 20.44
C ILE A 180 4.08 25.55 20.94
N LEU A 181 3.68 26.47 20.07
CA LEU A 181 3.39 27.85 20.44
C LEU A 181 2.12 27.97 21.29
N ILE A 182 1.08 27.16 21.07
CA ILE A 182 -0.06 27.08 22.01
C ILE A 182 0.42 26.68 23.42
N ALA A 183 1.30 25.68 23.51
CA ALA A 183 1.84 25.23 24.79
C ALA A 183 2.68 26.33 25.46
N ALA A 184 3.57 26.98 24.72
CA ALA A 184 4.38 28.09 25.21
C ALA A 184 3.51 29.27 25.69
N GLU A 185 2.45 29.60 24.95
CA GLU A 185 1.49 30.64 25.30
C GLU A 185 0.82 30.37 26.66
N LEU A 186 0.37 29.13 26.89
CA LEU A 186 -0.20 28.70 28.17
C LEU A 186 0.84 28.73 29.30
N LEU A 187 2.08 28.29 29.03
CA LEU A 187 3.15 28.28 30.01
C LEU A 187 3.55 29.68 30.47
N ARG A 188 3.65 30.65 29.55
CA ARG A 188 3.97 32.05 29.86
C ARG A 188 2.79 32.84 30.45
N SER A 189 1.55 32.39 30.20
CA SER A 189 0.33 33.03 30.70
C SER A 189 -0.19 32.43 32.01
N THR A 190 0.54 31.48 32.62
CA THR A 190 0.16 30.84 33.89
C THR A 190 1.38 30.66 34.79
N GLU A 191 1.17 30.79 36.10
CA GLU A 191 2.21 30.59 37.12
C GLU A 191 2.08 29.22 37.79
N PRO A 192 3.20 28.53 38.11
CA PRO A 192 3.17 27.31 38.91
C PRO A 192 2.89 27.60 40.40
N ALA A 193 2.32 26.63 41.12
CA ALA A 193 2.10 26.75 42.55
C ALA A 193 3.41 26.65 43.35
N SER A 194 4.38 25.93 42.80
CA SER A 194 5.73 25.68 43.30
C SER A 194 6.75 26.09 42.23
N ALA A 195 7.86 26.69 42.64
CA ALA A 195 8.91 27.07 41.69
C ALA A 195 9.60 25.85 41.02
N ALA A 196 9.53 24.66 41.64
CA ALA A 196 10.14 23.45 41.13
C ALA A 196 9.38 22.17 41.52
N LEU A 197 9.47 21.14 40.67
CA LEU A 197 8.99 19.78 40.93
C LEU A 197 10.15 18.80 40.85
N ASP A 198 10.43 18.06 41.93
CA ASP A 198 11.56 17.13 42.01
C ASP A 198 12.92 17.72 41.59
N GLY A 199 13.10 19.03 41.82
CA GLY A 199 14.31 19.78 41.46
C GLY A 199 14.32 20.33 40.02
N TYR A 200 13.29 20.06 39.21
CA TYR A 200 13.09 20.65 37.90
C TYR A 200 12.40 22.01 38.00
N ASP A 201 12.92 23.03 37.31
CA ASP A 201 12.39 24.40 37.33
C ASP A 201 11.10 24.51 36.52
N LEU A 202 10.02 24.97 37.16
CA LEU A 202 8.70 25.13 36.56
C LEU A 202 8.40 26.55 36.07
N ALA A 203 9.28 27.51 36.34
CA ALA A 203 9.08 28.88 35.86
C ALA A 203 9.25 28.94 34.35
N TRP A 204 8.42 29.76 33.70
CA TRP A 204 8.73 30.27 32.36
C TRP A 204 9.73 31.42 32.53
N THR A 205 10.84 31.40 31.79
CA THR A 205 11.93 32.37 31.98
C THR A 205 12.24 33.14 30.71
N ASP A 206 12.87 34.32 30.84
CA ASP A 206 13.39 35.09 29.70
C ASP A 206 14.36 34.26 28.83
N THR A 207 15.03 33.26 29.42
CA THR A 207 15.91 32.34 28.67
C THR A 207 15.10 31.35 27.84
N ASP A 208 13.98 30.85 28.35
CA ASP A 208 13.08 29.98 27.60
C ASP A 208 12.47 30.75 26.42
N GLU A 209 12.02 31.99 26.66
CA GLU A 209 11.50 32.89 25.62
C GLU A 209 12.55 33.13 24.51
N GLN A 210 13.75 33.56 24.89
CA GLN A 210 14.83 33.82 23.94
C GLN A 210 15.23 32.58 23.12
N ARG A 211 15.31 31.41 23.76
CA ARG A 211 15.66 30.16 23.09
C ARG A 211 14.57 29.72 22.13
N LEU A 212 13.31 29.81 22.53
CA LEU A 212 12.19 29.44 21.66
C LEU A 212 12.19 30.29 20.39
N GLU A 213 12.38 31.61 20.54
CA GLU A 213 12.51 32.52 19.40
C GLU A 213 13.72 32.20 18.52
N THR A 214 14.92 32.14 19.12
CA THR A 214 16.19 32.10 18.39
C THR A 214 16.50 30.73 17.78
N ASN A 215 16.13 29.65 18.47
CA ASN A 215 16.54 28.30 18.10
C ASN A 215 15.43 27.47 17.44
N LEU A 216 14.16 27.91 17.52
CA LEU A 216 13.02 27.21 16.91
C LEU A 216 12.21 28.11 15.97
N ILE A 217 11.60 29.19 16.46
CA ILE A 217 10.66 29.99 15.65
C ILE A 217 11.35 30.57 14.42
N ARG A 218 12.41 31.36 14.60
CA ARG A 218 13.10 32.02 13.48
C ARG A 218 13.72 31.02 12.50
N PRO A 219 14.47 29.98 12.92
CA PRO A 219 15.01 28.99 12.00
C PRO A 219 13.94 28.22 11.19
N VAL A 220 12.79 27.88 11.79
CA VAL A 220 11.67 27.24 11.07
C VAL A 220 11.10 28.19 10.02
N LEU A 221 10.85 29.45 10.38
CA LEU A 221 10.36 30.46 9.44
C LEU A 221 11.32 30.65 8.26
N GLU A 222 12.60 30.84 8.55
CA GLU A 222 13.63 31.16 7.56
C GLU A 222 13.99 29.98 6.65
N THR A 223 14.03 28.75 7.21
CA THR A 223 14.49 27.57 6.46
C THR A 223 13.34 26.91 5.70
N PHE A 224 12.18 26.75 6.32
CA PHE A 224 11.09 25.93 5.76
C PHE A 224 9.94 26.75 5.20
N LEU A 225 9.62 27.87 5.85
CA LEU A 225 8.38 28.64 5.65
C LEU A 225 8.60 30.02 5.01
N ALA A 226 9.76 30.27 4.40
CA ALA A 226 10.10 31.59 3.86
C ALA A 226 9.43 31.94 2.52
N SER A 227 8.81 30.97 1.84
CA SER A 227 8.23 31.13 0.50
C SER A 227 6.70 31.11 0.54
N ASN A 228 6.07 31.99 -0.25
CA ASN A 228 4.64 31.99 -0.56
C ASN A 228 4.28 31.20 -1.83
N ASN A 229 5.27 30.65 -2.53
CA ASN A 229 5.07 29.88 -3.75
C ASN A 229 4.93 28.39 -3.43
N ARG A 230 3.81 28.00 -2.82
CA ARG A 230 3.51 26.60 -2.47
C ARG A 230 2.20 26.15 -3.14
N LEU A 231 2.17 24.87 -3.52
CA LEU A 231 1.05 24.25 -4.23
C LEU A 231 -0.17 24.13 -3.31
N TRP A 232 -1.23 24.90 -3.59
CA TRP A 232 -2.55 24.77 -2.95
C TRP A 232 -2.48 24.52 -1.43
N ASN A 233 -3.05 23.43 -0.90
CA ASN A 233 -3.10 23.19 0.54
C ASN A 233 -1.73 23.13 1.24
N GLN A 234 -0.66 22.86 0.48
CA GLN A 234 0.70 22.87 0.99
C GLN A 234 1.14 24.25 1.50
N HIS A 235 0.56 25.31 0.93
CA HIS A 235 0.69 26.68 1.39
C HIS A 235 0.11 26.86 2.79
N LEU A 236 -1.15 26.43 2.97
CA LEU A 236 -1.93 26.67 4.19
C LEU A 236 -1.31 26.00 5.42
N TYR A 237 -0.71 24.81 5.27
CA TYR A 237 0.04 24.13 6.36
C TYR A 237 1.22 24.96 6.88
N GLY A 238 1.87 25.72 6.00
CA GLY A 238 2.91 26.65 6.39
C GLY A 238 2.32 27.90 7.05
N VAL A 239 1.32 28.51 6.41
CA VAL A 239 0.75 29.80 6.83
C VAL A 239 0.18 29.76 8.25
N ILE A 240 -0.44 28.66 8.69
CA ILE A 240 -0.93 28.54 10.08
C ILE A 240 0.20 28.68 11.11
N GLY A 241 1.36 28.06 10.85
CA GLY A 241 2.55 28.21 11.69
C GLY A 241 3.15 29.62 11.61
N MET A 242 3.12 30.25 10.43
CA MET A 242 3.64 31.60 10.23
C MET A 242 2.80 32.66 10.95
N VAL A 243 1.46 32.59 10.87
CA VAL A 243 0.54 33.50 11.58
C VAL A 243 0.65 33.30 13.09
N ALA A 244 0.71 32.05 13.55
CA ALA A 244 0.91 31.73 14.97
C ALA A 244 2.22 32.32 15.51
N ALA A 245 3.32 32.18 14.76
CA ALA A 245 4.61 32.75 15.12
C ALA A 245 4.59 34.28 15.15
N ALA A 246 3.94 34.93 14.18
CA ALA A 246 3.85 36.39 14.14
C ALA A 246 3.09 36.96 15.35
N ILE A 247 1.97 36.32 15.74
CA ILE A 247 1.23 36.67 16.96
C ILE A 247 2.14 36.47 18.19
N TYR A 248 2.77 35.29 18.32
CA TYR A 248 3.61 34.98 19.49
C TYR A 248 4.77 35.98 19.69
N LEU A 249 5.41 36.39 18.59
CA LEU A 249 6.55 37.31 18.55
C LEU A 249 6.19 38.80 18.63
N ASP A 250 4.89 39.14 18.68
CA ASP A 250 4.41 40.52 18.61
C ASP A 250 4.82 41.28 17.33
N ASP A 251 5.01 40.56 16.22
CA ASP A 251 5.51 41.12 14.95
C ASP A 251 4.35 41.49 14.00
N ALA A 252 3.94 42.76 14.05
CA ALA A 252 2.80 43.26 13.28
C ALA A 252 3.04 43.28 11.76
N ASP A 253 4.27 43.52 11.31
CA ASP A 253 4.60 43.56 9.88
C ASP A 253 4.58 42.14 9.31
N LEU A 254 5.20 41.19 10.02
CA LEU A 254 5.13 39.77 9.68
C LEU A 254 3.67 39.30 9.69
N TYR A 255 2.90 39.63 10.72
CA TYR A 255 1.49 39.25 10.81
C TYR A 255 0.67 39.74 9.62
N ALA A 256 0.77 41.02 9.28
CA ALA A 256 0.04 41.60 8.14
C ALA A 256 0.39 40.92 6.80
N GLU A 257 1.68 40.60 6.59
CA GLU A 257 2.14 39.85 5.42
C GLU A 257 1.55 38.44 5.38
N ARG A 258 1.60 37.69 6.49
CA ARG A 258 1.11 36.30 6.52
C ARG A 258 -0.42 36.20 6.47
N VAL A 259 -1.14 37.22 6.96
CA VAL A 259 -2.60 37.32 6.78
C VAL A 259 -2.96 37.56 5.32
N GLU A 260 -2.20 38.39 4.59
CA GLU A 260 -2.40 38.56 3.14
C GLU A 260 -2.12 37.26 2.38
N TRP A 261 -1.11 36.50 2.79
CA TRP A 261 -0.82 35.18 2.21
C TRP A 261 -1.94 34.16 2.47
N PHE A 262 -2.65 34.26 3.60
CA PHE A 262 -3.84 33.46 3.87
C PHE A 262 -5.01 33.81 2.94
N THR A 263 -5.23 35.09 2.65
CA THR A 263 -6.43 35.57 1.97
C THR A 263 -6.31 35.55 0.44
N VAL A 264 -5.32 36.24 -0.11
CA VAL A 264 -5.17 36.48 -1.56
C VAL A 264 -3.82 36.01 -2.08
N ASN A 265 -2.73 36.25 -1.34
CA ASN A 265 -1.36 35.98 -1.77
C ASN A 265 -1.06 36.60 -3.15
N ALA A 266 -1.33 37.90 -3.30
CA ALA A 266 -1.23 38.62 -4.56
C ALA A 266 0.19 38.67 -5.14
N GLY A 267 1.20 38.45 -4.30
CA GLY A 267 2.60 38.34 -4.68
C GLY A 267 3.02 36.94 -5.17
N TYR A 268 2.10 35.99 -5.28
CA TYR A 268 2.39 34.65 -5.80
C TYR A 268 2.89 34.70 -7.25
N GLU A 269 4.00 34.00 -7.52
CA GLU A 269 4.52 33.79 -8.87
C GLU A 269 4.56 32.28 -9.15
N SER A 270 3.79 31.84 -10.15
CA SER A 270 3.70 30.41 -10.49
C SER A 270 5.07 29.84 -10.89
N GLU A 271 5.54 28.84 -10.16
CA GLU A 271 6.76 28.09 -10.50
C GLU A 271 6.43 26.93 -11.46
N HIS A 272 5.16 26.52 -11.56
CA HIS A 272 4.68 25.41 -12.37
C HIS A 272 3.23 25.63 -12.83
N ASP A 273 2.96 25.40 -14.11
CA ASP A 273 1.59 25.31 -14.63
C ASP A 273 1.06 23.90 -14.40
N LEU A 274 0.30 23.69 -13.33
CA LEU A 274 -0.51 22.49 -13.12
C LEU A 274 -1.99 22.89 -13.17
N PHE A 275 -2.83 22.06 -13.77
CA PHE A 275 -4.29 22.22 -13.73
C PHE A 275 -4.82 23.61 -14.17
N GLY A 276 -4.19 24.25 -15.17
CA GLY A 276 -4.66 25.54 -15.70
C GLY A 276 -3.97 26.78 -15.14
N GLY A 277 -2.84 26.63 -14.44
CA GLY A 277 -1.80 27.67 -14.35
C GLY A 277 -1.77 28.52 -13.08
N ASP A 278 -2.75 28.39 -12.19
CA ASP A 278 -2.74 29.06 -10.89
C ASP A 278 -2.94 28.05 -9.76
N VAL A 279 -1.81 27.70 -9.13
CA VAL A 279 -1.72 26.79 -7.99
C VAL A 279 -1.47 27.50 -6.66
N ASN A 280 -1.82 28.80 -6.59
CA ASN A 280 -1.83 29.56 -5.35
C ASN A 280 -2.77 28.92 -4.32
N GLY A 281 -2.29 28.73 -3.10
CA GLY A 281 -3.04 28.10 -2.00
C GLY A 281 -3.81 29.06 -1.10
N ALA A 282 -3.83 30.36 -1.39
CA ALA A 282 -4.64 31.31 -0.63
C ALA A 282 -6.15 31.08 -0.83
N LEU A 283 -6.95 31.54 0.13
CA LEU A 283 -8.41 31.39 0.16
C LEU A 283 -9.08 31.77 -1.18
N ALA A 284 -8.74 32.93 -1.75
CA ALA A 284 -9.34 33.42 -2.99
C ALA A 284 -9.06 32.53 -4.21
N ALA A 285 -7.90 31.86 -4.22
CA ALA A 285 -7.44 31.03 -5.33
C ALA A 285 -7.95 29.58 -5.22
N ILE A 286 -7.97 29.02 -4.01
CA ILE A 286 -8.38 27.62 -3.78
C ILE A 286 -9.90 27.45 -3.74
N PHE A 287 -10.63 28.42 -3.17
CA PHE A 287 -12.09 28.56 -3.29
C PHE A 287 -12.39 29.64 -4.32
N ARG A 288 -12.21 29.25 -5.58
CA ARG A 288 -12.30 30.15 -6.73
C ARG A 288 -13.73 30.35 -7.15
N GLU A 289 -14.15 31.59 -7.32
CA GLU A 289 -15.42 31.88 -7.99
C GLU A 289 -15.26 31.70 -9.50
N ILE A 290 -16.14 30.89 -10.09
CA ILE A 290 -16.28 30.74 -11.54
C ILE A 290 -17.45 31.63 -11.98
N PRO A 291 -17.19 32.69 -12.77
CA PRO A 291 -18.24 33.58 -13.24
C PRO A 291 -19.27 32.88 -14.13
N ALA A 292 -20.49 33.41 -14.17
CA ALA A 292 -21.56 32.90 -15.05
C ALA A 292 -21.23 33.03 -16.55
N ASP A 293 -20.34 33.95 -16.91
CA ASP A 293 -19.91 34.22 -18.29
C ASP A 293 -18.57 33.56 -18.66
N ASP A 294 -17.98 32.74 -17.77
CA ASP A 294 -16.85 31.89 -18.16
C ASP A 294 -17.32 30.91 -19.26
N PRO A 295 -16.63 30.82 -20.41
CA PRO A 295 -17.06 29.99 -21.53
C PRO A 295 -17.12 28.48 -21.22
N ARG A 296 -16.48 28.03 -20.14
CA ARG A 296 -16.51 26.65 -19.65
C ARG A 296 -17.65 26.42 -18.66
N ASN A 297 -18.22 27.47 -18.07
CA ASN A 297 -19.32 27.35 -17.11
C ASN A 297 -20.63 27.03 -17.83
N THR A 298 -21.13 25.82 -17.63
CA THR A 298 -22.37 25.33 -18.26
C THR A 298 -23.62 25.55 -17.41
N THR A 299 -23.48 26.03 -16.18
CA THR A 299 -24.58 26.16 -15.21
C THR A 299 -25.46 27.40 -15.44
N GLY A 300 -24.90 28.44 -16.06
CA GLY A 300 -25.58 29.73 -16.26
C GLY A 300 -25.65 30.64 -15.03
N ALA A 301 -25.00 30.26 -13.92
CA ALA A 301 -24.87 31.05 -12.69
C ALA A 301 -23.41 31.00 -12.19
N PRO A 302 -22.92 31.99 -11.42
CA PRO A 302 -21.62 31.88 -10.81
C PRO A 302 -21.65 30.80 -9.71
N PHE A 303 -20.54 30.11 -9.50
CA PHE A 303 -20.39 29.12 -8.43
C PHE A 303 -18.98 29.13 -7.86
N VAL A 304 -18.82 28.65 -6.63
CA VAL A 304 -17.49 28.48 -6.00
C VAL A 304 -16.97 27.08 -6.30
N GLN A 305 -15.85 27.02 -6.99
CA GLN A 305 -15.09 25.80 -7.25
C GLN A 305 -13.97 25.68 -6.23
N HIS A 306 -13.92 24.54 -5.55
CA HIS A 306 -12.80 24.16 -4.71
C HIS A 306 -11.76 23.42 -5.56
N MET A 307 -10.64 24.09 -5.82
CA MET A 307 -9.64 23.66 -6.81
C MET A 307 -8.96 22.33 -6.45
N GLU A 308 -8.64 22.10 -5.16
CA GLU A 308 -7.98 20.87 -4.70
C GLU A 308 -8.83 19.61 -4.93
N MET A 309 -10.17 19.74 -5.04
CA MET A 309 -11.06 18.61 -5.35
C MET A 309 -10.80 18.01 -6.75
N LEU A 310 -10.09 18.70 -7.63
CA LEU A 310 -9.62 18.14 -8.90
C LEU A 310 -8.50 17.12 -8.71
N ARG A 311 -7.81 17.13 -7.56
CA ARG A 311 -6.73 16.20 -7.23
C ARG A 311 -7.24 15.07 -6.34
N ASP A 312 -7.72 15.39 -5.13
CA ASP A 312 -8.31 14.41 -4.22
C ASP A 312 -9.04 15.07 -3.03
N GLN A 313 -9.97 14.33 -2.42
CA GLN A 313 -10.81 14.88 -1.35
C GLN A 313 -10.11 14.91 0.03
N ALA A 314 -8.96 14.23 0.17
CA ALA A 314 -8.19 14.24 1.40
C ALA A 314 -7.54 15.61 1.64
N HIS A 315 -6.90 16.13 0.60
CA HIS A 315 -6.29 17.44 0.63
C HIS A 315 -7.37 18.54 0.65
N GLY A 316 -8.48 18.32 -0.06
CA GLY A 316 -9.64 19.21 0.00
C GLY A 316 -10.21 19.37 1.42
N GLN A 317 -10.37 18.30 2.19
CA GLN A 317 -10.77 18.44 3.60
C GLN A 317 -9.77 19.30 4.39
N GLY A 318 -8.47 19.08 4.18
CA GLY A 318 -7.41 19.87 4.81
C GLY A 318 -7.51 21.37 4.51
N ASP A 319 -7.96 21.77 3.32
CA ASP A 319 -8.22 23.18 3.00
C ASP A 319 -9.30 23.78 3.87
N VAL A 320 -10.45 23.10 3.97
CA VAL A 320 -11.57 23.57 4.78
C VAL A 320 -11.12 23.74 6.24
N ASP A 321 -10.44 22.74 6.77
CA ASP A 321 -9.98 22.68 8.16
C ASP A 321 -8.92 23.77 8.46
N LEU A 322 -7.95 23.98 7.57
CA LEU A 322 -6.92 25.01 7.72
C LEU A 322 -7.48 26.43 7.57
N LEU A 323 -8.35 26.65 6.59
CA LEU A 323 -8.93 27.96 6.32
C LEU A 323 -9.81 28.42 7.50
N ILE A 324 -10.62 27.53 8.08
CA ILE A 324 -11.44 27.87 9.24
C ILE A 324 -10.59 28.11 10.49
N ALA A 325 -9.54 27.31 10.72
CA ALA A 325 -8.60 27.52 11.82
C ALA A 325 -7.83 28.83 11.68
N LEU A 326 -7.35 29.16 10.48
CA LEU A 326 -6.70 30.46 10.19
C LEU A 326 -7.65 31.63 10.42
N ALA A 327 -8.90 31.52 9.97
CA ALA A 327 -9.92 32.54 10.22
C ALA A 327 -10.16 32.74 11.73
N ARG A 328 -10.17 31.66 12.53
CA ARG A 328 -10.22 31.75 14.01
C ARG A 328 -8.99 32.45 14.58
N LEU A 329 -7.78 32.10 14.13
CA LEU A 329 -6.54 32.74 14.61
C LEU A 329 -6.54 34.26 14.36
N VAL A 330 -7.04 34.68 13.21
CA VAL A 330 -7.15 36.10 12.83
C VAL A 330 -8.28 36.80 13.62
N ASP A 331 -9.46 36.17 13.74
CA ASP A 331 -10.60 36.73 14.50
C ASP A 331 -10.30 36.86 16.00
N ASN A 332 -9.51 35.93 16.56
CA ASN A 332 -9.10 35.98 17.97
C ASN A 332 -8.34 37.27 18.33
N GLN A 333 -7.70 37.92 17.35
CA GLN A 333 -7.00 39.20 17.53
C GLN A 333 -7.92 40.41 17.29
N GLY A 334 -9.18 40.19 16.87
CA GLY A 334 -10.11 41.25 16.48
C GLY A 334 -9.78 41.89 15.13
N THR A 335 -8.94 41.24 14.32
CA THR A 335 -8.45 41.75 13.05
C THR A 335 -9.54 41.77 11.99
N THR A 336 -9.68 42.89 11.29
CA THR A 336 -10.51 43.03 10.08
C THR A 336 -9.65 43.17 8.83
N LEU A 337 -10.24 42.82 7.68
CA LEU A 337 -9.57 42.68 6.40
C LEU A 337 -10.19 43.64 5.37
N ASP A 338 -9.36 44.16 4.47
CA ASP A 338 -9.84 44.79 3.24
C ASP A 338 -10.68 43.76 2.45
N PRO A 339 -11.91 44.08 2.04
CA PRO A 339 -12.83 43.11 1.45
C PRO A 339 -12.38 42.58 0.07
N ASP A 340 -11.47 43.28 -0.61
CA ASP A 340 -10.97 42.89 -1.94
C ASP A 340 -9.51 42.41 -1.87
N ALA A 341 -8.64 43.19 -1.22
CA ALA A 341 -7.20 42.91 -1.16
C ALA A 341 -6.83 41.89 -0.09
N GLY A 342 -7.70 41.64 0.90
CA GLY A 342 -7.47 40.67 1.96
C GLY A 342 -6.31 41.02 2.91
N THR A 343 -5.79 42.24 2.85
CA THR A 343 -4.81 42.79 3.80
C THR A 343 -5.48 43.24 5.10
N VAL A 344 -4.76 43.23 6.23
CA VAL A 344 -5.22 43.84 7.50
C VAL A 344 -5.65 45.30 7.29
N SER A 345 -6.85 45.66 7.75
CA SER A 345 -7.47 46.97 7.49
C SER A 345 -8.41 47.42 8.61
N ASP A 346 -8.32 48.70 8.96
CA ASP A 346 -9.27 49.41 9.85
C ASP A 346 -10.28 50.26 9.07
N ALA A 347 -10.40 50.05 7.75
CA ALA A 347 -11.34 50.79 6.92
C ALA A 347 -12.79 50.53 7.37
N ALA A 348 -13.70 51.46 7.09
CA ALA A 348 -15.09 51.38 7.56
C ALA A 348 -15.88 50.21 6.94
N ASP A 349 -15.43 49.72 5.80
CA ASP A 349 -15.93 48.57 5.05
C ASP A 349 -15.08 47.31 5.25
N ALA A 350 -14.07 47.34 6.14
CA ALA A 350 -13.30 46.16 6.48
C ALA A 350 -14.19 45.08 7.11
N VAL A 351 -13.91 43.82 6.79
CA VAL A 351 -14.73 42.65 7.14
C VAL A 351 -13.95 41.68 8.03
N SER A 352 -14.64 40.87 8.83
CA SER A 352 -13.97 39.78 9.56
C SER A 352 -13.43 38.72 8.59
N PRO A 353 -12.44 37.91 8.99
CA PRO A 353 -11.93 36.81 8.15
C PRO A 353 -13.03 35.85 7.66
N TYR A 354 -14.06 35.60 8.47
CA TYR A 354 -15.23 34.80 8.05
C TYR A 354 -16.08 35.45 6.96
N ARG A 355 -16.11 36.79 6.85
CA ARG A 355 -16.97 37.52 5.90
C ARG A 355 -16.24 37.90 4.61
N PHE A 356 -14.93 37.68 4.53
CA PHE A 356 -14.11 37.98 3.37
C PHE A 356 -14.61 37.25 2.11
N LEU A 357 -14.65 37.98 0.99
CA LEU A 357 -15.19 37.52 -0.31
C LEU A 357 -16.59 36.87 -0.19
N ASP A 358 -17.47 37.50 0.58
CA ASP A 358 -18.86 37.09 0.79
C ASP A 358 -18.99 35.66 1.38
N ASN A 359 -18.43 35.45 2.58
CA ASN A 359 -18.44 34.16 3.27
C ASN A 359 -17.74 33.04 2.48
N ARG A 360 -16.63 33.34 1.78
CA ARG A 360 -16.01 32.41 0.81
C ARG A 360 -15.63 31.05 1.41
N ILE A 361 -15.14 31.04 2.66
CA ILE A 361 -14.81 29.77 3.35
C ILE A 361 -16.06 28.91 3.50
N LEU A 362 -17.20 29.51 3.87
CA LEU A 362 -18.45 28.78 4.04
C LEU A 362 -18.97 28.23 2.70
N ALA A 363 -18.92 29.02 1.63
CA ALA A 363 -19.35 28.59 0.30
C ALA A 363 -18.48 27.46 -0.26
N GLY A 364 -17.15 27.54 -0.10
CA GLY A 364 -16.24 26.47 -0.51
C GLY A 364 -16.43 25.18 0.29
N ALA A 365 -16.63 25.30 1.61
CA ALA A 365 -16.93 24.16 2.48
C ALA A 365 -18.27 23.49 2.10
N ASP A 366 -19.29 24.27 1.74
CA ASP A 366 -20.59 23.75 1.30
C ASP A 366 -20.48 22.96 -0.01
N THR A 367 -19.75 23.49 -1.01
CA THR A 367 -19.43 22.77 -2.24
C THR A 367 -18.70 21.45 -1.95
N PHE A 368 -17.68 21.49 -1.07
CA PHE A 368 -16.92 20.30 -0.70
C PHE A 368 -17.83 19.24 -0.04
N TYR A 369 -18.64 19.64 0.94
CA TYR A 369 -19.50 18.71 1.65
C TYR A 369 -20.62 18.16 0.79
N ALA A 370 -21.21 18.96 -0.11
CA ALA A 370 -22.19 18.46 -1.09
C ALA A 370 -21.62 17.29 -1.90
N PHE A 371 -20.40 17.44 -2.43
CA PHE A 371 -19.75 16.36 -3.16
C PHE A 371 -19.46 15.14 -2.28
N MET A 372 -18.98 15.37 -1.07
CA MET A 372 -18.61 14.31 -0.13
C MET A 372 -19.79 13.53 0.43
N THR A 373 -20.99 14.11 0.45
CA THR A 373 -22.23 13.44 0.89
C THR A 373 -22.98 12.76 -0.25
N GLY A 374 -22.56 12.96 -1.51
CA GLY A 374 -23.03 12.20 -2.68
C GLY A 374 -23.57 13.03 -3.84
N ASP A 375 -23.71 14.35 -3.69
CA ASP A 375 -24.15 15.21 -4.78
C ASP A 375 -23.05 15.37 -5.85
N GLU A 376 -23.46 15.61 -7.09
CA GLU A 376 -22.54 16.10 -8.11
C GLU A 376 -22.54 17.63 -8.07
N VAL A 377 -21.35 18.24 -8.06
CA VAL A 377 -21.18 19.69 -7.94
C VAL A 377 -20.69 20.28 -9.26
N PRO A 378 -21.09 21.52 -9.60
CA PRO A 378 -20.62 22.16 -10.82
C PRO A 378 -19.12 22.41 -10.75
N TYR A 379 -18.43 22.18 -11.87
CA TYR A 379 -17.02 22.49 -12.03
C TYR A 379 -16.73 22.87 -13.49
N VAL A 380 -15.66 23.63 -13.68
CA VAL A 380 -15.01 23.77 -14.98
C VAL A 380 -13.72 22.95 -14.98
N PRO A 381 -13.48 22.13 -16.01
CA PRO A 381 -12.21 21.42 -16.13
C PRO A 381 -11.03 22.39 -16.15
N ALA A 382 -9.97 22.01 -15.47
CA ALA A 382 -8.64 22.54 -15.69
C ALA A 382 -8.16 22.22 -17.12
N THR A 383 -7.09 22.87 -17.61
CA THR A 383 -6.55 22.63 -18.97
C THR A 383 -6.06 21.21 -19.20
N GLU A 384 -5.83 20.44 -18.13
CA GLU A 384 -5.66 18.99 -18.14
C GLU A 384 -7.04 18.39 -17.84
N GLY A 385 -7.62 17.66 -18.79
CA GLY A 385 -9.04 17.26 -18.81
C GLY A 385 -9.50 16.34 -17.66
N GLY A 386 -9.52 16.86 -16.44
CA GLY A 386 -9.95 16.17 -15.24
C GLY A 386 -11.42 16.41 -14.91
N ALA A 387 -12.08 15.36 -14.43
CA ALA A 387 -13.27 15.47 -13.61
C ALA A 387 -12.90 15.76 -12.17
N ILE A 388 -13.88 16.08 -11.32
CA ILE A 388 -13.64 16.09 -9.87
C ILE A 388 -13.18 14.69 -9.45
N SER A 389 -12.09 14.63 -8.69
CA SER A 389 -11.49 13.38 -8.25
C SER A 389 -12.42 12.60 -7.31
N GLN A 390 -12.63 11.32 -7.61
CA GLN A 390 -13.40 10.43 -6.73
C GLN A 390 -12.56 9.90 -5.55
N ALA A 391 -11.25 10.15 -5.56
CA ALA A 391 -10.33 9.67 -4.54
C ALA A 391 -10.72 10.22 -3.15
N TYR A 392 -10.91 9.31 -2.19
CA TYR A 392 -11.39 9.59 -0.83
C TYR A 392 -12.81 10.19 -0.74
N ARG A 393 -13.64 10.16 -1.80
CA ARG A 393 -15.02 10.66 -1.70
C ARG A 393 -15.81 9.92 -0.61
N GLY A 394 -16.51 10.66 0.25
CA GLY A 394 -17.22 10.14 1.43
C GLY A 394 -16.36 10.01 2.69
N ARG A 395 -15.05 10.30 2.61
CA ARG A 395 -14.12 10.27 3.73
C ARG A 395 -14.20 11.54 4.58
N LEU A 396 -15.27 11.71 5.33
CA LEU A 396 -15.41 12.79 6.31
C LEU A 396 -15.01 12.25 7.70
N VAL A 397 -13.72 12.26 8.00
CA VAL A 397 -13.21 11.83 9.33
C VAL A 397 -13.28 13.01 10.27
N ASP A 398 -13.99 12.84 11.39
CA ASP A 398 -14.19 13.87 12.40
C ASP A 398 -14.69 15.17 11.76
N PRO A 399 -15.95 15.23 11.28
CA PRO A 399 -16.49 16.46 10.69
C PRO A 399 -16.37 17.58 11.71
N LEU A 400 -15.33 18.39 11.54
CA LEU A 400 -15.03 19.50 12.42
C LEU A 400 -16.24 20.42 12.32
N SER A 401 -16.97 20.46 13.43
CA SER A 401 -18.15 21.30 13.55
C SER A 401 -17.77 22.77 13.54
N GLU A 402 -16.47 23.08 13.52
CA GLU A 402 -15.94 24.43 13.59
C GLU A 402 -16.56 25.35 12.53
N THR A 403 -16.59 24.95 11.26
CA THR A 403 -17.16 25.80 10.19
C THR A 403 -18.60 26.21 10.54
N TYR A 404 -19.46 25.24 10.90
CA TYR A 404 -20.82 25.56 11.34
C TYR A 404 -20.83 26.47 12.58
N LEU A 405 -20.05 26.13 13.61
CA LEU A 405 -20.08 26.80 14.90
C LEU A 405 -19.58 28.25 14.80
N GLN A 406 -18.47 28.50 14.11
CA GLN A 406 -17.94 29.85 13.94
C GLN A 406 -18.90 30.71 13.12
N TYR A 407 -19.43 30.20 12.01
CA TYR A 407 -20.37 30.99 11.21
C TYR A 407 -21.69 31.26 11.95
N ARG A 408 -22.23 30.27 12.66
CA ARG A 408 -23.49 30.39 13.39
C ARG A 408 -23.40 31.32 14.60
N TYR A 409 -22.35 31.18 15.42
CA TYR A 409 -22.25 31.85 16.72
C TYR A 409 -21.33 33.09 16.70
N ARG A 410 -20.31 33.12 15.84
CA ARG A 410 -19.39 34.27 15.72
C ARG A 410 -19.76 35.19 14.58
N ALA A 411 -19.92 34.67 13.36
CA ALA A 411 -20.26 35.49 12.19
C ALA A 411 -21.74 35.88 12.12
N GLY A 412 -22.62 35.19 12.87
CA GLY A 412 -24.06 35.46 12.91
C GLY A 412 -24.78 35.11 11.60
N VAL A 413 -24.34 34.06 10.92
CA VAL A 413 -24.91 33.57 9.66
C VAL A 413 -25.99 32.52 9.93
N ASP A 414 -27.07 32.54 9.13
CA ASP A 414 -28.05 31.46 9.09
C ASP A 414 -27.53 30.33 8.20
N VAL A 415 -26.68 29.47 8.78
CA VAL A 415 -25.94 28.44 8.04
C VAL A 415 -26.88 27.49 7.31
N ALA A 416 -28.03 27.13 7.88
CA ALA A 416 -28.98 26.22 7.22
C ALA A 416 -29.58 26.82 5.93
N ALA A 417 -29.64 28.16 5.83
CA ALA A 417 -30.14 28.85 4.64
C ALA A 417 -29.03 29.15 3.62
N GLU A 418 -27.81 29.48 4.08
CA GLU A 418 -26.70 29.88 3.22
C GLU A 418 -25.80 28.71 2.77
N ALA A 419 -25.67 27.68 3.61
CA ALA A 419 -24.80 26.51 3.39
C ALA A 419 -25.43 25.24 4.00
N PRO A 420 -26.47 24.69 3.33
CA PRO A 420 -27.27 23.59 3.86
C PRO A 420 -26.48 22.30 4.07
N HIS A 421 -25.45 22.01 3.28
CA HIS A 421 -24.63 20.80 3.42
C HIS A 421 -23.70 20.90 4.63
N VAL A 422 -23.16 22.09 4.92
CA VAL A 422 -22.44 22.35 6.18
C VAL A 422 -23.37 22.15 7.39
N ALA A 423 -24.61 22.61 7.31
CA ALA A 423 -25.59 22.43 8.38
C ALA A 423 -25.98 20.96 8.57
N GLU A 424 -26.26 20.23 7.49
CA GLU A 424 -26.56 18.79 7.53
C GLU A 424 -25.40 17.99 8.12
N LEU A 425 -24.16 18.33 7.75
CA LEU A 425 -22.98 17.67 8.30
C LEU A 425 -22.83 17.93 9.81
N TYR A 426 -23.09 19.15 10.28
CA TYR A 426 -23.11 19.45 11.71
C TYR A 426 -24.18 18.63 12.42
N GLU A 427 -25.41 18.56 11.89
CA GLU A 427 -26.50 17.78 12.49
C GLU A 427 -26.13 16.29 12.59
N ASN A 428 -25.41 15.75 11.60
CA ASN A 428 -24.99 14.36 11.49
C ASN A 428 -23.49 14.11 11.80
N ARG A 429 -22.91 14.98 12.63
CA ARG A 429 -21.49 14.98 12.98
C ARG A 429 -21.09 13.76 13.82
N ASP A 430 -19.81 13.41 13.76
CA ASP A 430 -19.20 12.52 14.75
C ASP A 430 -19.05 13.24 16.10
N GLY A 431 -18.87 12.46 17.17
CA GLY A 431 -18.47 12.97 18.48
C GLY A 431 -16.97 12.79 18.72
N ALA A 432 -16.57 12.99 19.98
CA ALA A 432 -15.19 12.81 20.42
C ALA A 432 -14.62 11.39 20.16
N MET A 433 -15.48 10.40 20.05
CA MET A 433 -15.15 9.02 19.66
C MET A 433 -16.06 8.59 18.52
N PHE A 434 -15.51 7.94 17.49
CA PHE A 434 -16.27 7.55 16.30
C PHE A 434 -15.73 6.28 15.64
N TYR A 435 -16.51 5.64 14.77
CA TYR A 435 -16.06 4.49 13.98
C TYR A 435 -15.39 4.92 12.67
N SER A 436 -14.23 4.35 12.37
CA SER A 436 -13.59 4.35 11.04
C SER A 436 -13.48 2.90 10.58
N GLY A 437 -14.38 2.47 9.70
CA GLY A 437 -14.65 1.05 9.49
C GLY A 437 -15.08 0.39 10.80
N ALA A 438 -14.64 -0.83 11.08
CA ALA A 438 -14.95 -1.52 12.33
C ALA A 438 -14.17 -1.02 13.57
N THR A 439 -13.26 -0.04 13.43
CA THR A 439 -12.39 0.41 14.52
C THR A 439 -12.85 1.73 15.10
N VAL A 440 -12.98 1.80 16.42
CA VAL A 440 -13.23 3.06 17.13
C VAL A 440 -11.96 3.91 17.12
N GLN A 441 -12.09 5.15 16.66
CA GLN A 441 -11.07 6.19 16.65
C GLN A 441 -11.39 7.27 17.68
N ASN A 442 -10.35 7.99 18.07
CA ASN A 442 -10.40 9.14 18.96
C ASN A 442 -10.09 10.40 18.14
N PHE A 443 -10.87 11.46 18.31
CA PHE A 443 -10.66 12.73 17.61
C PHE A 443 -9.25 13.31 17.89
N TRP A 444 -8.70 13.09 19.08
CA TRP A 444 -7.38 13.57 19.50
C TRP A 444 -6.27 12.57 19.17
N ASN A 445 -5.63 12.70 18.01
CA ASN A 445 -4.62 11.74 17.55
C ASN A 445 -3.50 12.38 16.67
N ASP A 446 -2.43 11.62 16.42
CA ASP A 446 -1.25 12.04 15.64
C ASP A 446 -1.30 11.70 14.15
N ARG A 447 -2.45 11.28 13.61
CA ARG A 447 -2.64 11.22 12.16
C ARG A 447 -2.64 12.64 11.55
N GLY A 448 -2.74 13.67 12.39
CA GLY A 448 -2.85 15.09 12.08
C GLY A 448 -1.61 15.81 11.54
N SER A 449 -0.92 15.28 10.52
CA SER A 449 -0.42 16.22 9.50
C SER A 449 -1.53 16.67 8.58
N ASP A 450 -2.61 15.89 8.46
CA ASP A 450 -3.72 16.15 7.55
C ASP A 450 -4.90 16.87 8.24
N TYR A 451 -4.81 17.06 9.57
CA TYR A 451 -5.88 17.57 10.43
C TYR A 451 -5.30 18.58 11.44
N THR A 452 -5.13 19.82 11.03
CA THR A 452 -5.21 20.95 11.97
C THR A 452 -6.65 21.13 12.37
N GLY A 453 -6.92 21.57 13.60
CA GLY A 453 -8.28 21.95 13.99
C GLY A 453 -8.93 21.02 14.99
N ALA A 454 -8.36 19.86 15.33
CA ALA A 454 -8.87 19.02 16.42
C ALA A 454 -8.92 19.80 17.75
N GLU A 455 -8.06 20.80 17.92
CA GLU A 455 -8.01 21.68 19.09
C GLU A 455 -9.19 22.66 19.20
N TYR A 456 -10.02 22.79 18.17
CA TYR A 456 -11.18 23.69 18.15
C TYR A 456 -12.19 23.48 19.30
N TRP A 457 -12.24 22.30 19.91
CA TRP A 457 -13.13 22.00 21.03
C TRP A 457 -12.90 22.94 22.23
N VAL A 458 -11.67 23.46 22.39
CA VAL A 458 -11.34 24.48 23.39
C VAL A 458 -12.05 25.80 23.09
N ALA A 459 -12.29 26.11 21.82
CA ALA A 459 -12.95 27.32 21.33
C ALA A 459 -14.44 27.13 21.02
N PHE A 460 -15.07 26.06 21.53
CA PHE A 460 -16.52 25.91 21.41
C PHE A 460 -17.26 27.15 21.95
N PRO A 461 -18.32 27.63 21.26
CA PRO A 461 -19.16 28.72 21.75
C PRO A 461 -19.83 28.36 23.07
N GLU A 462 -19.85 29.28 24.04
CA GLU A 462 -20.42 29.04 25.38
C GLU A 462 -21.91 28.64 25.32
N GLU A 463 -22.63 29.09 24.29
CA GLU A 463 -24.04 28.79 24.05
C GLU A 463 -24.31 27.30 23.86
N LEU A 464 -23.31 26.52 23.43
CA LEU A 464 -23.45 25.07 23.25
C LEU A 464 -23.79 24.33 24.55
N ALA A 465 -23.39 24.86 25.71
CA ALA A 465 -23.71 24.24 27.01
C ALA A 465 -25.23 24.13 27.25
N ALA A 466 -26.03 24.96 26.57
CA ALA A 466 -27.48 24.95 26.66
C ALA A 466 -28.17 24.18 25.51
N VAL A 467 -27.42 23.69 24.52
CA VAL A 467 -27.95 22.98 23.35
C VAL A 467 -28.07 21.49 23.67
N PRO A 468 -29.29 20.90 23.66
CA PRO A 468 -29.45 19.46 23.87
C PRO A 468 -28.74 18.67 22.77
N GLY A 469 -28.01 17.62 23.14
CA GLY A 469 -27.28 16.78 22.16
C GLY A 469 -26.11 17.50 21.50
N ALA A 470 -25.51 18.50 22.16
CA ALA A 470 -24.33 19.19 21.64
C ALA A 470 -23.12 18.25 21.44
N ALA A 471 -23.01 17.18 22.23
CA ALA A 471 -22.09 16.07 21.96
C ALA A 471 -22.82 14.94 21.21
N ALA A 472 -22.27 14.53 20.07
CA ALA A 472 -22.71 13.31 19.39
C ALA A 472 -22.15 12.07 20.13
N PRO A 473 -22.98 11.07 20.47
CA PRO A 473 -22.50 9.86 21.12
C PRO A 473 -21.83 8.91 20.13
N LEU A 474 -20.91 8.06 20.61
CA LEU A 474 -20.43 6.91 19.84
C LEU A 474 -21.62 5.96 19.57
N PRO A 475 -21.93 5.64 18.29
CA PRO A 475 -22.97 4.66 17.97
C PRO A 475 -22.69 3.30 18.62
N PRO A 476 -23.70 2.45 18.86
CA PRO A 476 -23.50 1.13 19.48
C PRO A 476 -22.80 0.12 18.55
N THR A 477 -22.75 0.39 17.25
CA THR A 477 -22.16 -0.49 16.22
C THR A 477 -21.46 0.35 15.15
N ALA A 478 -20.60 -0.28 14.37
CA ALA A 478 -19.94 0.33 13.20
C ALA A 478 -20.84 0.38 11.94
N GLU A 479 -22.15 0.13 12.11
CA GLU A 479 -23.09 0.09 11.00
C GLU A 479 -23.50 1.51 10.60
N LEU A 480 -23.48 1.80 9.31
CA LEU A 480 -23.74 3.12 8.75
C LEU A 480 -25.25 3.30 8.55
N ALA A 481 -25.93 3.84 9.57
CA ALA A 481 -27.35 4.18 9.50
C ALA A 481 -27.60 5.34 8.52
N VAL A 482 -28.63 5.22 7.67
CA VAL A 482 -28.88 6.19 6.59
C VAL A 482 -29.45 7.53 7.08
N ASP A 483 -29.93 7.62 8.31
CA ASP A 483 -30.33 8.88 8.91
C ASP A 483 -29.14 9.80 9.19
N THR A 484 -27.98 9.22 9.52
CA THR A 484 -26.74 9.93 9.85
C THR A 484 -25.78 10.00 8.64
N PHE A 485 -25.65 8.90 7.91
CA PHE A 485 -24.65 8.74 6.85
C PHE A 485 -25.25 8.71 5.44
N GLY A 486 -26.57 8.67 5.31
CA GLY A 486 -27.26 8.58 4.03
C GLY A 486 -27.80 9.93 3.55
N THR A 487 -27.57 10.25 2.28
CA THR A 487 -28.12 11.42 1.59
C THR A 487 -29.07 10.93 0.50
N PRO A 488 -30.39 11.24 0.56
CA PRO A 488 -31.31 10.91 -0.51
C PRO A 488 -31.00 11.79 -1.74
N ILE A 489 -30.90 11.16 -2.92
CA ILE A 489 -30.63 11.83 -4.18
C ILE A 489 -31.78 11.55 -5.14
N GLY A 490 -32.36 12.63 -5.67
CA GLY A 490 -33.49 12.59 -6.59
C GLY A 490 -34.85 12.47 -5.91
N ALA A 491 -35.92 12.72 -6.67
CA ALA A 491 -37.28 12.80 -6.14
C ALA A 491 -37.88 11.43 -5.75
N GLY A 492 -37.28 10.33 -6.23
CA GLY A 492 -37.68 8.96 -5.89
C GLY A 492 -37.19 8.49 -4.51
N ALA A 493 -36.30 9.26 -3.86
CA ALA A 493 -35.73 8.94 -2.55
C ALA A 493 -36.32 9.81 -1.44
N VAL A 494 -36.91 9.19 -0.41
CA VAL A 494 -37.59 9.92 0.67
C VAL A 494 -37.18 9.39 2.04
N ARG A 495 -36.73 10.27 2.94
CA ARG A 495 -36.47 9.92 4.35
C ARG A 495 -37.78 9.51 5.05
N GLY A 496 -37.72 8.44 5.84
CA GLY A 496 -38.82 7.94 6.65
C GLY A 496 -38.33 7.34 7.96
N GLY A 497 -39.26 6.94 8.83
CA GLY A 497 -38.93 6.31 10.10
C GLY A 497 -40.11 5.57 10.70
N ASP A 498 -39.82 4.42 11.28
CA ASP A 498 -40.79 3.65 12.07
C ASP A 498 -40.81 4.18 13.51
N ALA A 499 -41.97 4.16 14.18
CA ALA A 499 -42.09 4.66 15.55
C ALA A 499 -41.19 3.93 16.58
N ASP A 500 -40.95 2.63 16.33
CA ASP A 500 -40.16 1.73 17.19
C ASP A 500 -39.07 0.96 16.40
N GLY A 501 -38.73 1.43 15.18
CA GLY A 501 -37.80 0.78 14.26
C GLY A 501 -36.71 1.72 13.74
N PRO A 502 -35.82 1.27 12.84
CA PRO A 502 -34.78 2.12 12.28
C PRO A 502 -35.40 3.22 11.40
N ALA A 503 -34.71 4.36 11.34
CA ALA A 503 -34.91 5.32 10.27
C ALA A 503 -34.46 4.71 8.93
N TYR A 504 -35.03 5.18 7.83
CA TYR A 504 -34.76 4.63 6.51
C TYR A 504 -34.86 5.70 5.43
N VAL A 505 -34.28 5.40 4.26
CA VAL A 505 -34.56 6.10 3.01
C VAL A 505 -35.35 5.13 2.13
N ARG A 506 -36.58 5.53 1.76
CA ARG A 506 -37.42 4.81 0.82
C ARG A 506 -36.97 5.13 -0.60
N LEU A 507 -36.72 4.10 -1.38
CA LEU A 507 -36.40 4.17 -2.79
C LEU A 507 -37.58 3.59 -3.58
N ASP A 508 -38.18 4.41 -4.44
CA ASP A 508 -39.14 3.97 -5.45
C ASP A 508 -38.40 3.33 -6.63
N ALA A 509 -38.54 2.01 -6.83
CA ALA A 509 -37.83 1.29 -7.89
C ALA A 509 -38.33 1.63 -9.31
N GLY A 510 -39.50 2.26 -9.42
CA GLY A 510 -40.11 2.67 -10.69
C GLY A 510 -39.84 4.12 -11.06
N ALA A 511 -39.25 4.91 -10.16
CA ALA A 511 -38.93 6.31 -10.38
C ALA A 511 -37.57 6.48 -11.08
N GLU A 512 -37.48 7.50 -11.95
CA GLU A 512 -36.18 8.01 -12.39
C GLU A 512 -35.52 8.74 -11.20
N GLU A 513 -34.23 8.51 -10.97
CA GLU A 513 -33.45 9.12 -9.89
C GLU A 513 -33.99 8.83 -8.48
N SER A 514 -33.85 7.57 -8.07
CA SER A 514 -34.25 7.04 -6.75
C SER A 514 -33.05 6.42 -6.05
N ARG A 515 -32.28 7.23 -5.32
CA ARG A 515 -30.97 6.82 -4.77
C ARG A 515 -30.72 7.30 -3.35
N VAL A 516 -29.87 6.58 -2.63
CA VAL A 516 -29.27 7.04 -1.38
C VAL A 516 -27.75 6.87 -1.46
N ALA A 517 -27.02 7.96 -1.24
CA ALA A 517 -25.57 7.92 -1.10
C ALA A 517 -25.20 7.73 0.38
N VAL A 518 -24.42 6.71 0.70
CA VAL A 518 -23.99 6.40 2.07
C VAL A 518 -22.50 6.64 2.18
N ARG A 519 -22.10 7.73 2.86
CA ARG A 519 -20.69 8.08 3.15
C ARG A 519 -20.10 7.19 4.24
N ARG A 520 -18.79 7.31 4.49
CA ARG A 520 -18.02 6.57 5.53
C ARG A 520 -17.91 5.06 5.30
N ALA A 521 -18.18 4.59 4.08
CA ALA A 521 -18.13 3.18 3.73
C ALA A 521 -16.67 2.69 3.57
N VAL A 522 -16.03 2.34 4.68
CA VAL A 522 -14.67 1.78 4.69
C VAL A 522 -14.72 0.27 4.46
N TRP A 523 -14.20 -0.19 3.32
CA TRP A 523 -14.25 -1.60 2.92
C TRP A 523 -13.24 -2.48 3.67
N SER A 524 -13.49 -3.79 3.67
CA SER A 524 -12.50 -4.81 4.05
C SER A 524 -11.41 -4.96 2.97
N ASP A 525 -10.38 -5.76 3.24
CA ASP A 525 -9.39 -6.15 2.22
C ASP A 525 -10.09 -6.90 1.06
N ARG A 526 -10.17 -6.24 -0.10
CA ARG A 526 -10.84 -6.74 -1.31
C ARG A 526 -10.02 -7.74 -2.11
N THR A 527 -8.80 -8.09 -1.68
CA THR A 527 -8.04 -9.20 -2.26
C THR A 527 -8.57 -10.57 -1.80
N GLN A 528 -9.51 -10.56 -0.85
CA GLN A 528 -10.21 -11.73 -0.33
C GLN A 528 -11.72 -11.45 -0.34
N ALA A 529 -12.53 -12.43 0.09
CA ALA A 529 -13.96 -12.22 0.27
C ALA A 529 -14.21 -11.02 1.19
N ALA A 530 -14.92 -10.02 0.66
CA ALA A 530 -15.20 -8.74 1.28
C ALA A 530 -16.72 -8.47 1.26
N PRO A 531 -17.52 -9.28 1.98
CA PRO A 531 -18.97 -9.11 2.05
C PRO A 531 -19.35 -7.76 2.66
N VAL A 532 -20.34 -7.11 2.04
CA VAL A 532 -21.02 -5.90 2.50
C VAL A 532 -22.51 -6.21 2.65
N GLY A 533 -23.08 -5.84 3.80
CA GLY A 533 -24.51 -6.00 4.05
C GLY A 533 -25.26 -4.69 3.87
N ILE A 534 -26.43 -4.73 3.22
CA ILE A 534 -27.38 -3.62 3.14
C ILE A 534 -28.65 -4.05 3.85
N ARG A 535 -29.04 -3.33 4.91
CA ARG A 535 -30.25 -3.64 5.66
C ARG A 535 -31.46 -3.02 4.99
N VAL A 536 -32.37 -3.86 4.52
CA VAL A 536 -33.51 -3.45 3.70
C VAL A 536 -34.82 -4.09 4.16
N ARG A 537 -35.93 -3.48 3.76
CA ARG A 537 -37.21 -4.16 3.60
C ARG A 537 -37.84 -3.75 2.27
N SER A 538 -38.59 -4.64 1.66
CA SER A 538 -39.27 -4.41 0.39
C SER A 538 -40.72 -4.87 0.46
N ASP A 539 -41.59 -4.28 -0.37
CA ASP A 539 -42.98 -4.71 -0.57
C ASP A 539 -43.20 -5.50 -1.87
N GLY A 540 -42.12 -5.80 -2.57
CA GLY A 540 -42.09 -6.57 -3.82
C GLY A 540 -40.66 -6.88 -4.25
N THR A 541 -40.50 -7.61 -5.35
CA THR A 541 -39.19 -7.86 -5.94
C THR A 541 -38.62 -6.58 -6.57
N ALA A 542 -37.35 -6.28 -6.32
CA ALA A 542 -36.63 -5.15 -6.89
C ALA A 542 -35.14 -5.49 -7.10
N ARG A 543 -34.41 -4.59 -7.74
CA ARG A 543 -32.95 -4.66 -7.85
C ARG A 543 -32.30 -3.47 -7.15
N LEU A 544 -31.32 -3.73 -6.31
CA LEU A 544 -30.44 -2.72 -5.75
C LEU A 544 -29.13 -2.67 -6.55
N GLU A 545 -28.86 -1.52 -7.13
CA GLU A 545 -27.64 -1.22 -7.87
C GLU A 545 -26.69 -0.41 -6.97
N LEU A 546 -25.45 -0.86 -6.84
CA LEU A 546 -24.40 -0.20 -6.05
C LEU A 546 -23.39 0.45 -7.00
N ALA A 547 -23.20 1.76 -6.88
CA ALA A 547 -22.27 2.54 -7.70
C ALA A 547 -21.34 3.40 -6.83
N ARG A 548 -20.22 3.85 -7.42
CA ARG A 548 -19.29 4.79 -6.79
C ARG A 548 -19.89 6.20 -6.67
N SER A 549 -20.66 6.63 -7.67
CA SER A 549 -21.30 7.94 -7.75
C SER A 549 -22.69 7.85 -8.39
N ALA A 550 -23.39 8.98 -8.49
CA ALA A 550 -24.68 9.07 -9.15
C ALA A 550 -24.60 8.96 -10.69
N ILE A 551 -23.41 9.10 -11.27
CA ILE A 551 -23.20 9.10 -12.72
C ILE A 551 -22.43 7.87 -13.23
N ASP A 552 -21.77 7.14 -12.33
CA ASP A 552 -21.05 5.91 -12.66
C ASP A 552 -22.00 4.73 -12.87
N ALA A 553 -21.56 3.77 -13.70
CA ALA A 553 -22.21 2.47 -13.79
C ALA A 553 -22.10 1.70 -12.45
N PRO A 554 -23.09 0.86 -12.11
CA PRO A 554 -23.02 0.07 -10.90
C PRO A 554 -21.92 -0.98 -10.96
N PHE A 555 -21.14 -1.10 -9.88
CA PHE A 555 -20.11 -2.14 -9.72
C PHE A 555 -20.67 -3.46 -9.19
N ALA A 556 -21.87 -3.43 -8.59
CA ALA A 556 -22.60 -4.60 -8.10
C ALA A 556 -24.11 -4.40 -8.19
N SER A 557 -24.83 -5.51 -8.41
CA SER A 557 -26.29 -5.57 -8.50
C SER A 557 -26.80 -6.67 -7.58
N ILE A 558 -27.78 -6.38 -6.74
CA ILE A 558 -28.38 -7.32 -5.79
C ILE A 558 -29.88 -7.44 -6.07
N THR A 559 -30.38 -8.66 -6.20
CA THR A 559 -31.82 -8.89 -6.25
C THR A 559 -32.39 -8.88 -4.84
N VAL A 560 -33.43 -8.06 -4.62
CA VAL A 560 -34.14 -7.95 -3.34
C VAL A 560 -35.54 -8.56 -3.52
N PRO A 561 -35.90 -9.62 -2.78
CA PRO A 561 -37.24 -10.20 -2.83
C PRO A 561 -38.24 -9.39 -1.97
N ASP A 562 -39.52 -9.76 -1.98
CA ASP A 562 -40.49 -9.19 -1.03
C ASP A 562 -40.13 -9.66 0.38
N THR A 563 -39.73 -8.73 1.25
CA THR A 563 -39.36 -9.09 2.62
C THR A 563 -40.57 -9.17 3.55
N HIS A 564 -41.77 -8.96 3.03
CA HIS A 564 -43.04 -8.87 3.75
C HIS A 564 -42.98 -7.88 4.92
N GLY A 565 -42.30 -6.75 4.69
CA GLY A 565 -42.07 -5.70 5.68
C GLY A 565 -41.06 -6.03 6.79
N GLN A 566 -40.39 -7.19 6.73
CA GLN A 566 -39.34 -7.55 7.68
C GLN A 566 -38.00 -6.95 7.28
N TRP A 567 -37.25 -6.44 8.25
CA TRP A 567 -35.87 -6.02 8.03
C TRP A 567 -34.96 -7.23 7.85
N ARG A 568 -34.21 -7.25 6.74
CA ARG A 568 -33.23 -8.28 6.38
C ARG A 568 -31.98 -7.63 5.81
N TYR A 569 -30.84 -8.30 5.92
CA TYR A 569 -29.66 -7.93 5.14
C TYR A 569 -29.72 -8.60 3.77
N VAL A 570 -29.61 -7.81 2.71
CA VAL A 570 -29.11 -8.30 1.42
C VAL A 570 -27.62 -7.98 1.34
N TRP A 571 -26.89 -8.57 0.41
CA TRP A 571 -25.43 -8.44 0.42
C TRP A 571 -24.80 -8.56 -0.98
N ALA A 572 -23.58 -8.04 -1.09
CA ALA A 572 -22.67 -8.23 -2.22
C ALA A 572 -21.26 -8.52 -1.69
N ASP A 573 -20.47 -9.26 -2.46
CA ASP A 573 -19.03 -9.41 -2.22
C ASP A 573 -18.28 -8.35 -3.03
N LEU A 574 -17.48 -7.53 -2.35
CA LEU A 574 -16.63 -6.52 -3.00
C LEU A 574 -15.22 -7.02 -3.31
N ASN A 575 -14.97 -8.34 -3.22
CA ASN A 575 -13.77 -8.94 -3.76
C ASN A 575 -13.51 -8.40 -5.18
N VAL A 576 -12.26 -8.07 -5.46
CA VAL A 576 -11.87 -7.47 -6.73
C VAL A 576 -12.34 -8.29 -7.95
N ASP A 577 -12.45 -9.61 -7.80
CA ASP A 577 -12.90 -10.54 -8.84
C ASP A 577 -14.41 -10.57 -9.09
N GLU A 578 -15.22 -10.07 -8.14
CA GLU A 578 -16.68 -10.08 -8.21
C GLU A 578 -17.27 -8.75 -8.70
N THR A 579 -16.52 -7.64 -8.56
CA THR A 579 -16.97 -6.29 -8.94
C THR A 579 -16.67 -5.95 -10.39
N ARG A 580 -17.62 -5.32 -11.11
CA ARG A 580 -17.52 -5.03 -12.55
C ARG A 580 -17.12 -3.59 -12.91
N GLY A 581 -16.53 -2.86 -11.96
CA GLY A 581 -16.11 -1.48 -12.16
C GLY A 581 -15.45 -0.88 -10.91
N PRO A 582 -15.09 0.42 -10.93
CA PRO A 582 -14.51 1.10 -9.80
C PRO A 582 -15.51 1.13 -8.63
N VAL A 583 -15.04 0.71 -7.46
CA VAL A 583 -15.77 0.82 -6.20
C VAL A 583 -15.39 2.16 -5.56
N GLY A 584 -16.34 2.89 -4.98
CA GLY A 584 -16.04 4.16 -4.32
C GLY A 584 -15.17 3.99 -3.09
N ASP A 585 -14.26 4.92 -2.81
CA ASP A 585 -13.26 4.74 -1.74
C ASP A 585 -13.88 4.73 -0.33
N ASN A 586 -14.81 5.65 -0.07
CA ASN A 586 -15.46 5.80 1.23
C ASN A 586 -16.96 6.11 1.12
N ILE A 587 -17.57 5.79 -0.04
CA ILE A 587 -18.98 6.06 -0.33
C ILE A 587 -19.57 4.94 -1.19
N VAL A 588 -20.87 4.71 -1.05
CA VAL A 588 -21.65 3.89 -1.96
C VAL A 588 -22.98 4.57 -2.29
N VAL A 589 -23.31 4.64 -3.57
CA VAL A 589 -24.62 5.10 -4.05
C VAL A 589 -25.48 3.88 -4.32
N ILE A 590 -26.60 3.76 -3.61
CA ILE A 590 -27.54 2.65 -3.71
C ILE A 590 -28.78 3.14 -4.45
N SER A 591 -29.14 2.48 -5.55
CA SER A 591 -30.36 2.79 -6.32
C SER A 591 -31.29 1.59 -6.35
N ALA A 592 -32.60 1.80 -6.21
CA ALA A 592 -33.59 0.75 -6.48
C ALA A 592 -34.09 0.86 -7.92
N THR A 593 -34.17 -0.26 -8.64
CA THR A 593 -34.58 -0.30 -10.05
C THR A 593 -35.35 -1.59 -10.38
N GLY A 594 -35.94 -1.62 -11.58
CA GLY A 594 -36.40 -2.86 -12.21
C GLY A 594 -37.80 -3.33 -11.84
N SER A 595 -38.56 -2.56 -11.07
CA SER A 595 -39.95 -2.89 -10.68
C SER A 595 -40.74 -1.64 -10.24
N ASP A 596 -41.96 -1.80 -9.75
CA ASP A 596 -42.77 -0.77 -9.09
C ASP A 596 -42.77 -0.89 -7.55
N ALA A 597 -41.86 -1.71 -7.01
CA ALA A 597 -41.71 -1.94 -5.57
C ALA A 597 -41.06 -0.74 -4.86
N GLN A 598 -41.32 -0.65 -3.55
CA GLN A 598 -40.69 0.29 -2.64
C GLN A 598 -39.66 -0.43 -1.78
N VAL A 599 -38.40 0.00 -1.86
CA VAL A 599 -37.32 -0.54 -1.04
C VAL A 599 -36.93 0.48 0.02
N ASP A 600 -37.16 0.16 1.29
CA ASP A 600 -36.65 0.96 2.40
C ASP A 600 -35.24 0.47 2.75
N VAL A 601 -34.24 1.36 2.69
CA VAL A 601 -32.86 1.10 3.10
C VAL A 601 -32.63 1.73 4.47
N ALA A 602 -32.23 0.94 5.48
CA ALA A 602 -31.96 1.43 6.83
C ALA A 602 -30.48 1.69 7.10
N SER A 603 -29.59 0.87 6.56
CA SER A 603 -28.17 0.94 6.88
C SER A 603 -27.26 0.13 5.95
N VAL A 604 -25.97 0.47 5.99
CA VAL A 604 -24.89 -0.28 5.32
C VAL A 604 -23.90 -0.80 6.37
N LEU A 605 -23.63 -2.11 6.33
CA LEU A 605 -22.55 -2.75 7.06
C LEU A 605 -21.37 -3.00 6.10
N ALA A 606 -20.48 -2.01 6.01
CA ALA A 606 -19.36 -2.00 5.05
C ALA A 606 -18.30 -3.10 5.28
N GLN A 607 -18.23 -3.65 6.50
CA GLN A 607 -17.33 -4.75 6.85
C GLN A 607 -18.15 -5.88 7.48
N ALA A 608 -18.78 -6.71 6.66
CA ALA A 608 -19.69 -7.76 7.15
C ALA A 608 -18.97 -9.07 7.51
N SER A 609 -17.68 -9.21 7.18
CA SER A 609 -16.89 -10.42 7.46
C SER A 609 -16.90 -10.78 8.95
N GLY A 610 -17.38 -11.98 9.29
CA GLY A 610 -17.49 -12.45 10.68
C GLY A 610 -18.64 -11.83 11.48
N VAL A 611 -19.40 -10.91 10.89
CA VAL A 611 -20.65 -10.36 11.43
C VAL A 611 -21.85 -11.03 10.79
N LEU A 612 -21.85 -11.15 9.46
CA LEU A 612 -22.86 -11.88 8.67
C LEU A 612 -22.27 -13.20 8.16
N SER A 613 -23.15 -14.15 7.83
CA SER A 613 -22.80 -15.40 7.15
C SER A 613 -23.83 -15.66 6.04
N PRO A 614 -23.81 -14.84 4.97
CA PRO A 614 -24.87 -14.85 3.99
C PRO A 614 -25.06 -16.22 3.33
N PRO A 615 -26.30 -16.67 3.08
CA PRO A 615 -26.53 -17.87 2.26
C PRO A 615 -25.97 -17.71 0.85
N THR A 616 -25.37 -18.73 0.27
CA THR A 616 -24.79 -18.69 -1.09
C THR A 616 -25.39 -19.79 -1.96
N PHE A 617 -25.83 -19.42 -3.17
CA PHE A 617 -26.27 -20.37 -4.20
C PHE A 617 -25.09 -20.76 -5.10
N ALA A 618 -25.01 -22.03 -5.46
CA ALA A 618 -24.04 -22.50 -6.46
C ALA A 618 -24.30 -21.91 -7.87
N ASP A 619 -25.57 -21.56 -8.16
CA ASP A 619 -26.03 -21.00 -9.43
C ASP A 619 -26.06 -19.45 -9.44
N ALA A 620 -25.48 -18.79 -8.43
CA ALA A 620 -25.42 -17.32 -8.37
C ALA A 620 -24.63 -16.71 -9.56
N PRO A 621 -24.93 -15.46 -9.97
CA PRO A 621 -25.92 -14.54 -9.40
C PRO A 621 -27.34 -14.71 -9.95
N ALA A 622 -27.53 -15.47 -11.04
CA ALA A 622 -28.81 -15.73 -11.67
C ALA A 622 -28.74 -17.01 -12.51
N LEU A 623 -29.90 -17.66 -12.71
CA LEU A 623 -30.02 -18.88 -13.47
C LEU A 623 -30.97 -18.70 -14.65
N ALA A 624 -30.50 -18.99 -15.87
CA ALA A 624 -31.35 -19.10 -17.05
C ALA A 624 -31.43 -20.56 -17.51
N VAL A 625 -32.65 -21.09 -17.66
CA VAL A 625 -32.89 -22.46 -18.09
C VAL A 625 -34.00 -22.54 -19.12
N VAL A 626 -34.00 -23.61 -19.90
CA VAL A 626 -35.04 -23.88 -20.90
C VAL A 626 -35.85 -25.11 -20.49
N ALA A 627 -37.17 -25.04 -20.59
CA ALA A 627 -38.09 -26.14 -20.32
C ALA A 627 -38.99 -26.42 -21.53
N VAL A 628 -39.68 -27.57 -21.53
CA VAL A 628 -40.57 -27.99 -22.63
C VAL A 628 -42.01 -28.01 -22.16
N ALA A 629 -42.91 -27.36 -22.90
CA ALA A 629 -44.33 -27.32 -22.58
C ALA A 629 -44.93 -28.73 -22.51
N GLY A 630 -45.58 -29.05 -21.40
CA GLY A 630 -46.24 -30.31 -21.12
C GLY A 630 -45.34 -31.41 -20.55
N GLU A 631 -44.03 -31.17 -20.41
CA GLU A 631 -43.09 -32.10 -19.77
C GLU A 631 -42.80 -31.69 -18.32
N PRO A 632 -42.63 -32.65 -17.39
CA PRO A 632 -42.25 -32.34 -16.02
C PRO A 632 -40.82 -31.78 -15.98
N TRP A 633 -40.63 -30.69 -15.24
CA TRP A 633 -39.36 -30.07 -14.94
C TRP A 633 -39.12 -30.11 -13.43
N ALA A 634 -37.91 -30.50 -13.03
CA ALA A 634 -37.49 -30.52 -11.64
C ALA A 634 -36.03 -30.09 -11.55
N ARG A 635 -35.71 -29.20 -10.61
CA ARG A 635 -34.33 -28.77 -10.34
C ARG A 635 -34.11 -28.60 -8.84
N GLU A 636 -33.04 -29.21 -8.35
CA GLU A 636 -32.55 -29.02 -6.98
C GLU A 636 -31.67 -27.78 -6.93
N PHE A 637 -31.87 -26.92 -5.92
CA PHE A 637 -31.07 -25.73 -5.69
C PHE A 637 -30.12 -25.96 -4.52
N SER A 638 -28.83 -26.04 -4.80
CA SER A 638 -27.80 -26.16 -3.77
C SER A 638 -27.53 -24.80 -3.15
N VAL A 639 -27.76 -24.71 -1.83
CA VAL A 639 -27.49 -23.52 -1.03
C VAL A 639 -26.63 -23.88 0.19
N GLU A 640 -25.61 -23.07 0.47
CA GLU A 640 -24.86 -23.17 1.71
C GLU A 640 -25.34 -22.09 2.69
N GLY A 641 -25.37 -22.42 3.99
CA GLY A 641 -25.64 -21.43 5.05
C GLY A 641 -27.09 -20.97 5.22
N ALA A 642 -28.06 -21.57 4.53
CA ALA A 642 -29.48 -21.25 4.69
C ALA A 642 -30.17 -22.11 5.77
N ASP A 643 -31.07 -21.49 6.54
CA ASP A 643 -32.01 -22.17 7.43
C ASP A 643 -33.37 -22.42 6.73
N GLU A 644 -33.71 -21.58 5.75
CA GLU A 644 -34.97 -21.62 5.01
C GLU A 644 -34.77 -21.32 3.52
N LEU A 645 -35.54 -22.03 2.67
CA LEU A 645 -35.69 -21.75 1.24
C LEU A 645 -37.17 -21.50 0.94
N THR A 646 -37.45 -20.44 0.19
CA THR A 646 -38.79 -20.07 -0.28
C THR A 646 -38.79 -19.80 -1.77
N LEU A 647 -39.97 -19.84 -2.37
CA LEU A 647 -40.20 -19.59 -3.79
C LEU A 647 -41.16 -18.40 -3.92
N GLU A 648 -40.69 -17.33 -4.54
CA GLU A 648 -41.44 -16.09 -4.78
C GLU A 648 -41.66 -15.89 -6.29
N ASP A 649 -42.68 -15.11 -6.64
CA ASP A 649 -43.09 -14.82 -8.03
C ASP A 649 -43.25 -16.07 -8.91
N ALA A 650 -43.55 -17.22 -8.29
CA ALA A 650 -43.61 -18.50 -8.97
C ALA A 650 -44.78 -18.59 -9.97
N PRO A 651 -44.57 -19.19 -11.16
CA PRO A 651 -45.66 -19.46 -12.07
C PRO A 651 -46.66 -20.46 -11.47
N PRO A 652 -47.95 -20.42 -11.87
CA PRO A 652 -48.96 -21.34 -11.36
C PRO A 652 -48.53 -22.82 -11.51
N GLY A 653 -48.57 -23.56 -10.40
CA GLY A 653 -48.24 -24.97 -10.34
C GLY A 653 -46.75 -25.29 -10.15
N ALA A 654 -45.89 -24.28 -10.00
CA ALA A 654 -44.53 -24.49 -9.51
C ALA A 654 -44.56 -24.62 -7.98
N GLU A 655 -43.86 -25.63 -7.46
CA GLU A 655 -43.80 -25.92 -6.02
C GLU A 655 -42.35 -26.22 -5.60
N LEU A 656 -41.93 -25.67 -4.46
CA LEU A 656 -40.65 -25.96 -3.82
C LEU A 656 -40.85 -27.00 -2.71
N ASN A 657 -40.16 -28.14 -2.80
CA ASN A 657 -40.19 -29.21 -1.80
C ASN A 657 -38.76 -29.73 -1.54
N ASP A 658 -38.32 -29.70 -0.28
CA ASP A 658 -36.99 -30.18 0.14
C ASP A 658 -35.83 -29.66 -0.76
N GLY A 659 -35.84 -28.36 -1.10
CA GLY A 659 -34.82 -27.73 -1.94
C GLY A 659 -34.97 -27.96 -3.46
N THR A 660 -35.97 -28.74 -3.88
CA THR A 660 -36.26 -29.01 -5.29
C THR A 660 -37.49 -28.24 -5.74
N VAL A 661 -37.35 -27.42 -6.79
CA VAL A 661 -38.50 -26.83 -7.49
C VAL A 661 -39.00 -27.82 -8.52
N THR A 662 -40.30 -28.10 -8.49
CA THR A 662 -40.99 -28.95 -9.46
C THR A 662 -42.08 -28.16 -10.17
N TRP A 663 -42.19 -28.33 -11.49
CA TRP A 663 -43.17 -27.63 -12.30
C TRP A 663 -43.49 -28.41 -13.57
N THR A 664 -44.70 -28.27 -14.12
CA THR A 664 -45.04 -28.76 -15.46
C THR A 664 -45.60 -27.61 -16.28
N PRO A 665 -44.75 -26.88 -17.02
CA PRO A 665 -45.19 -25.71 -17.77
C PRO A 665 -46.19 -26.07 -18.85
N THR A 666 -47.29 -25.33 -18.97
CA THR A 666 -48.29 -25.56 -20.03
C THR A 666 -48.34 -24.46 -21.08
N GLN A 667 -47.68 -23.33 -20.83
CA GLN A 667 -47.65 -22.17 -21.72
C GLN A 667 -46.22 -21.89 -22.15
N THR A 668 -46.02 -21.62 -23.43
CA THR A 668 -44.72 -21.23 -23.99
C THR A 668 -44.43 -19.76 -23.71
N GLY A 669 -43.14 -19.41 -23.63
CA GLY A 669 -42.68 -18.06 -23.33
C GLY A 669 -41.76 -18.05 -22.11
N ASP A 670 -41.25 -16.88 -21.77
CA ASP A 670 -40.39 -16.71 -20.61
C ASP A 670 -41.24 -16.49 -19.35
N THR A 671 -40.86 -17.16 -18.27
CA THR A 671 -41.36 -16.88 -16.92
C THR A 671 -40.17 -16.66 -16.00
N GLU A 672 -40.36 -15.82 -15.00
CA GLU A 672 -39.38 -15.60 -13.94
C GLU A 672 -39.93 -16.12 -12.63
N MET A 673 -39.04 -16.51 -11.72
CA MET A 673 -39.34 -16.82 -10.32
C MET A 673 -38.09 -16.53 -9.49
N LEU A 674 -38.26 -16.37 -8.18
CA LEU A 674 -37.15 -16.16 -7.26
C LEU A 674 -37.05 -17.35 -6.30
N VAL A 675 -35.85 -17.94 -6.18
CA VAL A 675 -35.53 -18.85 -5.09
C VAL A 675 -34.80 -18.05 -4.02
N VAL A 676 -35.42 -17.92 -2.84
CA VAL A 676 -34.93 -17.06 -1.77
C VAL A 676 -34.43 -17.92 -0.61
N ALA A 677 -33.16 -17.75 -0.26
CA ALA A 677 -32.51 -18.38 0.87
C ALA A 677 -32.38 -17.41 2.03
N SER A 678 -32.68 -17.85 3.24
CA SER A 678 -32.52 -17.05 4.47
C SER A 678 -31.88 -17.84 5.61
N ASP A 679 -31.02 -17.17 6.38
CA ASP A 679 -30.54 -17.62 7.71
C ASP A 679 -31.31 -16.93 8.87
N GLY A 680 -32.43 -16.27 8.55
CA GLY A 680 -33.23 -15.43 9.45
C GLY A 680 -32.74 -13.99 9.63
N THR A 681 -31.49 -13.68 9.26
CA THR A 681 -30.88 -12.33 9.35
C THR A 681 -30.59 -11.75 7.97
N THR A 682 -29.94 -12.56 7.14
CA THR A 682 -29.52 -12.30 5.78
C THR A 682 -30.43 -13.07 4.81
N ILE A 683 -30.66 -12.48 3.64
CA ILE A 683 -31.36 -13.11 2.53
C ILE A 683 -30.50 -13.02 1.26
N THR A 684 -30.56 -14.09 0.48
CA THR A 684 -29.98 -14.15 -0.86
C THR A 684 -31.10 -14.61 -1.78
N ALA A 685 -31.38 -13.83 -2.83
CA ALA A 685 -32.34 -14.19 -3.85
C ALA A 685 -31.61 -14.61 -5.12
N LEU A 686 -31.97 -15.77 -5.66
CA LEU A 686 -31.54 -16.23 -6.98
C LEU A 686 -32.67 -16.00 -7.98
N PRO A 687 -32.52 -15.05 -8.93
CA PRO A 687 -33.43 -14.94 -10.07
C PRO A 687 -33.30 -16.17 -10.95
N VAL A 688 -34.44 -16.77 -11.30
CA VAL A 688 -34.52 -17.90 -12.21
C VAL A 688 -35.42 -17.54 -13.38
N THR A 689 -34.84 -17.42 -14.57
CA THR A 689 -35.58 -17.25 -15.83
C THR A 689 -35.76 -18.62 -16.48
N VAL A 690 -37.02 -19.04 -16.66
CA VAL A 690 -37.37 -20.29 -17.35
C VAL A 690 -38.04 -19.97 -18.68
N SER A 691 -37.31 -20.26 -19.75
CA SER A 691 -37.76 -20.16 -21.13
C SER A 691 -38.50 -21.44 -21.55
N VAL A 692 -39.84 -21.38 -21.66
CA VAL A 692 -40.65 -22.57 -22.04
C VAL A 692 -40.82 -22.65 -23.56
N ALA A 693 -40.18 -23.65 -24.16
CA ALA A 693 -40.31 -23.98 -25.57
C ALA A 693 -41.54 -24.85 -25.87
N ALA A 694 -42.05 -24.78 -27.10
CA ALA A 694 -43.22 -25.55 -27.54
C ALA A 694 -42.96 -27.05 -27.63
N ASP A 695 -41.73 -27.44 -27.95
CA ASP A 695 -41.29 -28.82 -28.11
C ASP A 695 -39.76 -28.92 -27.89
N ARG A 696 -39.24 -30.15 -27.87
CA ARG A 696 -37.81 -30.44 -27.66
C ARG A 696 -36.89 -29.81 -28.72
N PRO A 697 -37.19 -29.85 -30.04
CA PRO A 697 -36.42 -29.08 -31.03
C PRO A 697 -36.41 -27.58 -30.75
N GLY A 698 -37.55 -27.01 -30.37
CA GLY A 698 -37.68 -25.62 -29.97
C GLY A 698 -36.83 -25.29 -28.75
N ALA A 699 -36.75 -26.20 -27.76
CA ALA A 699 -35.91 -26.01 -26.58
C ALA A 699 -34.42 -25.94 -26.93
N ILE A 700 -33.94 -26.86 -27.78
CA ILE A 700 -32.54 -26.83 -28.26
C ILE A 700 -32.27 -25.53 -29.03
N ALA A 701 -33.19 -25.13 -29.92
CA ALA A 701 -33.06 -23.89 -30.68
C ALA A 701 -33.06 -22.65 -29.77
N GLN A 702 -33.84 -22.65 -28.71
CA GLN A 702 -33.91 -21.56 -27.74
C GLN A 702 -32.66 -21.49 -26.87
N THR A 703 -32.09 -22.61 -26.43
CA THR A 703 -30.78 -22.62 -25.73
C THR A 703 -29.65 -22.08 -26.60
N LEU A 704 -29.72 -22.30 -27.91
CA LEU A 704 -28.76 -21.76 -28.88
C LEU A 704 -29.10 -20.34 -29.36
N SER A 705 -30.22 -19.76 -28.89
CA SER A 705 -30.63 -18.42 -29.28
C SER A 705 -29.63 -17.39 -28.76
N GLY A 706 -29.07 -16.59 -29.66
CA GLY A 706 -28.04 -15.60 -29.32
C GLY A 706 -26.60 -16.11 -29.44
N VAL A 707 -26.41 -17.40 -29.69
CA VAL A 707 -25.10 -17.94 -30.08
C VAL A 707 -24.76 -17.44 -31.49
N GLY A 708 -23.64 -16.74 -31.61
CA GLY A 708 -23.15 -16.23 -32.89
C GLY A 708 -22.63 -17.33 -33.83
N GLU A 709 -22.09 -16.91 -34.97
CA GLU A 709 -21.44 -17.84 -35.91
C GLU A 709 -20.18 -18.48 -35.25
N PRO A 710 -19.83 -19.73 -35.58
CA PRO A 710 -18.71 -20.46 -34.97
C PRO A 710 -17.40 -19.67 -34.93
N ALA A 711 -17.11 -18.89 -35.97
CA ALA A 711 -15.88 -18.10 -36.10
C ALA A 711 -15.76 -16.94 -35.09
N THR A 712 -16.83 -16.63 -34.35
CA THR A 712 -16.85 -15.59 -33.31
C THR A 712 -16.22 -16.07 -32.00
N TYR A 713 -16.15 -17.39 -31.80
CA TYR A 713 -15.71 -18.03 -30.57
C TYR A 713 -14.41 -18.79 -30.79
N THR A 714 -13.74 -19.15 -29.69
CA THR A 714 -12.61 -20.08 -29.77
C THR A 714 -13.09 -21.45 -30.28
N SER A 715 -12.29 -22.09 -31.11
CA SER A 715 -12.63 -23.39 -31.69
C SER A 715 -12.91 -24.45 -30.61
N GLU A 716 -12.19 -24.39 -29.49
CA GLU A 716 -12.35 -25.28 -28.34
C GLU A 716 -13.70 -25.10 -27.63
N SER A 717 -14.11 -23.87 -27.35
CA SER A 717 -15.40 -23.61 -26.68
C SER A 717 -16.57 -23.95 -27.60
N TRP A 718 -16.44 -23.67 -28.89
CA TRP A 718 -17.43 -24.05 -29.89
C TRP A 718 -17.59 -25.58 -30.00
N ALA A 719 -16.49 -26.33 -30.00
CA ALA A 719 -16.55 -27.80 -30.08
C ALA A 719 -17.34 -28.43 -28.92
N ARG A 720 -17.28 -27.84 -27.72
CA ARG A 720 -18.09 -28.28 -26.57
C ARG A 720 -19.58 -28.03 -26.80
N VAL A 721 -19.94 -26.85 -27.32
CA VAL A 721 -21.33 -26.55 -27.68
C VAL A 721 -21.83 -27.47 -28.79
N ASP A 722 -21.04 -27.71 -29.83
CA ASP A 722 -21.41 -28.58 -30.94
C ASP A 722 -21.65 -30.04 -30.49
N ALA A 723 -20.78 -30.55 -29.61
CA ALA A 723 -20.94 -31.87 -29.02
C ALA A 723 -22.21 -31.96 -28.15
N ALA A 724 -22.44 -30.99 -27.27
CA ALA A 724 -23.63 -30.94 -26.42
C ALA A 724 -24.93 -30.80 -27.23
N ARG A 725 -24.89 -29.97 -28.29
CA ARG A 725 -26.00 -29.80 -29.24
C ARG A 725 -26.33 -31.12 -29.92
N THR A 726 -25.32 -31.79 -30.45
CA THR A 726 -25.47 -33.09 -31.12
C THR A 726 -26.04 -34.15 -30.17
N ALA A 727 -25.60 -34.17 -28.90
CA ALA A 727 -26.13 -35.06 -27.88
C ALA A 727 -27.61 -34.77 -27.57
N ALA A 728 -27.98 -33.50 -27.41
CA ALA A 728 -29.38 -33.10 -27.19
C ALA A 728 -30.28 -33.43 -28.40
N GLU A 729 -29.81 -33.20 -29.63
CA GLU A 729 -30.52 -33.57 -30.86
C GLU A 729 -30.76 -35.08 -30.96
N ALA A 730 -29.75 -35.89 -30.65
CA ALA A 730 -29.87 -37.36 -30.63
C ALA A 730 -30.78 -37.86 -29.49
N GLY A 731 -30.82 -37.14 -28.37
CA GLY A 731 -31.57 -37.47 -27.16
C GLY A 731 -33.04 -37.07 -27.18
N GLN A 732 -33.57 -36.48 -28.26
CA GLN A 732 -34.97 -36.03 -28.32
C GLN A 732 -36.02 -37.13 -28.08
N GLY A 733 -35.66 -38.42 -28.19
CA GLY A 733 -36.54 -39.55 -27.88
C GLY A 733 -36.44 -40.10 -26.45
N ALA A 734 -35.58 -39.53 -25.60
CA ALA A 734 -35.31 -39.99 -24.23
C ALA A 734 -36.48 -39.69 -23.27
N ALA A 735 -36.44 -40.22 -22.04
CA ALA A 735 -37.40 -39.81 -21.00
C ALA A 735 -37.27 -38.29 -20.71
N PRO A 736 -38.33 -37.59 -20.25
CA PRO A 736 -38.27 -36.15 -19.96
C PRO A 736 -37.09 -35.75 -19.05
N GLU A 737 -36.86 -36.49 -17.97
CA GLU A 737 -35.73 -36.30 -17.05
C GLU A 737 -34.36 -36.46 -17.72
N GLU A 738 -34.20 -37.46 -18.60
CA GLU A 738 -32.96 -37.69 -19.35
C GLU A 738 -32.71 -36.57 -20.38
N PHE A 739 -33.76 -36.10 -21.04
CA PHE A 739 -33.65 -34.99 -22.00
C PHE A 739 -33.34 -33.67 -21.30
N ALA A 740 -33.91 -33.41 -20.12
CA ALA A 740 -33.62 -32.23 -19.33
C ALA A 740 -32.12 -32.13 -18.97
N VAL A 741 -31.47 -33.25 -18.62
CA VAL A 741 -30.02 -33.30 -18.35
C VAL A 741 -29.21 -32.93 -19.60
N LEU A 742 -29.60 -33.41 -20.79
CA LEU A 742 -28.92 -33.06 -22.04
C LEU A 742 -29.06 -31.57 -22.38
N LEU A 743 -30.23 -30.99 -22.10
CA LEU A 743 -30.50 -29.58 -22.33
C LEU A 743 -29.73 -28.69 -21.34
N GLU A 744 -29.58 -29.13 -20.09
CA GLU A 744 -28.74 -28.47 -19.10
C GLU A 744 -27.26 -28.53 -19.48
N GLN A 745 -26.77 -29.66 -19.98
CA GLN A 745 -25.41 -29.79 -20.52
C GLN A 745 -25.17 -28.83 -21.69
N LEU A 746 -26.16 -28.68 -22.59
CA LEU A 746 -26.08 -27.71 -23.68
C LEU A 746 -26.07 -26.27 -23.16
N THR A 747 -26.92 -25.95 -22.18
CA THR A 747 -26.99 -24.63 -21.55
C THR A 747 -25.66 -24.29 -20.88
N ALA A 748 -25.07 -25.23 -20.13
CA ALA A 748 -23.76 -25.06 -19.51
C ALA A 748 -22.64 -24.89 -20.56
N ALA A 749 -22.68 -25.63 -21.68
CA ALA A 749 -21.72 -25.47 -22.77
C ALA A 749 -21.83 -24.09 -23.43
N VAL A 750 -23.06 -23.60 -23.66
CA VAL A 750 -23.31 -22.26 -24.21
C VAL A 750 -22.82 -21.16 -23.27
N ALA A 751 -23.07 -21.29 -21.96
CA ALA A 751 -22.57 -20.36 -20.94
C ALA A 751 -21.03 -20.30 -20.87
N GLN A 752 -20.34 -21.36 -21.31
CA GLN A 752 -18.88 -21.44 -21.37
C GLN A 752 -18.28 -21.06 -22.74
N LEU A 753 -19.09 -20.51 -23.67
CA LEU A 753 -18.58 -19.99 -24.92
C LEU A 753 -17.59 -18.84 -24.68
N ALA A 754 -16.39 -18.96 -25.22
CA ALA A 754 -15.34 -17.96 -25.08
C ALA A 754 -15.22 -17.17 -26.38
N PRO A 755 -15.49 -15.85 -26.40
CA PRO A 755 -15.29 -15.01 -27.58
C PRO A 755 -13.83 -15.07 -28.04
N LEU A 756 -13.60 -15.19 -29.36
CA LEU A 756 -12.26 -15.10 -29.92
C LEU A 756 -11.71 -13.66 -29.78
N ASN A 757 -12.58 -12.66 -29.96
CA ASN A 757 -12.26 -11.25 -29.85
C ASN A 757 -13.25 -10.58 -28.88
N PRO A 758 -13.08 -10.70 -27.55
CA PRO A 758 -13.83 -9.87 -26.61
C PRO A 758 -13.41 -8.41 -26.80
N LEU A 759 -14.39 -7.51 -26.91
CA LEU A 759 -14.18 -6.10 -27.23
C LEU A 759 -14.70 -5.19 -26.12
N LEU A 760 -13.96 -4.12 -25.87
CA LEU A 760 -14.40 -2.98 -25.07
C LEU A 760 -15.40 -2.11 -25.87
N PRO A 761 -16.13 -1.19 -25.22
CA PRO A 761 -17.10 -0.31 -25.90
C PRO A 761 -16.51 0.55 -27.04
N ASP A 762 -15.21 0.84 -26.98
CA ASP A 762 -14.46 1.58 -28.02
C ASP A 762 -13.96 0.70 -29.18
N GLY A 763 -14.24 -0.61 -29.12
CA GLY A 763 -13.85 -1.59 -30.14
C GLY A 763 -12.42 -2.11 -30.04
N ALA A 764 -11.66 -1.74 -29.00
CA ALA A 764 -10.38 -2.39 -28.71
C ALA A 764 -10.58 -3.78 -28.08
N LEU A 765 -9.56 -4.63 -28.16
CA LEU A 765 -9.57 -5.92 -27.47
C LEU A 765 -9.56 -5.72 -25.94
N ASP A 766 -10.40 -6.48 -25.25
CA ASP A 766 -10.38 -6.57 -23.78
C ASP A 766 -9.13 -7.37 -23.35
N VAL A 767 -8.05 -6.65 -23.07
CA VAL A 767 -6.76 -7.24 -22.64
C VAL A 767 -6.88 -7.97 -21.29
N GLY A 768 -7.81 -7.56 -20.43
CA GLY A 768 -8.06 -8.23 -19.14
C GLY A 768 -8.67 -9.62 -19.30
N ALA A 769 -9.43 -9.84 -20.38
CA ALA A 769 -10.04 -11.12 -20.69
C ALA A 769 -9.12 -12.08 -21.50
N ILE A 770 -8.12 -11.55 -22.23
CA ILE A 770 -7.34 -12.34 -23.20
C ILE A 770 -5.86 -12.48 -22.90
N ALA A 771 -5.33 -11.73 -21.92
CA ALA A 771 -3.91 -11.72 -21.61
C ALA A 771 -3.65 -11.99 -20.13
N THR A 772 -2.46 -12.52 -19.85
CA THR A 772 -1.88 -12.53 -18.51
C THR A 772 -0.64 -11.65 -18.49
N ALA A 773 -0.39 -10.97 -17.37
CA ALA A 773 0.78 -10.13 -17.18
C ALA A 773 1.36 -10.38 -15.77
N PRO A 774 2.34 -11.30 -15.60
CA PRO A 774 2.82 -11.71 -14.28
C PRO A 774 3.37 -10.59 -13.38
N ALA A 775 3.74 -9.45 -13.97
CA ALA A 775 4.17 -8.26 -13.23
C ALA A 775 3.01 -7.47 -12.60
N LEU A 776 1.76 -7.76 -12.99
CA LEU A 776 0.56 -7.07 -12.56
C LEU A 776 -0.37 -8.04 -11.83
N THR A 777 -1.04 -7.55 -10.79
CA THR A 777 -2.19 -8.23 -10.18
C THR A 777 -3.41 -8.15 -11.09
N THR A 778 -4.39 -9.02 -10.87
CA THR A 778 -5.68 -8.96 -11.61
C THR A 778 -6.35 -7.59 -11.49
N ALA A 779 -6.28 -6.97 -10.31
CA ALA A 779 -6.80 -5.63 -10.07
C ALA A 779 -6.14 -4.57 -10.97
N GLN A 780 -4.81 -4.62 -11.07
CA GLN A 780 -4.04 -3.70 -11.92
C GLN A 780 -4.31 -3.94 -13.40
N LEU A 781 -4.57 -5.18 -13.82
CA LEU A 781 -4.93 -5.49 -15.20
C LEU A 781 -6.34 -4.98 -15.55
N ARG A 782 -7.30 -5.06 -14.62
CA ARG A 782 -8.66 -4.50 -14.79
C ARG A 782 -8.66 -2.98 -14.86
N ALA A 783 -7.82 -2.31 -14.06
CA ALA A 783 -7.67 -0.86 -14.11
C ALA A 783 -7.25 -0.36 -15.51
N LEU A 784 -6.58 -1.19 -16.32
CA LEU A 784 -6.17 -0.80 -17.67
C LEU A 784 -7.30 -0.75 -18.71
N ILE A 785 -8.53 -1.13 -18.34
CA ILE A 785 -9.66 -1.29 -19.25
C ILE A 785 -10.98 -0.73 -18.72
N ASP A 786 -10.98 -0.02 -17.58
CA ASP A 786 -12.22 0.42 -16.92
C ASP A 786 -12.72 1.80 -17.38
N ALA A 787 -12.00 2.42 -18.32
CA ALA A 787 -12.29 3.73 -18.90
C ALA A 787 -12.27 4.87 -17.86
N ASP A 788 -11.43 4.73 -16.82
CA ASP A 788 -11.26 5.71 -15.76
C ASP A 788 -9.76 6.07 -15.61
N ASN A 789 -9.39 7.29 -15.99
CA ASN A 789 -8.00 7.74 -15.91
C ASN A 789 -7.47 8.03 -14.49
N GLN A 790 -8.36 7.97 -13.49
CA GLN A 790 -8.02 8.04 -12.07
C GLN A 790 -7.74 6.64 -11.50
N SER A 791 -8.20 5.59 -12.19
CA SER A 791 -7.77 4.21 -11.99
C SER A 791 -6.42 4.00 -12.74
N HIS A 792 -5.51 3.23 -12.15
CA HIS A 792 -4.22 2.94 -12.79
C HIS A 792 -3.57 1.68 -12.24
N TRP A 793 -2.63 1.11 -13.00
CA TRP A 793 -1.91 -0.10 -12.60
C TRP A 793 -0.87 0.10 -11.47
N GLY A 794 -0.89 1.24 -10.78
CA GLY A 794 0.11 1.62 -9.78
C GLY A 794 1.39 2.29 -10.32
N ASP A 795 2.27 2.70 -9.42
CA ASP A 795 3.55 3.34 -9.71
C ASP A 795 4.65 2.27 -9.89
N GLN A 796 4.80 1.78 -11.13
CA GLN A 796 5.73 0.70 -11.47
C GLN A 796 7.18 1.18 -11.39
N ARG A 797 8.05 0.39 -10.75
CA ARG A 797 9.51 0.66 -10.63
C ARG A 797 10.37 -0.26 -11.49
N ILE A 798 9.74 -0.83 -12.51
CA ILE A 798 10.29 -1.66 -13.58
C ILE A 798 10.19 -0.90 -14.90
N SER A 799 10.97 -1.30 -15.89
CA SER A 799 11.01 -0.62 -17.20
C SER A 799 10.18 -1.29 -18.28
N GLU A 800 9.66 -2.50 -18.03
CA GLU A 800 8.86 -3.25 -19.00
C GLU A 800 7.84 -4.17 -18.34
N VAL A 801 6.70 -4.38 -19.01
CA VAL A 801 5.64 -5.32 -18.63
C VAL A 801 5.24 -6.13 -19.86
N VAL A 802 5.23 -7.46 -19.73
CA VAL A 802 4.88 -8.40 -20.81
C VAL A 802 3.46 -8.94 -20.59
N PHE A 803 2.67 -8.89 -21.66
CA PHE A 803 1.34 -9.47 -21.79
C PHE A 803 1.45 -10.74 -22.66
N ASP A 804 1.10 -11.90 -22.11
CA ASP A 804 1.01 -13.18 -22.82
C ASP A 804 -0.45 -13.50 -23.17
N LEU A 805 -0.73 -13.62 -24.47
CA LEU A 805 -2.07 -13.92 -25.01
C LEU A 805 -2.39 -15.42 -24.97
N GLY A 806 -1.43 -16.25 -24.57
CA GLY A 806 -1.54 -17.71 -24.49
C GLY A 806 -1.00 -18.42 -25.74
N PRO A 807 -0.59 -19.69 -25.59
CA PRO A 807 0.10 -20.45 -26.64
C PRO A 807 -0.73 -20.64 -27.91
N SER A 808 -2.05 -20.76 -27.76
CA SER A 808 -3.02 -20.99 -28.84
C SER A 808 -3.40 -19.73 -29.61
N PHE A 809 -2.89 -18.55 -29.24
CA PHE A 809 -3.38 -17.29 -29.79
C PHE A 809 -2.26 -16.41 -30.33
N ARG A 810 -2.60 -15.60 -31.33
CA ARG A 810 -1.78 -14.50 -31.83
C ARG A 810 -2.63 -13.26 -32.01
N VAL A 811 -2.03 -12.09 -31.78
CA VAL A 811 -2.66 -10.80 -32.01
C VAL A 811 -1.99 -10.07 -33.18
N ARG A 812 -2.81 -9.53 -34.06
CA ARG A 812 -2.46 -8.49 -35.03
C ARG A 812 -2.93 -7.16 -34.45
N ALA A 813 -2.11 -6.12 -34.50
CA ALA A 813 -2.49 -4.78 -34.03
C ALA A 813 -2.35 -3.76 -35.17
N ASP A 814 -3.35 -2.89 -35.31
CA ASP A 814 -3.32 -1.73 -36.18
C ASP A 814 -2.78 -0.50 -35.44
N ALA A 815 -3.11 -0.38 -34.14
CA ALA A 815 -2.61 0.65 -33.24
C ALA A 815 -2.74 0.21 -31.78
N PHE A 816 -2.04 0.93 -30.91
CA PHE A 816 -2.17 0.85 -29.46
C PHE A 816 -2.73 2.16 -28.91
N GLY A 817 -3.42 2.10 -27.77
CA GLY A 817 -3.81 3.27 -26.99
C GLY A 817 -3.15 3.22 -25.63
N ILE A 818 -2.53 4.32 -25.20
CA ILE A 818 -1.96 4.46 -23.85
C ILE A 818 -2.53 5.74 -23.25
N GLN A 819 -3.23 5.62 -22.13
CA GLN A 819 -3.68 6.77 -21.36
C GLN A 819 -2.81 6.93 -20.12
N ALA A 820 -2.33 8.14 -19.90
CA ALA A 820 -1.60 8.47 -18.70
C ALA A 820 -2.55 8.59 -17.49
N ARG A 821 -1.99 8.38 -16.29
CA ARG A 821 -2.70 8.65 -15.04
C ARG A 821 -3.05 10.14 -14.95
N ASP A 822 -4.26 10.42 -14.50
CA ASP A 822 -4.71 11.80 -14.25
C ASP A 822 -3.74 12.56 -13.31
N GLY A 823 -3.43 13.80 -13.67
CA GLY A 823 -2.43 14.66 -13.00
C GLY A 823 -0.96 14.23 -13.10
N PHE A 824 -0.64 13.13 -13.80
CA PHE A 824 0.72 12.60 -13.92
C PHE A 824 1.05 12.12 -15.35
N ALA A 825 0.73 12.95 -16.34
CA ALA A 825 0.90 12.63 -17.77
C ALA A 825 2.35 12.22 -18.12
N ASN A 826 3.33 12.90 -17.52
CA ASN A 826 4.76 12.63 -17.65
C ASN A 826 5.15 11.17 -17.32
N ARG A 827 4.40 10.48 -16.45
CA ARG A 827 4.75 9.13 -15.99
C ARG A 827 4.49 8.02 -17.01
N SER A 828 3.80 8.27 -18.11
CA SER A 828 3.68 7.33 -19.24
C SER A 828 4.63 7.64 -20.39
N GLN A 829 5.28 8.81 -20.37
CA GLN A 829 6.14 9.30 -21.44
C GLN A 829 7.29 8.33 -21.75
N GLY A 830 7.56 8.12 -23.05
CA GLY A 830 8.64 7.26 -23.52
C GLY A 830 8.25 5.79 -23.66
N THR A 831 6.98 5.43 -23.44
CA THR A 831 6.50 4.05 -23.55
C THR A 831 6.35 3.64 -25.02
N ASN A 832 7.00 2.55 -25.42
CA ASN A 832 6.84 1.86 -26.69
C ASN A 832 6.15 0.50 -26.51
N VAL A 833 5.64 -0.05 -27.62
CA VAL A 833 5.06 -1.40 -27.64
C VAL A 833 5.86 -2.32 -28.57
N TYR A 834 6.14 -3.53 -28.10
CA TYR A 834 6.89 -4.56 -28.79
C TYR A 834 6.08 -5.85 -28.95
N GLY A 835 6.31 -6.58 -30.05
CA GLY A 835 5.72 -7.89 -30.32
C GLY A 835 6.76 -9.00 -30.28
N SER A 836 6.36 -10.19 -29.80
CA SER A 836 7.20 -11.39 -29.85
C SER A 836 6.38 -12.69 -29.98
N ASN A 837 7.00 -13.74 -30.52
CA ASN A 837 6.44 -15.09 -30.55
C ASN A 837 7.14 -16.05 -29.56
N ASP A 838 8.34 -15.72 -29.08
CA ASP A 838 9.16 -16.53 -28.17
C ASP A 838 9.37 -15.88 -26.79
N GLY A 839 8.96 -14.61 -26.61
CA GLY A 839 9.16 -13.84 -25.39
C GLY A 839 10.61 -13.37 -25.18
N VAL A 840 11.50 -13.65 -26.12
CA VAL A 840 12.96 -13.37 -26.04
C VAL A 840 13.38 -12.41 -27.14
N THR A 841 12.96 -12.67 -28.37
CA THR A 841 13.19 -11.83 -29.54
C THR A 841 12.03 -10.85 -29.68
N TRP A 842 12.33 -9.55 -29.52
CA TRP A 842 11.32 -8.50 -29.52
C TRP A 842 11.43 -7.60 -30.75
N THR A 843 10.30 -7.37 -31.42
CA THR A 843 10.16 -6.44 -32.55
C THR A 843 9.44 -5.18 -32.08
N LEU A 844 10.04 -4.00 -32.26
CA LEU A 844 9.37 -2.72 -31.98
C LEU A 844 8.19 -2.53 -32.93
N LEU A 845 6.99 -2.34 -32.39
CA LEU A 845 5.75 -2.21 -33.18
C LEU A 845 5.33 -0.76 -33.39
N THR A 846 5.57 0.14 -32.43
CA THR A 846 5.09 1.53 -32.48
C THR A 846 5.98 2.42 -33.34
N GLU A 847 5.39 3.34 -34.11
CA GLU A 847 6.12 4.32 -34.93
C GLU A 847 6.80 5.41 -34.09
N SER A 848 6.25 5.68 -32.90
CA SER A 848 6.78 6.63 -31.92
C SER A 848 6.47 6.16 -30.49
N PRO A 849 7.26 6.59 -29.49
CA PRO A 849 6.89 6.40 -28.09
C PRO A 849 5.69 7.28 -27.71
N ASN A 850 5.04 6.94 -26.60
CA ASN A 850 4.05 7.78 -25.95
C ASN A 850 4.64 9.14 -25.57
N ALA A 851 3.98 10.22 -25.95
CA ALA A 851 4.38 11.59 -25.67
C ALA A 851 4.12 11.98 -24.20
N GLY A 852 3.03 11.49 -23.61
CA GLY A 852 2.70 11.70 -22.19
C GLY A 852 2.47 13.17 -21.83
N GLN A 853 1.74 13.91 -22.68
CA GLN A 853 1.53 15.36 -22.53
C GLN A 853 0.26 15.72 -21.76
N ASP A 854 -0.74 14.84 -21.76
CA ASP A 854 -1.99 15.01 -21.03
C ASP A 854 -2.52 13.64 -20.57
N ALA A 855 -3.68 13.64 -19.92
CA ALA A 855 -4.36 12.43 -19.44
C ALA A 855 -5.38 11.87 -20.46
N ALA A 856 -5.33 12.28 -21.73
CA ALA A 856 -6.14 11.68 -22.78
C ALA A 856 -5.50 10.38 -23.30
N ILE A 857 -6.29 9.51 -23.91
CA ILE A 857 -5.76 8.30 -24.52
C ILE A 857 -4.97 8.65 -25.78
N GLU A 858 -3.66 8.41 -25.75
CA GLU A 858 -2.77 8.64 -26.87
C GLU A 858 -2.76 7.40 -27.78
N ARG A 859 -3.10 7.60 -29.05
CA ARG A 859 -3.07 6.54 -30.05
C ARG A 859 -1.69 6.43 -30.70
N LEU A 860 -1.04 5.28 -30.55
CA LEU A 860 0.25 4.94 -31.13
C LEU A 860 0.05 4.01 -32.33
N GLU A 861 0.37 4.49 -33.53
CA GLU A 861 0.25 3.71 -34.76
C GLU A 861 1.31 2.59 -34.82
N VAL A 862 0.91 1.42 -35.34
CA VAL A 862 1.84 0.34 -35.64
C VAL A 862 2.59 0.64 -36.94
N VAL A 863 3.90 0.43 -36.94
CA VAL A 863 4.79 0.53 -38.10
C VAL A 863 4.18 -0.21 -39.28
N ALA A 864 4.00 0.49 -40.40
CA ALA A 864 3.22 0.02 -41.54
C ALA A 864 3.61 -1.39 -42.03
N GLU A 865 4.90 -1.73 -42.03
CA GLU A 865 5.41 -3.04 -42.46
C GLU A 865 5.07 -4.20 -41.52
N LEU A 866 4.68 -3.90 -40.28
CA LEU A 866 4.39 -4.88 -39.23
C LEU A 866 2.88 -5.06 -38.95
N ARG A 867 2.01 -4.29 -39.60
CA ARG A 867 0.55 -4.31 -39.35
C ARG A 867 -0.12 -5.64 -39.69
N ASP A 868 0.46 -6.43 -40.58
CA ASP A 868 -0.04 -7.77 -40.93
C ASP A 868 0.63 -8.89 -40.11
N GLU A 869 1.65 -8.56 -39.31
CA GLU A 869 2.37 -9.53 -38.48
C GLU A 869 1.56 -9.90 -37.22
N ARG A 870 1.81 -11.11 -36.71
CA ARG A 870 1.04 -11.70 -35.62
C ARG A 870 1.96 -12.18 -34.51
N PHE A 871 1.65 -11.80 -33.28
CA PHE A 871 2.50 -12.06 -32.10
C PHE A 871 1.73 -12.73 -30.96
N ARG A 872 2.39 -13.60 -30.19
CA ARG A 872 1.83 -14.16 -28.95
C ARG A 872 1.95 -13.18 -27.79
N PHE A 873 3.11 -12.54 -27.69
CA PHE A 873 3.43 -11.62 -26.59
C PHE A 873 3.41 -10.18 -27.08
N VAL A 874 2.87 -9.31 -26.24
CA VAL A 874 2.96 -7.85 -26.37
C VAL A 874 3.68 -7.30 -25.15
N LYS A 875 4.66 -6.41 -25.33
CA LYS A 875 5.43 -5.83 -24.23
C LYS A 875 5.39 -4.32 -24.30
N LEU A 876 5.02 -3.70 -23.19
CA LEU A 876 5.17 -2.27 -22.99
C LEU A 876 6.55 -2.04 -22.36
N ARG A 877 7.28 -1.05 -22.85
CA ARG A 877 8.62 -0.71 -22.33
C ARG A 877 8.87 0.79 -22.40
N VAL A 878 9.48 1.34 -21.35
CA VAL A 878 9.96 2.73 -21.34
C VAL A 878 11.38 2.77 -21.92
N ASP A 879 11.54 3.30 -23.14
CA ASP A 879 12.85 3.44 -23.79
C ASP A 879 13.40 4.87 -23.70
N GLU A 880 12.51 5.86 -23.75
CA GLU A 880 12.85 7.28 -23.81
C GLU A 880 12.17 8.04 -22.67
N PRO A 881 12.56 7.79 -21.40
CA PRO A 881 11.93 8.48 -20.28
C PRO A 881 12.13 9.99 -20.43
N GLY A 882 11.06 10.75 -20.16
CA GLY A 882 11.06 12.20 -20.20
C GLY A 882 12.07 12.85 -19.26
N VAL A 883 12.17 14.17 -19.35
CA VAL A 883 12.99 14.95 -18.41
C VAL A 883 12.39 14.87 -16.99
N PRO A 884 13.23 14.85 -15.94
CA PRO A 884 12.75 14.88 -14.57
C PRO A 884 11.80 16.05 -14.34
N SER A 885 10.59 15.74 -13.87
CA SER A 885 9.49 16.70 -13.65
C SER A 885 8.85 16.55 -12.28
N ASP A 886 9.13 15.45 -11.56
CA ASP A 886 8.82 15.28 -10.15
C ASP A 886 9.98 14.52 -9.45
N PRO A 887 10.10 14.51 -8.11
CA PRO A 887 11.20 13.86 -7.39
C PRO A 887 11.37 12.35 -7.65
N ALA A 888 10.35 11.71 -8.22
CA ALA A 888 10.28 10.29 -8.45
C ALA A 888 10.36 9.89 -9.94
N PHE A 889 10.30 10.87 -10.86
CA PHE A 889 10.45 10.66 -12.30
C PHE A 889 11.76 11.29 -12.84
N PRO A 890 12.53 10.59 -13.70
CA PRO A 890 12.33 9.21 -14.15
C PRO A 890 12.67 8.20 -13.05
N GLY A 891 11.91 7.11 -12.98
CA GLY A 891 12.06 6.08 -11.94
C GLY A 891 10.75 5.44 -11.47
N ILE A 892 9.63 6.06 -11.82
CA ILE A 892 8.28 5.55 -11.70
C ILE A 892 7.60 5.59 -13.07
N TRP A 893 6.80 4.57 -13.38
CA TRP A 893 6.04 4.43 -14.63
C TRP A 893 4.58 4.05 -14.34
N SER A 894 3.63 4.85 -14.82
CA SER A 894 2.20 4.71 -14.47
C SER A 894 1.32 4.88 -15.72
N ILE A 895 0.44 3.91 -15.96
CA ILE A 895 -0.53 3.88 -17.07
C ILE A 895 -1.91 3.68 -16.46
N ALA A 896 -2.86 4.50 -16.90
CA ALA A 896 -4.27 4.35 -16.55
C ALA A 896 -4.95 3.35 -17.47
N GLU A 897 -4.88 3.53 -18.79
CA GLU A 897 -5.55 2.65 -19.76
C GLU A 897 -4.59 2.11 -20.81
N PHE A 898 -4.83 0.87 -21.24
CA PHE A 898 -4.15 0.25 -22.37
C PHE A 898 -5.17 -0.33 -23.37
N ARG A 899 -4.97 -0.03 -24.66
CA ARG A 899 -5.82 -0.52 -25.75
C ARG A 899 -4.99 -1.24 -26.81
N ILE A 900 -5.50 -2.36 -27.29
CA ILE A 900 -5.02 -3.00 -28.53
C ILE A 900 -6.14 -2.92 -29.56
N HIS A 901 -5.97 -2.06 -30.57
CA HIS A 901 -6.88 -2.02 -31.71
C HIS A 901 -6.40 -3.02 -32.75
N GLY A 902 -7.13 -4.12 -32.92
CA GLY A 902 -6.74 -5.18 -33.85
C GLY A 902 -7.59 -6.44 -33.69
N GLU A 903 -7.01 -7.59 -34.03
CA GLU A 903 -7.69 -8.88 -33.97
C GLU A 903 -6.80 -9.95 -33.35
N ARG A 904 -7.39 -10.77 -32.48
CA ARG A 904 -6.86 -12.04 -32.01
C ARG A 904 -7.32 -13.16 -32.94
N THR A 905 -6.38 -14.05 -33.24
CA THR A 905 -6.57 -15.24 -34.07
C THR A 905 -6.00 -16.47 -33.37
N GLU A 906 -6.52 -17.65 -33.69
CA GLU A 906 -5.94 -18.91 -33.19
C GLU A 906 -4.69 -19.27 -33.99
N ALA A 907 -3.65 -19.75 -33.29
CA ALA A 907 -2.49 -20.37 -33.89
C ALA A 907 -2.89 -21.70 -34.55
N VAL A 908 -2.22 -22.07 -35.63
CA VAL A 908 -2.46 -23.35 -36.30
C VAL A 908 -1.92 -24.47 -35.43
N GLY A 909 -2.77 -25.15 -34.67
CA GLY A 909 -2.34 -26.20 -33.75
C GLY A 909 -1.66 -25.65 -32.48
N SER A 910 -1.89 -26.33 -31.37
CA SER A 910 -1.34 -25.94 -30.06
C SER A 910 -0.98 -27.17 -29.22
N MET A 911 -0.24 -26.91 -28.14
CA MET A 911 -0.02 -27.83 -27.03
C MET A 911 -0.66 -27.23 -25.77
N ASN A 912 -1.23 -28.09 -24.94
CA ASN A 912 -1.87 -27.72 -23.67
C ASN A 912 -0.84 -27.34 -22.61
N GLY A 913 0.32 -28.01 -22.61
CA GLY A 913 1.39 -27.76 -21.65
C GLY A 913 2.75 -27.92 -22.30
N VAL A 914 3.62 -26.92 -22.12
CA VAL A 914 5.02 -26.92 -22.53
C VAL A 914 5.85 -26.37 -21.38
N SER A 915 6.66 -27.23 -20.78
CA SER A 915 7.48 -26.89 -19.60
C SER A 915 8.92 -27.29 -19.85
N VAL A 916 9.87 -26.43 -19.50
CA VAL A 916 11.31 -26.73 -19.57
C VAL A 916 11.87 -26.91 -18.16
N ALA A 917 12.64 -27.98 -17.98
CA ALA A 917 13.31 -28.29 -16.73
C ALA A 917 14.65 -28.96 -16.99
N SER A 918 15.51 -29.02 -15.97
CA SER A 918 16.75 -29.79 -16.02
C SER A 918 16.90 -30.57 -14.73
N PRO A 919 17.06 -31.91 -14.79
CA PRO A 919 17.39 -32.70 -13.61
C PRO A 919 18.82 -32.44 -13.09
N ASP A 920 19.70 -31.90 -13.93
CA ASP A 920 21.09 -31.61 -13.61
C ASP A 920 21.31 -30.15 -13.20
N GLY A 921 20.36 -29.26 -13.53
CA GLY A 921 20.43 -27.84 -13.25
C GLY A 921 20.31 -27.51 -11.76
N SER A 922 20.94 -26.41 -11.35
CA SER A 922 20.93 -25.88 -9.98
C SER A 922 20.28 -24.50 -9.99
N ALA A 923 19.22 -24.31 -9.19
CA ALA A 923 18.45 -23.05 -9.18
C ALA A 923 18.02 -22.54 -10.57
N GLY A 924 17.67 -23.45 -11.50
CA GLY A 924 17.29 -23.10 -12.88
C GLY A 924 18.46 -22.71 -13.80
N ARG A 925 19.71 -22.79 -13.33
CA ARG A 925 20.94 -22.63 -14.11
C ARG A 925 21.41 -23.98 -14.67
N VAL A 926 21.84 -23.99 -15.93
CA VAL A 926 22.44 -25.15 -16.62
C VAL A 926 23.78 -24.78 -17.26
N VAL A 927 24.71 -25.73 -17.34
CA VAL A 927 26.05 -25.59 -17.93
C VAL A 927 26.30 -26.64 -19.02
N PRO A 928 27.34 -26.51 -19.86
CA PRO A 928 27.64 -27.52 -20.88
C PRO A 928 27.73 -28.94 -20.31
N GLY A 929 27.00 -29.87 -20.92
CA GLY A 929 26.88 -31.25 -20.48
C GLY A 929 25.58 -31.56 -19.71
N ASP A 930 24.97 -30.57 -19.06
CA ASP A 930 23.71 -30.76 -18.32
C ASP A 930 22.56 -31.15 -19.25
N ARG A 931 21.69 -32.04 -18.79
CA ARG A 931 20.50 -32.46 -19.53
C ARG A 931 19.38 -31.44 -19.37
N VAL A 932 18.84 -30.96 -20.48
CA VAL A 932 17.60 -30.20 -20.53
C VAL A 932 16.48 -31.10 -21.02
N GLU A 933 15.32 -31.01 -20.38
CA GLU A 933 14.09 -31.70 -20.74
C GLU A 933 12.96 -30.70 -21.03
N LEU A 934 12.22 -30.95 -22.10
CA LEU A 934 10.98 -30.26 -22.43
C LEU A 934 9.84 -31.27 -22.34
N THR A 935 8.90 -31.02 -21.43
CA THR A 935 7.69 -31.82 -21.27
C THR A 935 6.57 -31.18 -22.06
N LEU A 936 5.92 -31.97 -22.91
CA LEU A 936 4.88 -31.54 -23.83
C LEU A 936 3.61 -32.35 -23.60
N THR A 937 2.48 -31.66 -23.45
CA THR A 937 1.14 -32.27 -23.44
C THR A 937 0.25 -31.57 -24.45
N GLY A 938 -0.59 -32.31 -25.17
CA GLY A 938 -1.48 -31.75 -26.18
C GLY A 938 -2.46 -32.78 -26.76
N PRO A 939 -3.23 -32.40 -27.79
CA PRO A 939 -4.16 -33.30 -28.45
C PRO A 939 -3.52 -34.62 -28.89
N ALA A 940 -4.14 -35.75 -28.52
CA ALA A 940 -3.63 -37.09 -28.78
C ALA A 940 -3.42 -37.44 -30.26
N GLY A 941 -4.06 -36.68 -31.17
CA GLY A 941 -3.92 -36.83 -32.62
C GLY A 941 -2.75 -36.08 -33.24
N ASN A 942 -2.00 -35.26 -32.48
CA ASN A 942 -0.82 -34.59 -33.00
C ASN A 942 0.30 -35.61 -33.31
N THR A 943 0.94 -35.48 -34.46
CA THR A 943 1.99 -36.39 -34.95
C THR A 943 3.26 -35.63 -35.35
N ASP A 944 4.31 -36.36 -35.72
CA ASP A 944 5.57 -35.80 -36.23
C ASP A 944 6.25 -34.76 -35.32
N VAL A 945 6.08 -34.89 -33.99
CA VAL A 945 6.68 -33.98 -33.01
C VAL A 945 8.20 -34.04 -33.09
N ARG A 946 8.81 -32.91 -33.46
CA ARG A 946 10.26 -32.69 -33.49
C ARG A 946 10.60 -31.51 -32.60
N VAL A 947 11.70 -31.63 -31.87
CA VAL A 947 12.14 -30.59 -30.96
C VAL A 947 13.60 -30.28 -31.23
N SER A 948 13.92 -29.00 -31.36
CA SER A 948 15.31 -28.52 -31.28
C SER A 948 15.48 -27.69 -30.03
N MET A 949 16.62 -27.81 -29.37
CA MET A 949 17.01 -27.04 -28.18
C MET A 949 18.43 -26.53 -28.38
N LEU A 950 18.67 -25.25 -28.07
CA LEU A 950 20.00 -24.64 -28.20
C LEU A 950 20.63 -24.83 -29.60
N GLY A 951 19.79 -24.83 -30.65
CA GLY A 951 20.23 -24.98 -32.04
C GLY A 951 20.56 -26.42 -32.50
N GLN A 952 20.27 -27.44 -31.69
CA GLN A 952 20.47 -28.86 -32.05
C GLN A 952 19.19 -29.68 -31.88
N GLU A 953 19.07 -30.79 -32.63
CA GLU A 953 17.95 -31.73 -32.52
C GLU A 953 17.95 -32.43 -31.16
N ALA A 954 16.81 -32.42 -30.47
CA ALA A 954 16.59 -33.13 -29.22
C ALA A 954 16.03 -34.54 -29.47
N THR A 955 16.29 -35.46 -28.54
CA THR A 955 15.70 -36.80 -28.60
C THR A 955 14.28 -36.75 -28.05
N VAL A 956 13.28 -36.97 -28.92
CA VAL A 956 11.85 -36.98 -28.55
C VAL A 956 11.38 -38.40 -28.26
N THR A 957 10.73 -38.59 -27.12
CA THR A 957 10.05 -39.83 -26.73
C THR A 957 8.60 -39.53 -26.37
N SER A 958 7.69 -40.49 -26.57
CA SER A 958 6.27 -40.34 -26.21
C SER A 958 5.92 -41.32 -25.09
N ALA A 959 5.33 -40.81 -24.00
CA ALA A 959 4.91 -41.59 -22.84
C ALA A 959 3.49 -42.19 -23.03
N GLY A 960 2.67 -41.53 -23.86
CA GLY A 960 1.31 -41.92 -24.21
C GLY A 960 0.74 -41.01 -25.30
N PRO A 961 -0.45 -41.31 -25.83
CA PRO A 961 -1.11 -40.42 -26.79
C PRO A 961 -1.27 -39.01 -26.22
N GLY A 962 -0.70 -38.01 -26.90
CA GLY A 962 -0.77 -36.61 -26.45
C GLY A 962 0.32 -36.17 -25.47
N GLU A 963 1.29 -37.05 -25.17
CA GLU A 963 2.36 -36.77 -24.20
C GLU A 963 3.73 -37.07 -24.79
N TRP A 964 4.64 -36.08 -24.73
CA TRP A 964 6.02 -36.20 -25.21
C TRP A 964 7.03 -35.60 -24.23
N VAL A 965 8.22 -36.18 -24.20
CA VAL A 965 9.39 -35.64 -23.51
C VAL A 965 10.52 -35.56 -24.53
N ALA A 966 11.04 -34.35 -24.72
CA ALA A 966 12.23 -34.11 -25.53
C ALA A 966 13.43 -33.81 -24.63
N ALA A 967 14.59 -34.38 -24.93
CA ALA A 967 15.79 -34.15 -24.14
C ALA A 967 17.03 -33.88 -25.01
N ALA A 968 17.84 -32.93 -24.59
CA ALA A 968 19.15 -32.61 -25.17
C ALA A 968 20.14 -32.22 -24.08
N ALA A 969 21.44 -32.41 -24.30
CA ALA A 969 22.47 -31.89 -23.40
C ALA A 969 22.88 -30.48 -23.84
N VAL A 970 23.19 -29.58 -22.90
CA VAL A 970 23.72 -28.25 -23.25
C VAL A 970 25.04 -28.42 -24.03
N PRO A 971 25.17 -27.90 -25.26
CA PRO A 971 26.36 -28.11 -26.07
C PRO A 971 27.56 -27.28 -25.59
N GLU A 972 28.78 -27.77 -25.84
CA GLU A 972 29.99 -26.97 -25.70
C GLU A 972 29.91 -25.73 -26.62
N GLY A 973 30.04 -24.53 -26.04
CA GLY A 973 29.93 -23.26 -26.78
C GLY A 973 28.51 -22.69 -26.88
N ALA A 974 27.53 -23.22 -26.13
CA ALA A 974 26.26 -22.54 -25.92
C ALA A 974 26.49 -21.11 -25.41
N GLY A 975 25.71 -20.15 -25.92
CA GLY A 975 25.82 -18.75 -25.51
C GLY A 975 25.44 -18.59 -24.03
N VAL A 976 26.42 -18.22 -23.20
CA VAL A 976 26.23 -17.92 -21.78
C VAL A 976 25.44 -16.62 -21.63
N GLY A 977 24.58 -16.53 -20.63
CA GLY A 977 23.83 -15.32 -20.32
C GLY A 977 22.42 -15.24 -20.93
N ALA A 978 21.98 -16.30 -21.61
CA ALA A 978 20.68 -16.37 -22.28
C ALA A 978 19.82 -17.53 -21.74
N PRO A 979 18.49 -17.43 -21.83
CA PRO A 979 17.63 -18.57 -21.53
C PRO A 979 17.81 -19.70 -22.55
N VAL A 980 17.49 -20.93 -22.17
CA VAL A 980 17.48 -22.07 -23.08
C VAL A 980 16.41 -21.87 -24.15
N SER A 981 16.84 -21.68 -25.39
CA SER A 981 15.95 -21.59 -26.55
C SER A 981 15.55 -22.99 -27.04
N PHE A 982 14.31 -23.11 -27.49
CA PHE A 982 13.81 -24.33 -28.12
C PHE A 982 12.80 -24.02 -29.22
N ARG A 983 12.51 -25.03 -30.04
CA ARG A 983 11.46 -25.01 -31.04
C ARG A 983 10.83 -26.38 -31.15
N VAL A 984 9.51 -26.43 -31.09
CA VAL A 984 8.69 -27.62 -31.31
C VAL A 984 7.95 -27.47 -32.64
N ASP A 985 8.18 -28.40 -33.56
CA ASP A 985 7.44 -28.54 -34.81
C ASP A 985 6.59 -29.81 -34.74
N PHE A 986 5.33 -29.77 -35.19
CA PHE A 986 4.44 -30.93 -35.18
C PHE A 986 3.35 -30.82 -36.26
N THR A 987 2.66 -31.93 -36.52
CA THR A 987 1.49 -31.99 -37.39
C THR A 987 0.24 -32.12 -36.52
N THR A 988 -0.77 -31.30 -36.76
CA THR A 988 -2.07 -31.36 -36.06
C THR A 988 -2.83 -32.66 -36.36
N ALA A 989 -3.83 -32.98 -35.55
CA ALA A 989 -4.74 -34.11 -35.80
C ALA A 989 -5.46 -34.05 -37.18
N ALA A 990 -5.59 -32.85 -37.75
CA ALA A 990 -6.16 -32.63 -39.08
C ALA A 990 -5.15 -32.85 -40.23
N GLY A 991 -3.90 -33.21 -39.95
CA GLY A 991 -2.85 -33.43 -40.93
C GLY A 991 -2.20 -32.15 -41.47
N VAL A 992 -2.40 -31.01 -40.79
CA VAL A 992 -1.81 -29.71 -41.15
C VAL A 992 -0.59 -29.43 -40.28
N ALA A 993 0.49 -28.91 -40.86
CA ALA A 993 1.67 -28.48 -40.10
C ALA A 993 1.30 -27.36 -39.13
N ALA A 994 1.66 -27.52 -37.86
CA ALA A 994 1.34 -26.57 -36.82
C ALA A 994 2.30 -25.36 -36.82
N ASP A 995 1.85 -24.26 -36.23
CA ASP A 995 2.68 -23.14 -35.87
C ASP A 995 3.71 -23.61 -34.83
N PRO A 996 4.98 -23.20 -34.97
CA PRO A 996 6.03 -23.68 -34.07
C PRO A 996 5.83 -23.14 -32.66
N ILE A 997 6.09 -23.98 -31.66
CA ILE A 997 6.09 -23.55 -30.25
C ILE A 997 7.53 -23.27 -29.83
N VAL A 998 7.76 -22.04 -29.39
CA VAL A 998 9.10 -21.50 -29.05
C VAL A 998 9.14 -20.84 -27.67
N ALA A 999 8.06 -20.96 -26.90
CA ALA A 999 7.96 -20.48 -25.52
C ALA A 999 7.11 -21.44 -24.68
N THR A 1000 7.39 -21.51 -23.39
CA THR A 1000 6.67 -22.35 -22.44
C THR A 1000 5.26 -21.82 -22.18
N THR A 1001 4.39 -22.66 -21.65
CA THR A 1001 3.01 -22.30 -21.27
C THR A 1001 2.89 -21.94 -19.80
N ASP A 1002 3.85 -22.36 -18.98
CA ASP A 1002 3.87 -22.17 -17.52
C ASP A 1002 4.91 -21.12 -17.07
N GLY A 1003 5.58 -20.45 -18.02
CA GLY A 1003 6.63 -19.48 -17.75
C GLY A 1003 7.97 -20.09 -17.30
N SER A 1004 8.10 -21.42 -17.28
CA SER A 1004 9.38 -22.07 -16.95
C SER A 1004 10.48 -21.66 -17.93
N SER A 1005 11.68 -21.45 -17.40
CA SER A 1005 12.88 -21.11 -18.18
C SER A 1005 14.11 -21.70 -17.49
N LEU A 1006 15.18 -21.94 -18.25
CA LEU A 1006 16.49 -22.28 -17.72
C LEU A 1006 17.52 -21.27 -18.20
N TYR A 1007 18.47 -20.90 -17.36
CA TYR A 1007 19.55 -19.96 -17.67
C TYR A 1007 20.83 -20.69 -18.06
N VAL A 1008 21.39 -20.38 -19.23
CA VAL A 1008 22.64 -20.98 -19.71
C VAL A 1008 23.84 -20.25 -19.11
N SER A 1009 24.65 -20.99 -18.34
CA SER A 1009 25.89 -20.54 -17.71
C SER A 1009 27.08 -21.40 -18.15
N THR A 1010 28.22 -21.22 -17.49
CA THR A 1010 29.43 -22.04 -17.62
C THR A 1010 30.07 -22.25 -16.26
N ASP A 1011 30.83 -23.34 -16.09
CA ASP A 1011 31.73 -23.52 -14.94
C ASP A 1011 33.20 -23.19 -15.30
N ALA A 1012 33.46 -22.86 -16.57
CA ALA A 1012 34.79 -22.46 -17.00
C ALA A 1012 35.23 -21.17 -16.27
N GLY A 1013 36.34 -21.26 -15.54
CA GLY A 1013 36.86 -20.13 -14.74
C GLY A 1013 36.05 -19.84 -13.47
N SER A 1014 35.15 -20.73 -13.04
CA SER A 1014 34.38 -20.54 -11.80
C SER A 1014 35.27 -20.43 -10.56
N LEU A 1015 34.97 -19.45 -9.71
CA LEU A 1015 35.63 -19.21 -8.42
C LEU A 1015 34.84 -19.77 -7.22
N ALA A 1016 33.86 -20.66 -7.46
CA ALA A 1016 32.96 -21.17 -6.42
C ALA A 1016 33.69 -21.84 -5.25
N ASP A 1017 34.72 -22.65 -5.54
CA ASP A 1017 35.51 -23.31 -4.48
C ASP A 1017 36.33 -22.30 -3.69
N ALA A 1018 36.93 -21.31 -4.36
CA ALA A 1018 37.68 -20.25 -3.71
C ALA A 1018 36.80 -19.39 -2.79
N LEU A 1019 35.57 -19.06 -3.20
CA LEU A 1019 34.60 -18.35 -2.36
C LEU A 1019 34.19 -19.18 -1.13
N ARG A 1020 34.08 -20.51 -1.28
CA ARG A 1020 33.74 -21.42 -0.18
C ARG A 1020 34.89 -21.56 0.82
N ASP A 1021 36.13 -21.54 0.34
CA ASP A 1021 37.34 -21.69 1.15
C ASP A 1021 37.80 -20.37 1.80
N ALA A 1022 37.38 -19.23 1.27
CA ALA A 1022 37.72 -17.90 1.79
C ALA A 1022 37.09 -17.63 3.16
N VAL A 1023 37.76 -16.80 3.97
CA VAL A 1023 37.23 -16.36 5.26
C VAL A 1023 36.18 -15.27 5.02
N VAL A 1024 34.95 -15.51 5.45
CA VAL A 1024 33.86 -14.53 5.37
C VAL A 1024 33.93 -13.56 6.54
N LEU A 1025 34.03 -12.27 6.22
CA LEU A 1025 34.06 -11.17 7.18
C LEU A 1025 32.80 -10.29 7.05
N ARG A 1026 32.42 -9.69 8.17
CA ARG A 1026 31.54 -8.51 8.18
C ARG A 1026 32.28 -7.31 7.56
N PRO A 1027 31.56 -6.26 7.11
CA PRO A 1027 32.18 -5.03 6.62
C PRO A 1027 33.19 -4.37 7.57
N ASP A 1028 33.05 -4.59 8.89
CA ASP A 1028 34.02 -4.14 9.91
C ASP A 1028 35.29 -5.01 10.03
N GLY A 1029 35.45 -6.03 9.18
CA GLY A 1029 36.61 -6.92 9.15
C GLY A 1029 36.57 -8.08 10.15
N THR A 1030 35.46 -8.26 10.88
CA THR A 1030 35.34 -9.33 11.88
C THR A 1030 34.64 -10.58 11.32
N VAL A 1031 35.09 -11.77 11.74
CA VAL A 1031 34.42 -13.04 11.44
C VAL A 1031 33.16 -13.17 12.31
N ASP A 1032 32.03 -13.46 11.70
CA ASP A 1032 30.75 -13.65 12.37
C ASP A 1032 29.98 -14.84 11.78
N ALA A 1033 29.45 -15.70 12.64
CA ALA A 1033 28.81 -16.95 12.23
C ALA A 1033 27.54 -16.74 11.40
N ALA A 1034 26.76 -15.67 11.66
CA ALA A 1034 25.57 -15.36 10.88
C ALA A 1034 25.95 -14.84 9.49
N TRP A 1035 26.99 -14.01 9.40
CA TRP A 1035 27.53 -13.56 8.11
C TRP A 1035 28.09 -14.72 7.28
N THR A 1036 28.80 -15.66 7.89
CA THR A 1036 29.24 -16.88 7.18
C THR A 1036 28.04 -17.69 6.67
N ALA A 1037 27.00 -17.88 7.49
CA ALA A 1037 25.80 -18.59 7.07
C ALA A 1037 25.05 -17.89 5.92
N HIS A 1038 24.97 -16.56 5.93
CA HIS A 1038 24.35 -15.79 4.85
C HIS A 1038 25.15 -15.86 3.54
N ALA A 1039 26.49 -15.82 3.60
CA ALA A 1039 27.33 -15.98 2.42
C ALA A 1039 27.22 -17.39 1.82
N LEU A 1040 27.07 -18.43 2.65
CA LEU A 1040 26.85 -19.80 2.17
C LEU A 1040 25.54 -19.94 1.41
N ARG A 1041 24.44 -19.31 1.87
CA ARG A 1041 23.16 -19.29 1.15
C ARG A 1041 23.29 -18.70 -0.25
N MET A 1042 24.17 -17.71 -0.43
CA MET A 1042 24.42 -17.11 -1.74
C MET A 1042 25.12 -18.06 -2.74
N THR A 1043 25.47 -19.28 -2.35
CA THR A 1043 26.26 -20.22 -3.16
C THR A 1043 25.80 -21.67 -2.99
N ASP A 1044 24.61 -21.90 -2.40
CA ASP A 1044 24.14 -23.24 -2.04
C ASP A 1044 23.37 -23.94 -3.17
N GLY A 1045 23.06 -23.22 -4.23
CA GLY A 1045 22.33 -23.72 -5.39
C GLY A 1045 20.83 -23.77 -5.20
N ASP A 1046 20.28 -23.09 -4.20
CA ASP A 1046 18.86 -23.04 -3.87
C ASP A 1046 18.29 -21.61 -3.97
N ALA A 1047 17.52 -21.35 -5.02
CA ALA A 1047 16.87 -20.06 -5.25
C ALA A 1047 15.90 -19.62 -4.13
N ALA A 1048 15.47 -20.55 -3.25
CA ALA A 1048 14.60 -20.22 -2.12
C ALA A 1048 15.36 -19.67 -0.91
N THR A 1049 16.68 -19.90 -0.82
CA THR A 1049 17.52 -19.31 0.23
C THR A 1049 18.09 -17.97 -0.23
N HIS A 1050 18.46 -17.11 0.71
CA HIS A 1050 19.09 -15.82 0.42
C HIS A 1050 19.82 -15.26 1.63
N SER A 1051 20.76 -14.35 1.35
CA SER A 1051 21.36 -13.48 2.36
C SER A 1051 20.32 -12.50 2.96
N ASP A 1052 20.49 -12.10 4.23
CA ASP A 1052 19.66 -11.06 4.88
C ASP A 1052 20.54 -10.17 5.78
N ASN A 1053 21.55 -9.53 5.19
CA ASN A 1053 22.53 -8.77 5.95
C ASN A 1053 22.00 -7.38 6.29
N ARG A 1054 22.10 -7.03 7.58
CA ARG A 1054 21.76 -5.71 8.12
C ARG A 1054 22.98 -4.78 8.08
N LEU A 1055 22.75 -3.50 8.34
CA LEU A 1055 23.77 -2.47 8.27
C LEU A 1055 24.90 -2.76 9.27
N ASN A 1056 26.14 -2.81 8.80
CA ASN A 1056 27.33 -2.93 9.64
C ASN A 1056 28.43 -2.02 9.09
N ALA A 1057 29.04 -1.19 9.95
CA ALA A 1057 30.04 -0.20 9.56
C ALA A 1057 29.63 0.65 8.34
N GLY A 1058 28.37 1.11 8.30
CA GLY A 1058 27.84 1.94 7.21
C GLY A 1058 27.60 1.20 5.88
N THR A 1059 27.76 -0.13 5.84
CA THR A 1059 27.60 -0.94 4.62
C THR A 1059 26.69 -2.14 4.86
N TYR A 1060 25.81 -2.46 3.91
CA TYR A 1060 25.13 -3.75 3.86
C TYR A 1060 25.92 -4.66 2.91
N GLY A 1061 26.60 -5.70 3.40
CA GLY A 1061 27.49 -6.48 2.54
C GLY A 1061 28.22 -7.66 3.16
N HIS A 1062 28.95 -8.41 2.33
CA HIS A 1062 29.84 -9.52 2.68
C HIS A 1062 31.23 -9.30 2.10
N VAL A 1063 32.27 -9.57 2.89
CA VAL A 1063 33.67 -9.57 2.46
C VAL A 1063 34.20 -11.00 2.49
N TRP A 1064 34.88 -11.42 1.42
CA TRP A 1064 35.67 -12.64 1.36
C TRP A 1064 37.15 -12.29 1.39
N ASP A 1065 37.87 -12.76 2.41
CA ASP A 1065 39.33 -12.70 2.50
C ASP A 1065 39.93 -14.01 2.01
N PHE A 1066 40.68 -13.94 0.91
CA PHE A 1066 41.33 -15.10 0.30
C PHE A 1066 42.69 -15.43 0.95
N GLY A 1067 43.21 -14.57 1.83
CA GLY A 1067 44.46 -14.77 2.56
C GLY A 1067 45.62 -13.94 2.03
N ALA A 1068 46.62 -13.69 2.88
CA ALA A 1068 47.72 -12.76 2.60
C ALA A 1068 48.59 -13.15 1.40
N ASP A 1069 48.64 -14.44 1.06
CA ASP A 1069 49.42 -14.99 -0.04
C ASP A 1069 48.58 -15.25 -1.29
N THR A 1070 47.28 -14.93 -1.26
CA THR A 1070 46.34 -15.25 -2.34
C THR A 1070 45.72 -13.98 -2.90
N THR A 1071 45.67 -13.92 -4.23
CA THR A 1071 44.99 -12.87 -4.98
C THR A 1071 44.00 -13.49 -5.96
N VAL A 1072 42.91 -12.79 -6.22
CA VAL A 1072 41.83 -13.22 -7.09
C VAL A 1072 41.59 -12.15 -8.14
N SER A 1073 41.72 -12.49 -9.42
CA SER A 1073 41.21 -11.67 -10.51
C SER A 1073 39.79 -12.10 -10.83
N VAL A 1074 38.89 -11.13 -11.05
CA VAL A 1074 37.48 -11.40 -11.36
C VAL A 1074 37.22 -10.93 -12.79
N THR A 1075 36.89 -11.86 -13.68
CA THR A 1075 36.62 -11.60 -15.10
C THR A 1075 35.12 -11.56 -15.44
N GLY A 1076 34.27 -12.01 -14.51
CA GLY A 1076 32.82 -11.96 -14.67
C GLY A 1076 32.08 -12.32 -13.39
N ALA A 1077 30.79 -11.99 -13.35
CA ALA A 1077 29.90 -12.39 -12.27
C ALA A 1077 28.51 -12.74 -12.83
N GLU A 1078 27.80 -13.61 -12.11
CA GLU A 1078 26.38 -13.89 -12.32
C GLU A 1078 25.65 -13.83 -10.98
N ILE A 1079 24.40 -13.37 -11.01
CA ILE A 1079 23.62 -13.17 -9.80
C ILE A 1079 22.16 -13.59 -10.00
N LEU A 1080 21.59 -14.18 -8.96
CA LEU A 1080 20.17 -14.38 -8.77
C LEU A 1080 19.77 -13.64 -7.49
N VAL A 1081 18.86 -12.68 -7.61
CA VAL A 1081 18.37 -11.95 -6.44
C VAL A 1081 17.37 -12.81 -5.66
N ARG A 1082 17.03 -12.39 -4.45
CA ARG A 1082 15.92 -12.98 -3.67
C ARG A 1082 14.64 -13.09 -4.53
N GLN A 1083 13.97 -14.23 -4.47
CA GLN A 1083 12.84 -14.56 -5.35
C GLN A 1083 11.49 -13.95 -4.90
N ASP A 1084 11.49 -12.66 -4.57
CA ASP A 1084 10.30 -11.86 -4.28
C ASP A 1084 10.53 -10.37 -4.59
N GLY A 1085 9.50 -9.53 -4.34
CA GLY A 1085 9.56 -8.10 -4.60
C GLY A 1085 10.72 -7.36 -3.90
N TYR A 1086 11.29 -7.90 -2.82
CA TYR A 1086 12.45 -7.30 -2.17
C TYR A 1086 13.75 -7.53 -2.93
N GLY A 1087 13.87 -8.64 -3.68
CA GLY A 1087 15.05 -8.92 -4.49
C GLY A 1087 15.26 -7.89 -5.60
N ILE A 1088 14.17 -7.36 -6.16
CA ILE A 1088 14.23 -6.32 -7.20
C ILE A 1088 14.25 -4.89 -6.63
N SER A 1089 13.63 -4.65 -5.47
CA SER A 1089 13.50 -3.29 -4.93
C SER A 1089 14.72 -2.82 -4.14
N ARG A 1090 15.52 -3.74 -3.58
CA ARG A 1090 16.63 -3.40 -2.67
C ARG A 1090 18.01 -3.34 -3.32
N ILE A 1091 18.14 -3.57 -4.63
CA ILE A 1091 19.46 -3.71 -5.28
C ILE A 1091 19.98 -2.44 -5.97
N ALA A 1092 19.33 -1.28 -5.77
CA ALA A 1092 19.63 -0.06 -6.51
C ALA A 1092 21.09 0.44 -6.37
N ASP A 1093 21.76 0.13 -5.25
CA ASP A 1093 23.17 0.46 -4.99
C ASP A 1093 24.05 -0.79 -4.82
N LEU A 1094 23.58 -1.94 -5.33
CA LEU A 1094 24.32 -3.19 -5.25
C LEU A 1094 25.58 -3.10 -6.14
N ARG A 1095 26.74 -3.41 -5.55
CA ARG A 1095 28.05 -3.29 -6.18
C ARG A 1095 28.96 -4.44 -5.77
N LEU A 1096 29.79 -4.86 -6.73
CA LEU A 1096 30.89 -5.80 -6.53
C LEU A 1096 32.19 -5.02 -6.51
N GLU A 1097 33.03 -5.28 -5.50
CA GLU A 1097 34.24 -4.51 -5.21
C GLU A 1097 35.43 -5.42 -4.88
N GLY A 1098 36.65 -4.96 -5.18
CA GLY A 1098 37.90 -5.62 -4.83
C GLY A 1098 38.81 -4.69 -3.99
N SER A 1099 39.62 -5.26 -3.10
CA SER A 1099 40.56 -4.54 -2.24
C SER A 1099 41.80 -5.38 -1.91
N ASP A 1100 42.94 -4.72 -1.67
CA ASP A 1100 44.17 -5.37 -1.19
C ASP A 1100 44.39 -5.18 0.32
N ASP A 1101 43.80 -4.14 0.92
CA ASP A 1101 43.99 -3.75 2.31
C ASP A 1101 42.72 -3.91 3.17
N GLY A 1102 41.57 -4.20 2.56
CA GLY A 1102 40.26 -4.30 3.21
C GLY A 1102 39.62 -2.95 3.56
N GLN A 1103 40.28 -1.83 3.23
CA GLN A 1103 39.85 -0.47 3.56
C GLN A 1103 39.51 0.32 2.30
N THR A 1104 40.38 0.23 1.29
CA THR A 1104 40.23 0.91 -0.01
C THR A 1104 39.60 -0.03 -1.01
N TRP A 1105 38.39 0.29 -1.45
CA TRP A 1105 37.59 -0.59 -2.32
C TRP A 1105 37.52 -0.04 -3.74
N THR A 1106 37.83 -0.89 -4.72
CA THR A 1106 37.67 -0.60 -6.15
C THR A 1106 36.41 -1.27 -6.67
N ARG A 1107 35.48 -0.50 -7.23
CA ARG A 1107 34.27 -1.03 -7.85
C ARG A 1107 34.62 -1.80 -9.13
N LEU A 1108 34.24 -3.08 -9.20
CA LEU A 1108 34.51 -3.98 -10.32
C LEU A 1108 33.39 -3.95 -11.37
N THR A 1109 32.17 -3.55 -10.98
CA THR A 1109 30.97 -3.56 -11.84
C THR A 1109 30.58 -2.14 -12.27
N PRO A 1110 30.24 -1.88 -13.54
CA PRO A 1110 29.93 -0.52 -14.01
C PRO A 1110 28.58 0.01 -13.51
N ALA A 1111 27.63 -0.87 -13.20
CA ALA A 1111 26.30 -0.53 -12.69
C ALA A 1111 25.79 -1.63 -11.74
N ALA A 1112 24.70 -1.34 -11.02
CA ALA A 1112 23.98 -2.37 -10.27
C ALA A 1112 23.34 -3.40 -11.23
N PRO A 1113 23.02 -4.63 -10.77
CA PRO A 1113 22.29 -5.60 -11.59
C PRO A 1113 20.92 -5.07 -12.04
N GLY A 1114 20.41 -5.64 -13.11
CA GLY A 1114 19.05 -5.40 -13.58
C GLY A 1114 18.00 -5.84 -12.55
N LYS A 1115 16.89 -5.10 -12.48
CA LYS A 1115 15.77 -5.40 -11.58
C LYS A 1115 14.89 -6.53 -12.12
N THR A 1116 15.45 -7.74 -12.16
CA THR A 1116 14.76 -8.97 -12.58
C THR A 1116 14.95 -10.08 -11.56
N LEU A 1117 13.96 -10.96 -11.42
CA LEU A 1117 14.05 -12.18 -10.61
C LEU A 1117 14.79 -13.30 -11.34
N ALA A 1118 14.95 -13.20 -12.66
CA ALA A 1118 15.70 -14.16 -13.44
C ALA A 1118 17.21 -14.06 -13.15
N TRP A 1119 17.92 -15.17 -13.40
CA TRP A 1119 19.38 -15.15 -13.48
C TRP A 1119 19.85 -14.11 -14.49
N GLN A 1120 20.93 -13.44 -14.15
CA GLN A 1120 21.51 -12.40 -14.99
C GLN A 1120 23.03 -12.39 -14.90
N GLN A 1121 23.66 -12.08 -16.04
CA GLN A 1121 25.06 -11.70 -16.05
C GLN A 1121 25.20 -10.33 -15.38
N TRP A 1122 26.22 -10.20 -14.54
CA TRP A 1122 26.61 -8.94 -13.94
C TRP A 1122 27.99 -8.55 -14.47
N PRO A 1123 28.06 -7.68 -15.48
CA PRO A 1123 29.31 -7.38 -16.18
C PRO A 1123 30.39 -6.82 -15.26
N VAL A 1124 31.62 -7.28 -15.43
CA VAL A 1124 32.81 -6.72 -14.78
C VAL A 1124 33.50 -5.79 -15.78
N ALA A 1125 33.95 -4.62 -15.32
CA ALA A 1125 34.63 -3.65 -16.17
C ALA A 1125 35.97 -4.21 -16.68
N ASP A 1126 36.27 -4.01 -17.96
CA ASP A 1126 37.51 -4.53 -18.59
C ASP A 1126 38.78 -4.17 -17.81
N ALA A 1127 38.87 -2.93 -17.31
CA ALA A 1127 40.02 -2.47 -16.52
C ALA A 1127 40.17 -3.18 -15.17
N ALA A 1128 39.08 -3.75 -14.64
CA ALA A 1128 39.07 -4.50 -13.38
C ALA A 1128 39.34 -6.00 -13.60
N ALA A 1129 39.09 -6.54 -14.80
CA ALA A 1129 39.32 -7.95 -15.13
C ALA A 1129 40.80 -8.35 -15.07
N ASP A 1130 41.71 -7.40 -15.32
CA ASP A 1130 43.16 -7.59 -15.23
C ASP A 1130 43.74 -7.32 -13.82
N ALA A 1131 42.93 -6.79 -12.91
CA ALA A 1131 43.33 -6.52 -11.53
C ALA A 1131 43.10 -7.77 -10.66
N ALA A 1132 43.99 -8.01 -9.71
CA ALA A 1132 43.88 -9.11 -8.75
C ALA A 1132 43.88 -8.54 -7.33
N TYR A 1133 42.96 -9.05 -6.49
CA TYR A 1133 42.71 -8.52 -5.16
C TYR A 1133 42.78 -9.62 -4.11
N ARG A 1134 43.21 -9.27 -2.89
CA ARG A 1134 43.12 -10.19 -1.73
C ARG A 1134 41.68 -10.32 -1.20
N TYR A 1135 40.92 -9.24 -1.22
CA TYR A 1135 39.55 -9.18 -0.70
C TYR A 1135 38.57 -8.91 -1.83
N ILE A 1136 37.45 -9.63 -1.84
CA ILE A 1136 36.30 -9.34 -2.69
C ILE A 1136 35.10 -9.04 -1.80
N ARG A 1137 34.29 -8.03 -2.13
CA ARG A 1137 33.09 -7.67 -1.39
C ARG A 1137 31.90 -7.47 -2.30
N ILE A 1138 30.75 -7.93 -1.86
CA ILE A 1138 29.45 -7.47 -2.34
C ILE A 1138 28.88 -6.47 -1.33
N ALA A 1139 28.50 -5.28 -1.79
CA ALA A 1139 28.02 -4.19 -0.95
C ALA A 1139 26.78 -3.54 -1.54
N ASN A 1140 25.95 -2.95 -0.68
CA ASN A 1140 24.69 -2.34 -1.05
C ASN A 1140 24.33 -1.16 -0.11
N GLY A 1141 23.44 -0.28 -0.57
CA GLY A 1141 22.87 0.83 0.21
C GLY A 1141 21.61 0.46 1.01
N GLN A 1142 21.12 -0.77 0.85
CA GLN A 1142 19.94 -1.35 1.51
C GLN A 1142 20.26 -2.79 1.95
N ILE A 1143 19.36 -3.41 2.71
CA ILE A 1143 19.48 -4.83 3.15
C ILE A 1143 19.87 -5.72 1.96
N LEU A 1144 20.94 -6.51 2.11
CA LEU A 1144 21.44 -7.40 1.06
C LEU A 1144 20.55 -8.65 1.00
N GLY A 1145 19.92 -8.88 -0.16
CA GLY A 1145 19.01 -10.01 -0.42
C GLY A 1145 19.36 -10.73 -1.72
N VAL A 1146 20.46 -11.47 -1.72
CA VAL A 1146 20.95 -12.23 -2.87
C VAL A 1146 20.68 -13.72 -2.63
N ALA A 1147 20.03 -14.37 -3.59
CA ALA A 1147 19.75 -15.80 -3.54
C ALA A 1147 20.95 -16.62 -4.00
N GLU A 1148 21.48 -16.34 -5.19
CA GLU A 1148 22.69 -16.99 -5.70
C GLU A 1148 23.68 -15.98 -6.28
N PHE A 1149 24.96 -16.30 -6.17
CA PHE A 1149 26.07 -15.46 -6.60
C PHE A 1149 27.21 -16.32 -7.13
N ARG A 1150 27.71 -15.98 -8.32
CA ARG A 1150 28.83 -16.67 -8.96
C ARG A 1150 29.86 -15.66 -9.43
N LEU A 1151 31.12 -16.02 -9.24
CA LEU A 1151 32.26 -15.27 -9.75
C LEU A 1151 33.09 -16.13 -10.69
N PHE A 1152 33.64 -15.48 -11.71
CA PHE A 1152 34.53 -16.08 -12.70
C PHE A 1152 35.87 -15.35 -12.69
N GLY A 1153 36.96 -16.08 -12.90
CA GLY A 1153 38.30 -15.51 -12.96
C GLY A 1153 39.41 -16.51 -12.60
N GLU A 1154 40.49 -16.00 -12.00
CA GLU A 1154 41.65 -16.81 -11.60
C GLU A 1154 42.05 -16.55 -10.15
N VAL A 1155 42.45 -17.61 -9.44
CA VAL A 1155 43.08 -17.52 -8.12
C VAL A 1155 44.57 -17.78 -8.24
N ARG A 1156 45.39 -16.91 -7.64
CA ARG A 1156 46.85 -17.07 -7.58
C ARG A 1156 47.31 -17.02 -6.13
N THR A 1157 47.83 -18.16 -5.65
CA THR A 1157 48.43 -18.29 -4.32
C THR A 1157 49.94 -18.38 -4.44
N ALA A 1158 50.69 -17.58 -3.68
CA ALA A 1158 52.13 -17.66 -3.63
C ALA A 1158 52.57 -19.03 -3.04
N PRO A 1159 53.62 -19.67 -3.59
CA PRO A 1159 54.07 -20.96 -3.08
C PRO A 1159 54.63 -20.82 -1.65
N SER A 1160 54.11 -21.63 -0.71
CA SER A 1160 54.65 -21.77 0.64
C SER A 1160 56.12 -22.22 0.60
N ALA A 1161 56.95 -21.66 1.48
CA ALA A 1161 58.37 -22.04 1.61
C ALA A 1161 58.58 -23.45 2.21
N ASP A 1162 57.57 -23.99 2.92
CA ASP A 1162 57.63 -25.32 3.54
C ASP A 1162 56.99 -26.41 2.64
N PRO A 1163 57.60 -27.62 2.55
CA PRO A 1163 57.09 -28.72 1.73
C PRO A 1163 55.73 -29.21 2.23
N ALA A 1164 54.82 -29.60 1.34
CA ALA A 1164 53.51 -30.12 1.73
C ALA A 1164 53.61 -31.36 2.63
N TRP A 1165 52.72 -31.49 3.61
CA TRP A 1165 52.63 -32.70 4.43
C TRP A 1165 52.16 -33.91 3.63
N GLU A 1166 52.80 -35.05 3.83
CA GLU A 1166 52.54 -36.31 3.16
C GLU A 1166 52.22 -37.39 4.19
N ALA A 1167 51.03 -37.98 4.12
CA ALA A 1167 50.54 -38.93 5.12
C ALA A 1167 51.44 -40.15 5.35
N GLU A 1168 52.11 -40.64 4.29
CA GLU A 1168 52.96 -41.83 4.37
C GLU A 1168 54.40 -41.53 4.79
N ARG A 1169 54.80 -40.26 4.83
CA ARG A 1169 56.15 -39.84 5.19
C ARG A 1169 56.33 -39.87 6.71
N VAL A 1170 57.52 -40.29 7.13
CA VAL A 1170 57.96 -40.17 8.52
C VAL A 1170 58.56 -38.78 8.71
N TYR A 1171 58.13 -38.11 9.78
CA TYR A 1171 58.64 -36.82 10.20
C TYR A 1171 59.31 -36.94 11.57
N GLU A 1172 60.50 -36.38 11.71
CA GLU A 1172 61.23 -36.31 12.98
C GLU A 1172 60.98 -34.97 13.68
N ALA A 1173 61.34 -34.87 14.96
CA ALA A 1173 61.24 -33.61 15.70
C ALA A 1173 61.97 -32.47 14.97
N GLY A 1174 61.28 -31.35 14.73
CA GLY A 1174 61.78 -30.18 14.02
C GLY A 1174 61.48 -30.17 12.51
N ASP A 1175 60.99 -31.27 11.93
CA ASP A 1175 60.58 -31.26 10.52
C ASP A 1175 59.41 -30.30 10.29
N ARG A 1176 59.52 -29.53 9.19
CA ARG A 1176 58.54 -28.52 8.80
C ARG A 1176 57.72 -28.97 7.60
N VAL A 1177 56.43 -28.73 7.65
CA VAL A 1177 55.50 -28.99 6.54
C VAL A 1177 54.47 -27.89 6.41
N SER A 1178 53.94 -27.71 5.19
CA SER A 1178 52.71 -26.94 4.96
C SER A 1178 51.50 -27.87 4.94
N SER A 1179 50.41 -27.45 5.61
CA SER A 1179 49.10 -28.11 5.55
C SER A 1179 48.01 -27.04 5.64
N GLN A 1180 47.03 -27.06 4.74
CA GLN A 1180 45.96 -26.04 4.66
C GLN A 1180 46.51 -24.59 4.66
N GLY A 1181 47.58 -24.34 3.90
CA GLY A 1181 48.23 -23.01 3.81
C GLY A 1181 49.03 -22.57 5.04
N ARG A 1182 49.09 -23.38 6.10
CA ARG A 1182 49.77 -23.06 7.36
C ARG A 1182 51.03 -23.91 7.56
N ALA A 1183 52.04 -23.34 8.21
CA ALA A 1183 53.28 -24.03 8.54
C ALA A 1183 53.15 -24.80 9.85
N PHE A 1184 53.58 -26.06 9.87
CA PHE A 1184 53.59 -26.91 11.06
C PHE A 1184 54.97 -27.49 11.30
N VAL A 1185 55.33 -27.63 12.57
CA VAL A 1185 56.58 -28.23 13.04
C VAL A 1185 56.26 -29.49 13.85
N ALA A 1186 56.88 -30.61 13.49
CA ALA A 1186 56.76 -31.85 14.25
C ALA A 1186 57.49 -31.71 15.61
N GLN A 1187 56.82 -32.03 16.71
CA GLN A 1187 57.40 -32.01 18.06
C GLN A 1187 58.23 -33.25 18.36
N TRP A 1188 57.81 -34.37 17.80
CA TRP A 1188 58.41 -35.68 17.95
C TRP A 1188 58.08 -36.51 16.70
N TRP A 1189 58.65 -37.72 16.64
CA TRP A 1189 58.43 -38.66 15.54
C TRP A 1189 56.93 -38.84 15.24
N THR A 1190 56.53 -38.64 13.98
CA THR A 1190 55.14 -38.86 13.57
C THR A 1190 55.02 -39.36 12.13
N ARG A 1191 53.96 -40.13 11.87
CA ARG A 1191 53.57 -40.64 10.55
C ARG A 1191 52.05 -40.80 10.51
N GLY A 1192 51.41 -40.28 9.47
CA GLY A 1192 49.96 -40.40 9.28
C GLY A 1192 49.09 -39.49 10.15
N GLU A 1193 49.64 -38.80 11.16
CA GLU A 1193 48.90 -37.77 11.91
C GLU A 1193 48.85 -36.47 11.10
N VAL A 1194 47.65 -36.00 10.78
CA VAL A 1194 47.42 -34.78 9.99
C VAL A 1194 47.76 -33.53 10.82
N PRO A 1195 48.62 -32.62 10.33
CA PRO A 1195 48.90 -31.36 11.03
C PRO A 1195 47.62 -30.55 11.28
N GLY A 1196 47.49 -30.00 12.49
CA GLY A 1196 46.30 -29.24 12.91
C GLY A 1196 45.11 -30.09 13.39
N ALA A 1197 45.18 -31.43 13.34
CA ALA A 1197 44.07 -32.29 13.78
C ALA A 1197 43.78 -32.22 15.29
N THR A 1198 44.76 -31.87 16.12
CA THR A 1198 44.59 -31.65 17.56
C THR A 1198 45.51 -30.53 18.04
N THR A 1199 45.15 -29.83 19.11
CA THR A 1199 45.98 -28.77 19.70
C THR A 1199 47.17 -29.31 20.50
N THR A 1200 47.14 -30.58 20.90
CA THR A 1200 48.17 -31.25 21.74
C THR A 1200 48.89 -32.41 21.04
N GLY A 1201 48.69 -32.58 19.74
CA GLY A 1201 49.20 -33.69 18.93
C GLY A 1201 50.67 -33.55 18.56
N SER A 1202 51.13 -34.32 17.58
CA SER A 1202 52.54 -34.33 17.14
C SER A 1202 52.96 -33.05 16.42
N TRP A 1203 52.01 -32.25 15.93
CA TRP A 1203 52.28 -31.03 15.14
C TRP A 1203 51.99 -29.75 15.92
N MET A 1204 52.86 -28.75 15.78
CA MET A 1204 52.67 -27.39 16.27
C MET A 1204 52.55 -26.43 15.10
N GLU A 1205 51.49 -25.64 15.06
CA GLU A 1205 51.27 -24.61 14.06
C GLU A 1205 52.17 -23.41 14.34
N GLU A 1206 53.06 -23.07 13.41
CA GLU A 1206 53.90 -21.90 13.55
C GLU A 1206 53.11 -20.63 13.23
N GLY A 1207 53.08 -19.68 14.16
CA GLY A 1207 52.41 -18.40 13.96
C GLY A 1207 52.99 -17.58 12.81
N ALA A 1208 52.15 -16.74 12.20
CA ALA A 1208 52.57 -15.82 11.15
C ALA A 1208 53.58 -14.79 11.71
N PRO A 1209 54.63 -14.40 10.96
CA PRO A 1209 55.53 -13.32 11.36
C PRO A 1209 54.75 -12.02 11.63
N ALA A 1210 55.05 -11.36 12.75
CA ALA A 1210 54.42 -10.12 13.16
C ALA A 1210 55.49 -8.99 13.26
N PRO A 1211 56.03 -8.51 12.12
CA PRO A 1211 57.17 -7.59 12.09
C PRO A 1211 56.90 -6.26 12.80
N ALA A 1212 55.63 -5.84 12.91
CA ALA A 1212 55.23 -4.64 13.64
C ALA A 1212 55.47 -4.75 15.17
N ALA A 1213 55.51 -5.97 15.72
CA ALA A 1213 55.73 -6.22 17.15
C ALA A 1213 57.18 -6.62 17.48
N GLY A 1214 58.03 -6.83 16.47
CA GLY A 1214 59.43 -7.21 16.61
C GLY A 1214 59.88 -8.15 15.49
N THR A 1215 61.18 -8.20 15.20
CA THR A 1215 61.73 -8.99 14.08
C THR A 1215 61.56 -10.50 14.24
N ASP A 1216 61.44 -10.99 15.47
CA ASP A 1216 61.31 -12.41 15.80
C ASP A 1216 59.98 -12.76 16.48
N VAL A 1217 59.00 -11.83 16.45
CA VAL A 1217 57.68 -12.04 17.06
C VAL A 1217 56.72 -12.63 16.05
N ARG A 1218 55.91 -13.59 16.47
CA ARG A 1218 54.90 -14.28 15.64
C ARG A 1218 53.52 -14.20 16.29
N SER A 1219 52.47 -14.42 15.51
CA SER A 1219 51.11 -14.53 16.03
C SER A 1219 50.97 -15.74 16.95
N TRP A 1220 50.12 -15.62 17.97
CA TRP A 1220 49.80 -16.74 18.85
C TRP A 1220 48.99 -17.80 18.08
N THR A 1221 49.31 -19.08 18.29
CA THR A 1221 48.55 -20.23 17.78
C THR A 1221 48.32 -21.23 18.91
N ALA A 1222 47.18 -21.91 18.88
CA ALA A 1222 46.77 -22.77 20.00
C ALA A 1222 47.64 -24.02 20.18
N SER A 1223 48.27 -24.51 19.10
CA SER A 1223 49.03 -25.75 19.14
C SER A 1223 50.53 -25.54 19.39
N TRP A 1224 51.04 -24.31 19.29
CA TRP A 1224 52.45 -24.01 19.55
C TRP A 1224 52.77 -24.06 21.05
N VAL A 1225 53.99 -24.49 21.34
CA VAL A 1225 54.53 -24.53 22.69
C VAL A 1225 55.32 -23.25 22.91
N TYR A 1226 54.93 -22.50 23.94
CA TYR A 1226 55.59 -21.28 24.36
C TYR A 1226 56.30 -21.51 25.68
N ASP A 1227 57.57 -21.14 25.75
CA ASP A 1227 58.36 -21.13 26.97
C ASP A 1227 58.22 -19.77 27.70
N ALA A 1228 58.71 -19.70 28.94
CA ALA A 1228 58.72 -18.44 29.68
C ALA A 1228 59.50 -17.36 28.90
N ASP A 1229 58.97 -16.14 28.92
CA ASP A 1229 59.46 -14.95 28.20
C ASP A 1229 59.24 -14.92 26.68
N ASP A 1230 58.65 -15.96 26.07
CA ASP A 1230 58.26 -15.91 24.66
C ASP A 1230 57.24 -14.79 24.41
N VAL A 1231 57.45 -14.04 23.32
CA VAL A 1231 56.58 -12.93 22.94
C VAL A 1231 55.81 -13.28 21.67
N VAL A 1232 54.50 -13.07 21.71
CA VAL A 1232 53.58 -13.29 20.58
C VAL A 1232 52.67 -12.09 20.37
N THR A 1233 52.08 -11.97 19.19
CA THR A 1233 50.93 -11.08 18.97
C THR A 1233 49.61 -11.83 19.07
N PHE A 1234 48.64 -11.23 19.74
CA PHE A 1234 47.26 -11.71 19.77
C PHE A 1234 46.32 -10.51 19.92
N ALA A 1235 45.33 -10.40 19.03
CA ALA A 1235 44.44 -9.24 18.90
C ALA A 1235 45.21 -7.90 18.80
N ASP A 1236 46.21 -7.85 17.90
CA ASP A 1236 47.10 -6.70 17.63
C ASP A 1236 47.90 -6.16 18.84
N GLN A 1237 47.92 -6.89 19.94
CA GLN A 1237 48.71 -6.59 21.13
C GLN A 1237 49.81 -7.63 21.32
N ALA A 1238 50.97 -7.18 21.80
CA ALA A 1238 52.08 -8.08 22.17
C ALA A 1238 51.87 -8.63 23.58
N TRP A 1239 52.06 -9.93 23.73
CA TRP A 1239 51.91 -10.67 24.98
C TRP A 1239 53.16 -11.47 25.27
N ARG A 1240 53.57 -11.51 26.54
CA ARG A 1240 54.70 -12.30 27.01
C ARG A 1240 54.22 -13.47 27.85
N ALA A 1241 54.70 -14.67 27.56
CA ALA A 1241 54.44 -15.86 28.36
C ALA A 1241 55.16 -15.76 29.71
N ARG A 1242 54.43 -15.90 30.81
CA ARG A 1242 54.97 -15.87 32.18
C ARG A 1242 55.62 -17.20 32.58
N TRP A 1243 55.20 -18.30 31.95
CA TRP A 1243 55.71 -19.64 32.10
C TRP A 1243 55.31 -20.49 30.89
N TRP A 1244 55.80 -21.73 30.83
CA TRP A 1244 55.45 -22.69 29.77
C TRP A 1244 53.94 -22.77 29.55
N THR A 1245 53.48 -22.57 28.33
CA THR A 1245 52.06 -22.64 28.00
C THR A 1245 51.82 -23.17 26.59
N ARG A 1246 50.66 -23.80 26.43
CA ARG A 1246 50.13 -24.31 25.16
C ARG A 1246 48.61 -24.31 25.23
N GLY A 1247 47.94 -23.88 24.16
CA GLY A 1247 46.48 -23.88 24.04
C GLY A 1247 45.72 -22.88 24.92
N GLN A 1248 46.41 -22.19 25.84
CA GLN A 1248 45.83 -21.14 26.67
C GLN A 1248 46.06 -19.80 25.97
N GLN A 1249 44.99 -19.15 25.54
CA GLN A 1249 45.02 -17.91 24.75
C GLN A 1249 45.44 -16.69 25.60
N PRO A 1250 46.15 -15.69 25.04
CA PRO A 1250 46.36 -14.41 25.71
C PRO A 1250 45.05 -13.65 26.01
N GLY A 1251 45.01 -12.89 27.10
CA GLY A 1251 43.85 -12.08 27.52
C GLY A 1251 43.12 -12.52 28.79
N ASP A 1252 43.38 -13.73 29.30
CA ASP A 1252 42.85 -14.17 30.60
C ASP A 1252 43.61 -13.48 31.76
N ALA A 1253 42.88 -12.80 32.67
CA ALA A 1253 43.43 -12.08 33.82
C ALA A 1253 44.19 -12.99 34.82
N HIS A 1254 43.91 -14.30 34.81
CA HIS A 1254 44.64 -15.30 35.59
C HIS A 1254 45.46 -16.26 34.70
N GLY A 1255 45.58 -15.93 33.41
CA GLY A 1255 46.25 -16.73 32.41
C GLY A 1255 47.78 -16.66 32.43
N PRO A 1256 48.42 -17.44 31.56
CA PRO A 1256 49.88 -17.53 31.45
C PRO A 1256 50.51 -16.35 30.70
N TRP A 1257 49.71 -15.40 30.21
CA TRP A 1257 50.16 -14.29 29.39
C TRP A 1257 50.04 -12.96 30.12
N GLU A 1258 51.06 -12.12 30.03
CA GLU A 1258 50.99 -10.71 30.45
C GLU A 1258 51.14 -9.77 29.26
N PRO A 1259 50.41 -8.65 29.23
CA PRO A 1259 50.54 -7.68 28.14
C PRO A 1259 51.92 -7.03 28.19
N VAL A 1260 52.60 -6.98 27.05
CA VAL A 1260 53.82 -6.21 26.89
C VAL A 1260 53.40 -4.76 26.67
N ALA A 1261 53.63 -3.89 27.66
CA ALA A 1261 53.35 -2.46 27.53
C ALA A 1261 54.21 -1.87 26.40
N GLY A 1262 53.56 -1.37 25.34
CA GLY A 1262 54.23 -0.57 24.32
C GLY A 1262 54.70 0.76 24.91
N GLY A 1263 55.98 1.08 24.66
CA GLY A 1263 56.50 2.44 24.81
C GLY A 1263 56.29 3.25 23.54
#